data_AF-A0A7R9FHZ0-F1
#
_entry.id   AF-A0A7R9FHZ0-F1
#
_cell.length_a   1.000
_cell.length_b   1.000
_cell.length_c   1.000
_cell.angle_alpha   90.00
_cell.angle_beta   90.00
_cell.angle_gamma   90.00
#
_symmetry.space_group_name_H-M   'P 1'
#
loop_
_entity.id
_entity.type
_entity.pdbx_description
1 polymer ?
#
loop_
_entity_poly.entity_id
_entity_poly.type
_entity_poly.pdbx_seq_one_letter_code
_entity_poly.pdbx_strand_id
1 'polypeptide(L)'
;MAARSRSALVAASDRRFQRFGDGYILVGFSAGYFVAISTHIKEVGQELFQVKNHKDMLTDIAICDKLGKVASCVRILGICVFVVVSVKIHDMSNLSETSSVISLEQENGIEHLSWSKDGQLLALSTRGGSVHVFLSRLPMVHSVYALHLAILTSLTEISIYAYDVDNKALFCLNNFYSSITKNKPALSATAELPVEPSWLSLGPYHCAAGLNNRAWFYELGSTDTVLMLKEREYLGTVTNVKLSAEYASVLHEGKIQLHMIEPANGDNEDKETRLFPDEHTPDIKLTCHALTTDFLIFASDMGHIQYFFIEDWKIISEYKHTVGIRLVHADQSGARLIVVDDKSEGYIYNPVTDELLRIPEFPPNSMGVLWDSLAQDRNVFVVFDNSTIEDVLHISQSLLMSSDRMKPRSGDWVVMITVLQEAAITSLPSGSMIEVVGTTKLPSNQVPLLLSGGQVLLETSSGKLTQLVLSTHEVTSSNIHDSQKDSLEQALAKQLVLRRFGEAWKTCQVLNTKECWSRLAEATLKNLEIELGKSDSYYTSYCSIVSLALYKLRLAIRVYRHIGDVGMVWLLQDIQHVEDQKLLNGHVAMFLQDFEKAQEWYLMSSRPVAALDMRRDLLQWDQALQLASKLAPDQMPYIACEYAQQLEFITKDSQVHYMSVHRGSYSEALSHYEQGLLSIREGKPGSMEETHTIQCRAGVARTSIRCGDIRRGVTMAADASSSRTLKKECGDILENMKILVAWWLQTEKTGNTRKNLSFLLLLKQLNDAAMLYEKGQYFDKAASTYIRLKNWVKVGELLHNITSSKIHLQYAKAKEADGKYQEAAEAYMTARDFDSVIRVNLDHLNNPEEAVQIVKDTKSTEGAKMVARFFQRLNDYSSAIKFLVLSRCHDEAFQLARQHGQMELYGEILASSLDSEVRPDDFRSLALHFDSERKSLLAGKYYFHAGEYQKALKNLMNVVKANSEDTEAISLAIDVVGAANDDFLANQLIEFLLGESDNIPKDPKFLFRLYMARRQYREAAKTAIIIANEEQINGSYRNAHDVLFGMYQELRRNNIKIPTEMQANLTLLHSYILVRLHVRRGEHLKGARMLIRVANNISKFPSHIVPILTSTVIECSRAGLKSSAFSYAAMLMRPEYRPHIDPKYAKKIEAVVRKPSRGSQEEVEPETPCPYCDSPLPESELNCDQCKTTVPFCLVTVSLVGPSPAAGRHIVKDDLTACPNCDFPAIFSELRIILESEDACPMCSETIPLKSVSLVEDTRTYLHPQGND
;
A
#
# COMPACT_ATOMS: atom_id res chain seq x y z
N MET A 1 -57.19 47.62 1.57
CA MET A 1 -56.64 48.29 2.78
C MET A 1 -55.97 49.60 2.37
N ALA A 2 -56.77 50.65 2.17
CA ALA A 2 -56.40 51.88 1.46
C ALA A 2 -56.29 53.10 2.39
N ALA A 3 -55.59 53.00 3.54
CA ALA A 3 -55.60 54.09 4.54
C ALA A 3 -54.24 54.45 5.18
N ARG A 4 -53.09 53.89 4.76
CA ARG A 4 -51.78 54.23 5.35
C ARG A 4 -50.76 54.87 4.40
N SER A 5 -51.04 54.99 3.09
CA SER A 5 -50.07 55.47 2.09
C SER A 5 -50.15 56.97 1.76
N ARG A 6 -50.98 57.76 2.43
CA ARG A 6 -51.15 59.20 2.12
C ARG A 6 -50.36 60.17 2.99
N SER A 7 -49.74 59.73 4.08
CA SER A 7 -49.03 60.64 5.02
C SER A 7 -47.53 60.80 4.79
N ALA A 8 -46.90 60.04 3.88
CA ALA A 8 -45.47 60.17 3.57
C ALA A 8 -45.17 60.97 2.28
N LEU A 9 -46.19 61.27 1.47
CA LEU A 9 -46.00 61.82 0.12
C LEU A 9 -46.08 63.36 0.04
N VAL A 10 -46.40 64.06 1.13
CA VAL A 10 -46.59 65.53 1.13
C VAL A 10 -45.60 66.20 2.10
N ALA A 11 -44.35 66.28 1.66
CA ALA A 11 -43.39 67.31 2.06
C ALA A 11 -42.34 67.40 0.93
N ALA A 12 -42.49 68.39 0.06
CA ALA A 12 -41.43 68.84 -0.85
C ALA A 12 -40.29 69.42 0.01
N SER A 13 -39.03 69.08 -0.18
CA SER A 13 -38.20 69.38 -1.36
C SER A 13 -37.07 68.35 -1.50
N ASP A 14 -36.71 68.02 -2.74
CA ASP A 14 -35.65 67.10 -3.19
C ASP A 14 -35.93 65.60 -3.03
N ARG A 15 -36.41 64.99 -4.13
CA ARG A 15 -36.44 63.54 -4.34
C ARG A 15 -35.48 63.19 -5.48
N ARG A 16 -34.61 62.22 -5.25
CA ARG A 16 -33.71 61.66 -6.27
C ARG A 16 -34.21 60.26 -6.62
N PHE A 17 -34.31 59.93 -7.89
CA PHE A 17 -34.67 58.58 -8.33
C PHE A 17 -33.77 58.14 -9.48
N GLN A 18 -33.47 56.84 -9.52
CA GLN A 18 -32.68 56.24 -10.60
C GLN A 18 -33.22 54.83 -10.91
N ARG A 19 -33.20 54.45 -12.19
CA ARG A 19 -33.62 53.12 -12.64
C ARG A 19 -32.44 52.16 -12.58
N PHE A 20 -32.70 50.91 -12.22
CA PHE A 20 -31.69 49.84 -12.20
C PHE A 20 -32.30 48.49 -12.56
N GLY A 21 -31.50 47.63 -13.18
CA GLY A 21 -31.94 46.32 -13.68
C GLY A 21 -33.11 46.38 -14.68
N ASP A 22 -33.69 45.23 -14.99
CA ASP A 22 -34.83 45.10 -15.91
C ASP A 22 -36.16 45.42 -15.21
N GLY A 23 -36.33 46.66 -14.75
CA GLY A 23 -37.63 47.15 -14.28
C GLY A 23 -37.71 47.45 -12.77
N TYR A 24 -36.64 47.93 -12.15
CA TYR A 24 -36.68 48.45 -10.78
C TYR A 24 -36.32 49.95 -10.72
N ILE A 25 -36.89 50.66 -9.75
CA ILE A 25 -36.61 52.08 -9.48
C ILE A 25 -36.14 52.22 -8.04
N LEU A 26 -35.01 52.88 -7.84
CA LEU A 26 -34.53 53.29 -6.53
C LEU A 26 -34.89 54.76 -6.27
N VAL A 27 -35.49 55.05 -5.12
CA VAL A 27 -35.92 56.39 -4.72
C VAL A 27 -35.28 56.79 -3.40
N GLY A 28 -34.57 57.92 -3.38
CA GLY A 28 -33.98 58.53 -2.18
C GLY A 28 -34.88 59.61 -1.59
N PHE A 29 -35.11 59.52 -0.28
CA PHE A 29 -35.85 60.50 0.50
C PHE A 29 -34.92 61.33 1.39
N SER A 30 -35.20 62.62 1.48
CA SER A 30 -34.49 63.58 2.33
C SER A 30 -34.46 63.22 3.82
N ALA A 31 -35.31 62.30 4.30
CA ALA A 31 -35.25 61.79 5.67
C ALA A 31 -34.16 60.73 5.91
N GLY A 32 -33.29 60.45 4.92
CA GLY A 32 -32.20 59.48 5.01
C GLY A 32 -32.60 58.05 4.61
N TYR A 33 -33.77 57.87 4.00
CA TYR A 33 -34.26 56.58 3.50
C TYR A 33 -34.01 56.46 2.00
N PHE A 34 -33.71 55.25 1.53
CA PHE A 34 -33.90 54.92 0.12
C PHE A 34 -34.77 53.66 -0.01
N VAL A 35 -35.60 53.61 -1.05
CA VAL A 35 -36.62 52.58 -1.28
C VAL A 35 -36.51 52.05 -2.71
N ALA A 36 -36.52 50.72 -2.87
CA ALA A 36 -36.57 50.07 -4.18
C ALA A 36 -38.00 49.65 -4.52
N ILE A 37 -38.46 49.97 -5.73
CA ILE A 37 -39.83 49.77 -6.20
C ILE A 37 -39.81 48.96 -7.51
N SER A 38 -40.67 47.95 -7.61
CA SER A 38 -40.85 47.17 -8.85
C SER A 38 -41.68 47.94 -9.88
N THR A 39 -41.28 47.88 -11.14
CA THR A 39 -42.04 48.37 -12.31
C THR A 39 -42.55 47.25 -13.20
N HIS A 40 -42.33 45.98 -12.83
CA HIS A 40 -42.92 44.85 -13.53
C HIS A 40 -44.44 44.87 -13.41
N ILE A 41 -45.14 44.58 -14.51
CA ILE A 41 -46.61 44.69 -14.64
C ILE A 41 -47.38 43.96 -13.53
N LYS A 42 -46.84 42.86 -12.99
CA LYS A 42 -47.45 42.07 -11.91
C LYS A 42 -47.30 42.69 -10.50
N GLU A 43 -46.31 43.54 -10.31
CA GLU A 43 -45.86 44.07 -9.01
C GLU A 43 -45.69 45.60 -9.04
N VAL A 44 -46.28 46.28 -10.02
CA VAL A 44 -46.07 47.72 -10.25
C VAL A 44 -46.41 48.50 -8.99
N GLY A 45 -45.45 49.28 -8.51
CA GLY A 45 -45.62 50.13 -7.34
C GLY A 45 -45.55 49.42 -5.99
N GLN A 46 -45.20 48.12 -5.97
CA GLN A 46 -44.87 47.42 -4.74
C GLN A 46 -43.46 47.82 -4.28
N GLU A 47 -43.35 48.20 -3.00
CA GLU A 47 -42.08 48.45 -2.32
C GLU A 47 -41.42 47.10 -2.04
N LEU A 48 -40.26 46.85 -2.66
CA LEU A 48 -39.49 45.61 -2.51
C LEU A 48 -38.56 45.69 -1.30
N PHE A 49 -38.00 46.87 -1.05
CA PHE A 49 -36.97 47.08 -0.03
C PHE A 49 -36.99 48.52 0.47
N GLN A 50 -36.89 48.72 1.78
CA GLN A 50 -36.78 50.03 2.43
C GLN A 50 -35.73 49.96 3.55
N VAL A 51 -34.79 50.91 3.56
CA VAL A 51 -33.82 51.05 4.65
C VAL A 51 -33.55 52.52 4.97
N LYS A 52 -33.38 52.83 6.27
CA LYS A 52 -32.83 54.12 6.70
C LYS A 52 -31.32 54.05 6.68
N ASN A 53 -30.73 54.40 5.55
CA ASN A 53 -29.30 54.23 5.36
C ASN A 53 -28.47 55.30 6.09
N HIS A 54 -29.04 56.50 6.28
CA HIS A 54 -28.35 57.64 6.87
C HIS A 54 -29.20 58.31 7.96
N LYS A 55 -28.54 58.86 8.99
CA LYS A 55 -29.25 59.56 10.08
C LYS A 55 -29.76 60.94 9.65
N ASP A 56 -28.97 61.61 8.81
CA ASP A 56 -29.20 62.96 8.29
C ASP A 56 -29.73 62.95 6.85
N MET A 57 -29.79 64.13 6.21
CA MET A 57 -30.48 64.32 4.93
C MET A 57 -29.72 63.72 3.75
N LEU A 58 -30.30 62.72 3.08
CA LEU A 58 -29.75 62.14 1.85
C LEU A 58 -29.79 63.16 0.71
N THR A 59 -28.65 63.40 0.05
CA THR A 59 -28.50 64.42 -1.01
C THR A 59 -28.59 63.86 -2.41
N ASP A 60 -27.86 62.79 -2.68
CA ASP A 60 -27.79 62.19 -4.01
C ASP A 60 -27.67 60.66 -3.96
N ILE A 61 -28.06 60.04 -5.07
CA ILE A 61 -27.93 58.60 -5.32
C ILE A 61 -27.35 58.44 -6.72
N ALA A 62 -26.37 57.55 -6.86
CA ALA A 62 -25.91 57.12 -8.17
C ALA A 62 -25.81 55.60 -8.26
N ILE A 63 -26.24 55.07 -9.40
CA ILE A 63 -26.23 53.66 -9.73
C ILE A 63 -25.22 53.43 -10.86
N CYS A 64 -24.45 52.36 -10.74
CA CYS A 64 -23.57 51.85 -11.77
C CYS A 64 -24.01 50.44 -12.18
N ASP A 65 -24.71 50.34 -13.31
CA ASP A 65 -25.20 49.06 -13.83
C ASP A 65 -24.07 48.07 -14.13
N LYS A 66 -22.93 48.58 -14.63
CA LYS A 66 -21.74 47.78 -14.97
C LYS A 66 -21.10 47.08 -13.77
N LEU A 67 -21.18 47.68 -12.59
CA LEU A 67 -20.58 47.14 -11.37
C LEU A 67 -21.56 46.49 -10.43
N GLY A 68 -22.87 46.56 -10.72
CA GLY A 68 -23.83 46.04 -9.77
C GLY A 68 -23.96 46.92 -8.52
N LYS A 69 -23.63 48.23 -8.54
CA LYS A 69 -23.49 49.02 -7.30
C LYS A 69 -24.34 50.27 -7.23
N VAL A 70 -24.77 50.60 -6.02
CA VAL A 70 -25.55 51.80 -5.68
C VAL A 70 -24.81 52.61 -4.63
N ALA A 71 -24.53 53.87 -4.89
CA ALA A 71 -23.92 54.79 -3.94
C ALA A 71 -24.94 55.82 -3.45
N SER A 72 -24.89 56.13 -2.16
CA SER A 72 -25.75 57.15 -1.52
C SER A 72 -24.93 58.06 -0.62
N CYS A 73 -25.21 59.36 -0.66
CA CYS A 73 -24.50 60.38 0.12
C CYS A 73 -25.45 61.27 0.93
N VAL A 74 -24.87 62.07 1.84
CA VAL A 74 -25.60 62.81 2.88
C VAL A 74 -25.09 64.23 3.01
N ARG A 75 -26.01 65.12 3.38
CA ARG A 75 -25.77 66.47 3.88
C ARG A 75 -25.96 66.54 5.39
N ILE A 76 -25.02 67.19 6.05
CA ILE A 76 -25.13 67.55 7.46
C ILE A 76 -25.72 68.95 7.55
N LEU A 77 -26.76 69.13 8.36
CA LEU A 77 -27.35 70.42 8.70
C LEU A 77 -26.85 70.85 10.09
N GLY A 78 -25.62 71.34 10.17
CA GLY A 78 -25.06 71.88 11.42
C GLY A 78 -23.60 72.33 11.31
N ILE A 79 -23.23 73.34 12.11
CA ILE A 79 -21.84 73.76 12.32
C ILE A 79 -21.27 72.86 13.42
N CYS A 80 -20.67 71.73 13.05
CA CYS A 80 -19.91 70.89 13.97
C CYS A 80 -18.52 70.68 13.39
N VAL A 81 -17.50 71.05 14.18
CA VAL A 81 -16.08 71.11 13.77
C VAL A 81 -15.43 69.71 13.67
N PHE A 82 -16.15 68.63 14.02
CA PHE A 82 -15.68 67.26 13.91
C PHE A 82 -16.81 66.31 13.49
N VAL A 83 -17.16 66.27 12.20
CA VAL A 83 -18.06 65.24 11.67
C VAL A 83 -17.51 64.70 10.35
N VAL A 84 -17.47 63.37 10.25
CA VAL A 84 -17.04 62.63 9.06
C VAL A 84 -18.23 62.49 8.12
N VAL A 85 -18.10 62.99 6.89
CA VAL A 85 -19.12 62.78 5.85
C VAL A 85 -18.87 61.41 5.22
N SER A 86 -19.91 60.57 5.09
CA SER A 86 -19.75 59.22 4.54
C SER A 86 -20.63 58.97 3.30
N VAL A 87 -20.02 58.36 2.28
CA VAL A 87 -20.72 57.75 1.15
C VAL A 87 -20.86 56.27 1.43
N LYS A 88 -22.08 55.74 1.35
CA LYS A 88 -22.34 54.31 1.50
C LYS A 88 -22.68 53.70 0.16
N ILE A 89 -21.93 52.67 -0.20
CA ILE A 89 -22.11 51.89 -1.43
C ILE A 89 -22.75 50.55 -1.06
N HIS A 90 -23.76 50.12 -1.82
CA HIS A 90 -24.51 48.88 -1.67
C HIS A 90 -24.38 48.07 -2.95
N ASP A 91 -24.48 46.75 -2.83
CA ASP A 91 -24.62 45.86 -3.97
C ASP A 91 -26.08 45.84 -4.45
N MET A 92 -26.31 45.80 -5.76
CA MET A 92 -27.64 45.71 -6.37
C MET A 92 -28.27 44.33 -6.16
N SER A 93 -27.46 43.29 -5.99
CA SER A 93 -27.93 41.94 -5.68
C SER A 93 -28.53 41.83 -4.28
N ASN A 94 -27.98 42.58 -3.31
CA ASN A 94 -28.44 42.62 -1.93
C ASN A 94 -28.32 44.03 -1.32
N LEU A 95 -29.39 44.83 -1.41
CA LEU A 95 -29.43 46.21 -0.92
C LEU A 95 -29.40 46.35 0.61
N SER A 96 -29.50 45.25 1.38
CA SER A 96 -29.39 45.30 2.84
C SER A 96 -27.95 45.42 3.36
N GLU A 97 -26.98 44.95 2.58
CA GLU A 97 -25.57 44.95 2.97
C GLU A 97 -24.83 46.14 2.33
N THR A 98 -24.14 46.93 3.16
CA THR A 98 -23.29 48.03 2.67
C THR A 98 -21.95 47.45 2.23
N SER A 99 -21.65 47.47 0.92
CA SER A 99 -20.42 46.92 0.34
C SER A 99 -19.17 47.69 0.75
N SER A 100 -19.27 49.02 0.85
CA SER A 100 -18.15 49.87 1.24
C SER A 100 -18.63 51.24 1.73
N VAL A 101 -17.88 51.82 2.66
CA VAL A 101 -18.14 53.17 3.18
C VAL A 101 -16.91 54.03 2.92
N ILE A 102 -17.08 55.13 2.20
CA ILE A 102 -16.02 56.11 1.96
C ILE A 102 -16.23 57.25 2.95
N SER A 103 -15.27 57.50 3.83
CA SER A 103 -15.29 58.60 4.80
C SER A 103 -14.41 59.75 4.32
N LEU A 104 -14.98 60.96 4.24
CA LEU A 104 -14.25 62.21 4.01
C LEU A 104 -14.12 62.96 5.34
N GLU A 105 -12.89 63.23 5.74
CA GLU A 105 -12.57 64.05 6.91
C GLU A 105 -12.47 65.52 6.47
N GLN A 106 -12.98 66.45 7.31
CA GLN A 106 -12.87 67.91 7.13
C GLN A 106 -13.69 68.58 6.00
N GLU A 107 -14.68 67.91 5.40
CA GLU A 107 -15.51 68.47 4.32
C GLU A 107 -16.94 68.86 4.76
N ASN A 108 -17.48 69.95 4.20
CA ASN A 108 -18.76 70.56 4.60
C ASN A 108 -20.03 69.89 3.99
N GLY A 109 -19.93 68.63 3.56
CA GLY A 109 -21.02 67.85 2.97
C GLY A 109 -20.92 67.68 1.44
N ILE A 110 -21.47 66.57 0.94
CA ILE A 110 -21.44 66.17 -0.47
C ILE A 110 -22.75 66.56 -1.16
N GLU A 111 -22.64 67.16 -2.35
CA GLU A 111 -23.79 67.66 -3.11
C GLU A 111 -24.19 66.73 -4.26
N HIS A 112 -23.21 66.25 -5.05
CA HIS A 112 -23.45 65.35 -6.17
C HIS A 112 -22.53 64.15 -6.15
N LEU A 113 -23.06 63.05 -6.69
CA LEU A 113 -22.35 61.79 -6.82
C LEU A 113 -22.61 61.23 -8.23
N SER A 114 -21.56 60.87 -8.96
CA SER A 114 -21.72 60.29 -10.30
C SER A 114 -20.62 59.29 -10.61
N TRP A 115 -21.02 58.21 -11.27
CA TRP A 115 -20.09 57.22 -11.82
C TRP A 115 -19.75 57.58 -13.27
N SER A 116 -18.49 57.35 -13.63
CA SER A 116 -18.04 57.27 -15.01
C SER A 116 -18.86 56.22 -15.80
N LYS A 117 -18.95 56.40 -17.13
CA LYS A 117 -19.74 55.50 -18.00
C LYS A 117 -19.19 54.07 -18.07
N ASP A 118 -17.91 53.88 -17.79
CA ASP A 118 -17.24 52.59 -17.66
C ASP A 118 -17.32 52.00 -16.24
N GLY A 119 -17.66 52.83 -15.25
CA GLY A 119 -17.71 52.44 -13.85
C GLY A 119 -16.32 52.41 -13.18
N GLN A 120 -15.27 52.89 -13.84
CA GLN A 120 -13.89 52.86 -13.33
C GLN A 120 -13.68 53.91 -12.23
N LEU A 121 -14.32 55.07 -12.38
CA LEU A 121 -14.19 56.22 -11.49
C LEU A 121 -15.54 56.61 -10.87
N LEU A 122 -15.51 56.98 -9.60
CA LEU A 122 -16.60 57.58 -8.83
C LEU A 122 -16.21 59.02 -8.45
N ALA A 123 -16.93 60.01 -8.97
CA ALA A 123 -16.70 61.42 -8.67
C ALA A 123 -17.70 61.93 -7.62
N LEU A 124 -17.19 62.68 -6.64
CA LEU A 124 -17.94 63.38 -5.60
C LEU A 124 -17.66 64.88 -5.69
N SER A 125 -18.70 65.71 -5.69
CA SER A 125 -18.54 67.16 -5.53
C SER A 125 -18.95 67.58 -4.13
N THR A 126 -18.06 68.29 -3.43
CA THR A 126 -18.37 68.87 -2.12
C THR A 126 -18.93 70.27 -2.29
N ARG A 127 -19.61 70.76 -1.25
CA ARG A 127 -20.04 72.16 -1.19
C ARG A 127 -18.87 73.15 -1.06
N GLY A 128 -17.69 72.67 -0.63
CA GLY A 128 -16.46 73.45 -0.54
C GLY A 128 -15.83 73.77 -1.90
N GLY A 129 -16.37 73.24 -3.00
CA GLY A 129 -15.82 73.41 -4.35
C GLY A 129 -14.72 72.39 -4.69
N SER A 130 -14.44 71.44 -3.79
CA SER A 130 -13.54 70.32 -4.06
C SER A 130 -14.27 69.20 -4.81
N VAL A 131 -13.57 68.57 -5.76
CA VAL A 131 -14.03 67.36 -6.45
C VAL A 131 -13.08 66.23 -6.10
N HIS A 132 -13.62 65.17 -5.50
CA HIS A 132 -12.86 63.96 -5.18
C HIS A 132 -13.22 62.87 -6.19
N VAL A 133 -12.20 62.24 -6.78
CA VAL A 133 -12.39 61.13 -7.72
C VAL A 133 -11.76 59.89 -7.10
N PHE A 134 -12.59 58.85 -6.94
CA PHE A 134 -12.19 57.56 -6.39
C PHE A 134 -12.13 56.52 -7.49
N LEU A 135 -11.11 55.66 -7.44
CA LEU A 135 -11.04 54.47 -8.28
C LEU A 135 -11.97 53.40 -7.72
N SER A 136 -12.94 52.99 -8.50
CA SER A 136 -13.96 52.00 -8.10
C SER A 136 -13.74 50.61 -8.70
N ARG A 137 -13.01 50.51 -9.81
CA ARG A 137 -12.59 49.26 -10.46
C ARG A 137 -11.22 49.47 -11.10
N LEU A 138 -10.33 48.49 -10.94
CA LEU A 138 -9.08 48.44 -11.71
C LEU A 138 -9.34 47.75 -13.07
N PRO A 139 -8.72 48.21 -14.17
CA PRO A 139 -8.63 47.43 -15.39
C PRO A 139 -7.99 46.07 -15.08
N MET A 140 -8.64 44.97 -15.48
CA MET A 140 -8.15 43.61 -15.22
C MET A 140 -7.15 43.25 -16.31
N VAL A 141 -5.95 43.83 -16.21
CA VAL A 141 -4.83 43.56 -17.11
C VAL A 141 -3.87 42.62 -16.39
N HIS A 142 -3.71 41.43 -16.95
CA HIS A 142 -2.99 40.34 -16.33
C HIS A 142 -2.23 39.50 -17.35
N SER A 143 -1.17 38.83 -16.91
CA SER A 143 -0.45 37.84 -17.72
C SER A 143 0.07 36.72 -16.85
N VAL A 144 0.06 35.50 -17.39
CA VAL A 144 0.51 34.29 -16.71
C VAL A 144 1.56 33.59 -17.56
N TYR A 145 2.62 33.13 -16.92
CA TYR A 145 3.62 32.24 -17.50
C TYR A 145 3.96 31.14 -16.49
N ALA A 146 3.64 29.90 -16.82
CA ALA A 146 3.78 28.73 -15.93
C ALA A 146 3.16 28.96 -14.53
N LEU A 147 3.99 29.17 -13.50
CA LEU A 147 3.60 29.42 -12.11
C LEU A 147 3.81 30.89 -11.66
N HIS A 148 4.14 31.77 -12.59
CA HIS A 148 4.29 33.20 -12.36
C HIS A 148 3.09 33.96 -12.92
N LEU A 149 2.64 34.96 -12.17
CA LEU A 149 1.49 35.78 -12.50
C LEU A 149 1.88 37.24 -12.35
N ALA A 150 1.53 38.07 -13.32
CA ALA A 150 1.63 39.51 -13.21
C ALA A 150 0.22 40.11 -13.31
N ILE A 151 -0.15 40.95 -12.33
CA ILE A 151 -1.43 41.65 -12.29
C ILE A 151 -1.22 43.13 -12.05
N LEU A 152 -2.13 43.94 -12.59
CA LEU A 152 -2.19 45.37 -12.32
C LEU A 152 -2.81 45.62 -10.93
N THR A 153 -2.01 46.02 -9.95
CA THR A 153 -2.46 46.30 -8.57
C THR A 153 -2.78 47.78 -8.35
N SER A 154 -2.22 48.66 -9.18
CA SER A 154 -2.56 50.08 -9.31
C SER A 154 -2.52 50.49 -10.77
N LEU A 155 -3.12 51.63 -11.15
CA LEU A 155 -3.16 52.08 -12.56
C LEU A 155 -1.78 52.13 -13.23
N THR A 156 -0.72 52.33 -12.46
CA THR A 156 0.67 52.40 -12.93
C THR A 156 1.61 51.45 -12.16
N GLU A 157 1.09 50.42 -11.50
CA GLU A 157 1.92 49.46 -10.75
C GLU A 157 1.48 48.03 -11.06
N ILE A 158 2.45 47.19 -11.45
CA ILE A 158 2.26 45.76 -11.63
C ILE A 158 2.86 45.04 -10.43
N SER A 159 2.13 44.07 -9.90
CA SER A 159 2.65 43.12 -8.92
C SER A 159 2.81 41.75 -9.54
N ILE A 160 3.99 41.16 -9.33
CA ILE A 160 4.35 39.85 -9.83
C ILE A 160 4.32 38.87 -8.67
N TYR A 161 3.53 37.83 -8.81
CA TYR A 161 3.36 36.75 -7.87
C TYR A 161 4.03 35.48 -8.41
N ALA A 162 4.72 34.78 -7.54
CA ALA A 162 5.28 33.46 -7.83
C ALA A 162 4.69 32.44 -6.86
N TYR A 163 4.40 31.25 -7.37
CA TYR A 163 4.10 30.10 -6.52
C TYR A 163 5.42 29.41 -6.13
N ASP A 164 5.70 29.41 -4.83
CA ASP A 164 6.83 28.66 -4.29
C ASP A 164 6.50 27.16 -4.26
N VAL A 165 7.22 26.38 -5.07
CA VAL A 165 7.16 24.91 -5.07
C VAL A 165 8.22 24.32 -4.12
N ASP A 166 9.12 25.14 -3.56
CA ASP A 166 10.21 24.71 -2.69
C ASP A 166 9.74 24.53 -1.23
N ASN A 167 8.96 23.47 -1.03
CA ASN A 167 8.90 22.79 0.26
C ASN A 167 9.17 21.30 0.06
N LYS A 168 10.44 20.91 -0.07
CA LYS A 168 10.98 19.57 0.32
C LYS A 168 10.09 18.33 0.00
N ALA A 169 9.34 18.36 -1.10
CA ALA A 169 8.32 17.34 -1.40
C ALA A 169 8.55 16.63 -2.75
N LEU A 170 9.73 16.80 -3.35
CA LEU A 170 10.15 16.08 -4.55
C LEU A 170 10.98 14.82 -4.26
N PHE A 171 11.28 14.51 -2.99
CA PHE A 171 12.02 13.28 -2.61
C PHE A 171 11.50 12.52 -1.38
N CYS A 172 10.36 12.89 -0.79
CA CYS A 172 9.80 12.20 0.38
C CYS A 172 8.39 11.68 0.08
N LEU A 173 8.26 10.36 -0.13
CA LEU A 173 7.00 9.66 -0.43
C LEU A 173 6.06 9.50 0.79
N ASN A 174 6.48 9.90 2.00
CA ASN A 174 5.68 9.79 3.21
C ASN A 174 5.39 11.19 3.78
N ASN A 175 4.09 11.50 3.93
CA ASN A 175 3.45 12.73 4.44
C ASN A 175 3.01 13.77 3.41
N PHE A 176 1.80 13.56 2.85
CA PHE A 176 1.13 14.51 1.94
C PHE A 176 -0.29 14.87 2.39
N TYR A 177 -0.53 14.96 3.71
CA TYR A 177 -1.86 15.27 4.26
C TYR A 177 -1.96 16.61 5.01
N SER A 178 -1.00 17.54 4.87
CA SER A 178 -1.17 18.86 5.54
C SER A 178 -0.69 20.14 4.84
N SER A 179 -0.31 20.14 3.55
CA SER A 179 0.18 21.39 2.93
C SER A 179 -0.49 21.86 1.62
N ILE A 180 -1.43 21.13 1.00
CA ILE A 180 -2.13 21.63 -0.20
C ILE A 180 -3.10 22.79 0.13
N THR A 181 -3.51 22.93 1.39
CA THR A 181 -4.50 23.92 1.82
C THR A 181 -3.95 25.33 2.03
N LYS A 182 -2.66 25.59 1.80
CA LYS A 182 -2.06 26.93 2.02
C LYS A 182 -0.98 27.33 1.01
N ASN A 183 -1.07 26.92 -0.25
CA ASN A 183 -0.25 27.54 -1.30
C ASN A 183 -0.88 28.88 -1.71
N LYS A 184 -0.67 29.90 -0.87
CA LYS A 184 -1.01 31.27 -1.21
C LYS A 184 0.11 31.83 -2.11
N PRO A 185 -0.22 32.45 -3.25
CA PRO A 185 0.80 33.08 -4.10
C PRO A 185 1.58 34.12 -3.30
N ALA A 186 2.90 34.01 -3.32
CA ALA A 186 3.79 34.98 -2.67
C ALA A 186 4.05 36.14 -3.63
N LEU A 187 4.04 37.37 -3.10
CA LEU A 187 4.46 38.53 -3.87
C LEU A 187 5.97 38.43 -4.08
N SER A 188 6.38 38.32 -5.34
CA SER A 188 7.78 38.16 -5.74
C SER A 188 8.45 39.50 -6.03
N ALA A 189 7.75 40.40 -6.72
CA ALA A 189 8.29 41.72 -7.07
C ALA A 189 7.17 42.70 -7.45
N THR A 190 7.47 44.00 -7.44
CA THR A 190 6.60 45.04 -8.01
C THR A 190 7.36 45.89 -9.02
N ALA A 191 6.65 46.36 -10.05
CA ALA A 191 7.19 47.17 -11.13
C ALA A 191 6.34 48.43 -11.33
N GLU A 192 6.98 49.59 -11.31
CA GLU A 192 6.34 50.85 -11.66
C GLU A 192 6.31 51.05 -13.18
N LEU A 193 5.13 51.36 -13.70
CA LEU A 193 4.89 51.63 -15.11
C LEU A 193 4.84 53.14 -15.39
N PRO A 194 5.35 53.58 -16.56
CA PRO A 194 5.25 54.99 -16.95
C PRO A 194 3.82 55.42 -17.28
N VAL A 195 2.95 54.48 -17.66
CA VAL A 195 1.57 54.74 -18.11
C VAL A 195 0.66 53.55 -17.80
N GLU A 196 -0.65 53.80 -17.77
CA GLU A 196 -1.67 52.74 -17.67
C GLU A 196 -1.59 51.80 -18.89
N PRO A 197 -1.27 50.52 -18.69
CA PRO A 197 -1.06 49.59 -19.80
C PRO A 197 -2.41 49.10 -20.35
N SER A 198 -2.47 48.94 -21.67
CA SER A 198 -3.61 48.27 -22.33
C SER A 198 -3.49 46.75 -22.32
N TRP A 199 -2.26 46.24 -22.22
CA TRP A 199 -1.94 44.82 -22.18
C TRP A 199 -0.65 44.58 -21.37
N LEU A 200 -0.49 43.35 -20.92
CA LEU A 200 0.65 42.86 -20.15
C LEU A 200 1.05 41.48 -20.69
N SER A 201 2.34 41.17 -20.69
CA SER A 201 2.90 39.88 -21.05
C SER A 201 4.02 39.51 -20.09
N LEU A 202 4.07 38.24 -19.71
CA LEU A 202 5.05 37.68 -18.79
C LEU A 202 5.79 36.53 -19.49
N GLY A 203 7.09 36.44 -19.26
CA GLY A 203 7.95 35.33 -19.66
C GLY A 203 8.70 34.78 -18.44
N PRO A 204 9.66 33.85 -18.65
CA PRO A 204 10.41 33.24 -17.55
C PRO A 204 11.33 34.23 -16.82
N TYR A 205 11.92 35.19 -17.55
CA TYR A 205 12.87 36.17 -17.01
C TYR A 205 12.49 37.63 -17.32
N HIS A 206 11.45 37.83 -18.10
CA HIS A 206 11.09 39.14 -18.64
C HIS A 206 9.60 39.42 -18.45
N CYS A 207 9.25 40.69 -18.29
CA CYS A 207 7.88 41.19 -18.31
C CYS A 207 7.77 42.32 -19.33
N ALA A 208 6.65 42.44 -20.03
CA ALA A 208 6.41 43.52 -20.97
C ALA A 208 5.01 44.09 -20.77
N ALA A 209 4.91 45.42 -20.77
CA ALA A 209 3.65 46.13 -20.73
C ALA A 209 3.59 47.14 -21.87
N GLY A 210 2.40 47.47 -22.36
CA GLY A 210 2.32 48.43 -23.46
C GLY A 210 0.98 49.10 -23.66
N LEU A 211 1.04 50.20 -24.41
CA LEU A 211 -0.10 51.02 -24.79
C LEU A 211 0.04 51.41 -26.27
N ASN A 212 -1.01 51.15 -27.05
CA ASN A 212 -1.04 51.40 -28.50
C ASN A 212 0.12 50.71 -29.24
N ASN A 213 1.08 51.47 -29.76
CA ASN A 213 2.22 50.98 -30.52
C ASN A 213 3.51 50.92 -29.69
N ARG A 214 3.48 51.23 -28.39
CA ARG A 214 4.67 51.23 -27.52
C ARG A 214 4.64 50.09 -26.53
N ALA A 215 5.79 49.46 -26.31
CA ALA A 215 6.02 48.46 -25.29
C ALA A 215 7.26 48.79 -24.45
N TRP A 216 7.15 48.55 -23.15
CA TRP A 216 8.24 48.61 -22.19
C TRP A 216 8.56 47.20 -21.72
N PHE A 217 9.83 46.81 -21.86
CA PHE A 217 10.35 45.52 -21.40
C PHE A 217 11.09 45.70 -20.08
N TYR A 218 10.89 44.74 -19.19
CA TYR A 218 11.39 44.71 -17.82
C TYR A 218 12.09 43.38 -17.55
N GLU A 219 13.18 43.41 -16.81
CA GLU A 219 13.91 42.22 -16.35
C GLU A 219 13.43 41.78 -14.96
N LEU A 220 13.22 40.48 -14.79
CA LEU A 220 12.84 39.85 -13.54
C LEU A 220 14.10 39.29 -12.86
N GLY A 221 14.83 40.16 -12.16
CA GLY A 221 16.03 39.77 -11.40
C GLY A 221 15.71 39.00 -10.11
N SER A 222 16.74 38.37 -9.52
CA SER A 222 16.64 37.68 -8.22
C SER A 222 16.49 38.63 -7.01
N THR A 223 16.54 39.93 -7.25
CA THR A 223 16.36 41.00 -6.25
C THR A 223 14.95 41.57 -6.40
N ASP A 224 14.27 41.90 -5.29
CA ASP A 224 12.87 42.40 -5.22
C ASP A 224 12.52 43.60 -6.15
N THR A 225 13.51 44.22 -6.79
CA THR A 225 13.35 45.37 -7.69
C THR A 225 13.36 44.96 -9.17
N VAL A 226 12.25 45.20 -9.87
CA VAL A 226 12.13 45.04 -11.32
C VAL A 226 12.76 46.24 -12.04
N LEU A 227 13.64 46.00 -13.01
CA LEU A 227 14.31 47.05 -13.79
C LEU A 227 13.74 47.15 -15.20
N MET A 228 13.49 48.36 -15.68
CA MET A 228 13.11 48.60 -17.08
C MET A 228 14.36 48.46 -17.98
N LEU A 229 14.32 47.54 -18.93
CA LEU A 229 15.39 47.29 -19.89
C LEU A 229 15.31 48.25 -21.09
N LYS A 230 14.14 48.32 -21.74
CA LYS A 230 14.00 48.98 -23.05
C LYS A 230 12.56 49.41 -23.35
N GLU A 231 12.42 50.55 -24.01
CA GLU A 231 11.20 50.98 -24.70
C GLU A 231 11.32 50.66 -26.21
N ARG A 232 10.27 50.09 -26.80
CA ARG A 232 10.22 49.76 -28.24
C ARG A 232 8.90 50.23 -28.83
N GLU A 233 8.98 50.83 -30.02
CA GLU A 233 7.83 51.27 -30.81
C GLU A 233 7.63 50.33 -32.01
N TYR A 234 6.39 49.91 -32.25
CA TYR A 234 5.99 49.05 -33.35
C TYR A 234 5.29 49.84 -34.45
N LEU A 235 5.22 49.25 -35.64
CA LEU A 235 4.66 49.88 -36.85
C LEU A 235 3.15 50.14 -36.76
N GLY A 236 2.44 49.40 -35.89
CA GLY A 236 1.00 49.52 -35.69
C GLY A 236 0.61 49.27 -34.24
N THR A 237 -0.69 49.32 -33.97
CA THR A 237 -1.22 49.04 -32.63
C THR A 237 -1.01 47.58 -32.26
N VAL A 238 -0.33 47.35 -31.15
CA VAL A 238 -0.07 46.03 -30.59
C VAL A 238 -1.36 45.47 -30.02
N THR A 239 -1.71 44.27 -30.46
CA THR A 239 -2.92 43.56 -30.02
C THR A 239 -2.61 42.51 -28.95
N ASN A 240 -1.48 41.80 -29.09
CA ASN A 240 -1.07 40.75 -28.16
C ASN A 240 0.46 40.57 -28.22
N VAL A 241 1.07 40.25 -27.08
CA VAL A 241 2.50 39.97 -26.95
C VAL A 241 2.68 38.68 -26.16
N LYS A 242 3.62 37.84 -26.58
CA LYS A 242 4.07 36.65 -25.85
C LYS A 242 5.59 36.66 -25.74
N LEU A 243 6.11 36.28 -24.58
CA LEU A 243 7.54 36.30 -24.27
C LEU A 243 8.04 34.88 -24.01
N SER A 244 9.24 34.57 -24.51
CA SER A 244 10.05 33.42 -24.11
C SER A 244 11.25 33.89 -23.29
N ALA A 245 12.23 33.00 -23.07
CA ALA A 245 13.45 33.38 -22.37
C ALA A 245 14.23 34.47 -23.11
N GLU A 246 14.28 34.39 -24.45
CA GLU A 246 15.13 35.27 -25.27
C GLU A 246 14.34 36.07 -26.31
N TYR A 247 13.14 35.62 -26.70
CA TYR A 247 12.37 36.19 -27.81
C TYR A 247 11.04 36.77 -27.34
N ALA A 248 10.58 37.80 -28.07
CA ALA A 248 9.24 38.35 -27.98
C ALA A 248 8.53 38.19 -29.32
N SER A 249 7.30 37.66 -29.26
CA SER A 249 6.36 37.58 -30.37
C SER A 249 5.29 38.66 -30.19
N VAL A 250 5.17 39.55 -31.17
CA VAL A 250 4.28 40.72 -31.09
C VAL A 250 3.32 40.72 -32.27
N LEU A 251 2.02 40.63 -31.96
CA LEU A 251 0.95 40.69 -32.96
C LEU A 251 0.47 42.13 -33.12
N HIS A 252 0.66 42.70 -34.31
CA HIS A 252 0.17 44.03 -34.67
C HIS A 252 -0.41 44.02 -36.09
N GLU A 253 -1.59 44.61 -36.29
CA GLU A 253 -2.26 44.72 -37.60
C GLU A 253 -2.37 43.41 -38.41
N GLY A 254 -2.56 42.27 -37.73
CA GLY A 254 -2.68 40.94 -38.36
C GLY A 254 -1.35 40.33 -38.82
N LYS A 255 -0.21 40.89 -38.39
CA LYS A 255 1.15 40.36 -38.60
C LYS A 255 1.84 40.11 -37.26
N ILE A 256 2.70 39.11 -37.22
CA ILE A 256 3.51 38.77 -36.04
C ILE A 256 4.95 39.16 -36.29
N GLN A 257 5.52 39.98 -35.42
CA GLN A 257 6.94 40.26 -35.37
C GLN A 257 7.59 39.45 -34.26
N LEU A 258 8.48 38.53 -34.61
CA LEU A 258 9.34 37.80 -33.68
C LEU A 258 10.69 38.51 -33.61
N HIS A 259 11.17 38.87 -32.42
CA HIS A 259 12.49 39.48 -32.24
C HIS A 259 13.12 39.10 -30.90
N MET A 260 14.45 39.22 -30.78
CA MET A 260 15.12 39.06 -29.49
C MET A 260 14.82 40.23 -28.53
N ILE A 261 14.67 39.94 -27.24
CA ILE A 261 14.44 40.95 -26.19
C ILE A 261 15.74 41.74 -25.94
N GLU A 262 16.85 41.02 -25.82
CA GLU A 262 18.20 41.57 -25.69
C GLU A 262 19.01 41.27 -26.97
N PRO A 263 19.82 42.21 -27.47
CA PRO A 263 20.70 41.95 -28.62
C PRO A 263 21.83 41.00 -28.23
N ALA A 264 22.12 40.01 -29.09
CA ALA A 264 23.23 39.08 -28.87
C ALA A 264 24.58 39.80 -29.01
N ASN A 265 25.51 39.58 -28.08
CA ASN A 265 26.86 40.18 -28.11
C ASN A 265 27.82 39.53 -29.14
N GLY A 266 27.34 39.06 -30.31
CA GLY A 266 28.19 38.55 -31.42
C GLY A 266 27.47 37.83 -32.59
N ASP A 267 28.04 38.01 -33.79
CA ASP A 267 27.96 37.33 -35.12
C ASP A 267 26.67 36.69 -35.70
N ASN A 268 25.52 36.64 -35.02
CA ASN A 268 24.27 36.09 -35.59
C ASN A 268 23.24 37.17 -35.96
N GLU A 269 23.57 38.05 -36.90
CA GLU A 269 22.64 39.09 -37.41
C GLU A 269 21.37 38.49 -38.08
N ASP A 270 21.45 37.26 -38.62
CA ASP A 270 20.36 36.62 -39.37
C ASP A 270 19.16 36.15 -38.50
N LYS A 271 19.31 36.09 -37.16
CA LYS A 271 18.26 35.62 -36.22
C LYS A 271 17.68 36.71 -35.31
N GLU A 272 17.93 37.99 -35.60
CA GLU A 272 17.50 39.07 -34.70
C GLU A 272 15.99 39.38 -34.76
N THR A 273 15.39 39.35 -35.96
CA THR A 273 13.98 39.68 -36.16
C THR A 273 13.41 39.00 -37.41
N ARG A 274 12.15 38.56 -37.34
CA ARG A 274 11.39 38.04 -38.49
C ARG A 274 9.93 38.48 -38.41
N LEU A 275 9.31 38.73 -39.57
CA LEU A 275 7.90 39.09 -39.70
C LEU A 275 7.14 37.94 -40.35
N PHE A 276 5.99 37.60 -39.78
CA PHE A 276 5.05 36.60 -40.30
C PHE A 276 3.70 37.27 -40.59
N PRO A 277 3.01 36.90 -41.68
CA PRO A 277 3.47 36.00 -42.74
C PRO A 277 4.57 36.65 -43.61
N ASP A 278 5.44 35.83 -44.23
CA ASP A 278 6.52 36.32 -45.08
C ASP A 278 5.93 37.13 -46.26
N GLU A 279 6.68 38.11 -46.80
CA GLU A 279 6.20 39.12 -47.78
C GLU A 279 5.53 38.53 -49.06
N HIS A 280 5.68 37.23 -49.32
CA HIS A 280 5.18 36.53 -50.50
C HIS A 280 3.77 35.94 -50.36
N THR A 281 3.12 36.02 -49.18
CA THR A 281 1.74 35.56 -48.96
C THR A 281 0.81 36.71 -48.53
N PRO A 282 0.31 37.54 -49.47
CA PRO A 282 -0.32 38.82 -49.14
C PRO A 282 -1.78 38.78 -48.63
N ASP A 283 -2.43 37.61 -48.53
CA ASP A 283 -3.88 37.52 -48.21
C ASP A 283 -4.22 36.82 -46.88
N ILE A 284 -3.22 36.43 -46.07
CA ILE A 284 -3.46 35.72 -44.80
C ILE A 284 -3.31 36.69 -43.63
N LYS A 285 -4.35 36.84 -42.80
CA LYS A 285 -4.27 37.62 -41.56
C LYS A 285 -4.11 36.69 -40.37
N LEU A 286 -3.08 36.94 -39.57
CA LEU A 286 -2.83 36.17 -38.36
C LEU A 286 -3.72 36.69 -37.24
N THR A 287 -4.50 35.79 -36.65
CA THR A 287 -5.51 36.11 -35.64
C THR A 287 -4.96 35.95 -34.23
N CYS A 288 -4.19 34.90 -33.98
CA CYS A 288 -3.67 34.57 -32.67
C CYS A 288 -2.34 33.82 -32.75
N HIS A 289 -1.59 33.85 -31.65
CA HIS A 289 -0.32 33.17 -31.53
C HIS A 289 -0.03 32.72 -30.09
N ALA A 290 0.81 31.71 -29.97
CA ALA A 290 1.37 31.20 -28.73
C ALA A 290 2.88 31.03 -28.91
N LEU A 291 3.64 31.33 -27.86
CA LEU A 291 5.10 31.19 -27.85
C LEU A 291 5.46 30.26 -26.69
N THR A 292 6.10 29.14 -27.00
CA THR A 292 6.68 28.21 -26.01
C THR A 292 8.20 28.40 -25.96
N THR A 293 8.92 27.54 -25.23
CA THR A 293 10.38 27.59 -25.21
C THR A 293 10.98 27.37 -26.60
N ASP A 294 10.37 26.46 -27.37
CA ASP A 294 10.97 25.91 -28.58
C ASP A 294 10.20 26.33 -29.85
N PHE A 295 8.90 26.62 -29.72
CA PHE A 295 8.00 26.85 -30.85
C PHE A 295 7.27 28.19 -30.77
N LEU A 296 7.21 28.88 -31.90
CA LEU A 296 6.20 29.91 -32.18
C LEU A 296 5.07 29.25 -32.96
N ILE A 297 3.87 29.25 -32.39
CA ILE A 297 2.67 28.67 -32.97
C ILE A 297 1.72 29.80 -33.32
N PHE A 298 1.24 29.87 -34.55
CA PHE A 298 0.31 30.91 -34.95
C PHE A 298 -0.77 30.39 -35.88
N ALA A 299 -1.91 31.08 -35.84
CA ALA A 299 -3.08 30.73 -36.64
C ALA A 299 -3.65 31.93 -37.40
N SER A 300 -4.44 31.63 -38.43
CA SER A 300 -5.03 32.62 -39.33
C SER A 300 -6.56 32.57 -39.38
N ASP A 301 -7.13 33.65 -39.93
CA ASP A 301 -8.56 33.78 -40.26
C ASP A 301 -9.03 32.78 -41.33
N MET A 302 -8.11 32.19 -42.09
CA MET A 302 -8.39 31.15 -43.09
C MET A 302 -8.16 29.72 -42.58
N GLY A 303 -7.90 29.55 -41.28
CA GLY A 303 -7.79 28.25 -40.62
C GLY A 303 -6.41 27.58 -40.69
N HIS A 304 -5.38 28.26 -41.18
CA HIS A 304 -4.01 27.74 -41.14
C HIS A 304 -3.45 27.78 -39.72
N ILE A 305 -2.82 26.69 -39.28
CA ILE A 305 -2.05 26.55 -38.04
C ILE A 305 -0.62 26.20 -38.45
N GLN A 306 0.35 27.01 -38.00
CA GLN A 306 1.76 26.82 -38.36
C GLN A 306 2.63 26.76 -37.10
N TYR A 307 3.54 25.77 -37.09
CA TYR A 307 4.55 25.58 -36.06
C TYR A 307 5.91 26.01 -36.58
N PHE A 308 6.43 27.09 -36.01
CA PHE A 308 7.77 27.62 -36.30
C PHE A 308 8.74 27.25 -35.18
N PHE A 309 9.79 26.52 -35.51
CA PHE A 309 10.82 26.10 -34.57
C PHE A 309 11.91 27.16 -34.47
N ILE A 310 12.15 27.63 -33.24
CA ILE A 310 12.99 28.79 -32.95
C ILE A 310 14.48 28.44 -33.11
N GLU A 311 14.92 27.24 -32.73
CA GLU A 311 16.35 26.88 -32.83
C GLU A 311 16.82 26.81 -34.30
N ASP A 312 16.06 26.15 -35.19
CA ASP A 312 16.41 26.02 -36.61
C ASP A 312 15.85 27.13 -37.51
N TRP A 313 15.02 28.03 -36.97
CA TRP A 313 14.42 29.16 -37.68
C TRP A 313 13.56 28.76 -38.90
N LYS A 314 12.81 27.65 -38.78
CA LYS A 314 12.00 27.05 -39.87
C LYS A 314 10.60 26.62 -39.41
N ILE A 315 9.66 26.60 -40.36
CA ILE A 315 8.33 26.00 -40.14
C ILE A 315 8.45 24.48 -40.26
N ILE A 316 8.01 23.75 -39.23
CA ILE A 316 8.10 22.27 -39.16
C ILE A 316 6.77 21.61 -39.54
N SER A 317 5.65 22.20 -39.11
CA SER A 317 4.32 21.64 -39.36
C SER A 317 3.35 22.73 -39.79
N GLU A 318 2.49 22.39 -40.76
CA GLU A 318 1.39 23.23 -41.24
C GLU A 318 0.13 22.37 -41.33
N TYR A 319 -0.93 22.81 -40.66
CA TYR A 319 -2.24 22.19 -40.69
C TYR A 319 -3.29 23.20 -41.15
N LYS A 320 -4.26 22.75 -41.95
CA LYS A 320 -5.35 23.61 -42.43
C LYS A 320 -6.70 23.13 -41.90
N HIS A 321 -7.26 23.90 -40.98
CA HIS A 321 -8.61 23.72 -40.47
C HIS A 321 -9.66 24.28 -41.46
N THR A 322 -10.87 23.73 -41.44
CA THR A 322 -11.95 24.10 -42.38
C THR A 322 -12.57 25.47 -42.11
N VAL A 323 -12.39 25.99 -40.89
CA VAL A 323 -12.96 27.26 -40.40
C VAL A 323 -11.81 28.16 -39.94
N GLY A 324 -12.02 29.48 -39.98
CA GLY A 324 -11.09 30.44 -39.40
C GLY A 324 -10.87 30.20 -37.91
N ILE A 325 -9.65 30.46 -37.44
CA ILE A 325 -9.26 30.22 -36.05
C ILE A 325 -9.25 31.53 -35.30
N ARG A 326 -9.96 31.56 -34.18
CA ARG A 326 -10.09 32.73 -33.31
C ARG A 326 -9.05 32.75 -32.21
N LEU A 327 -8.82 31.60 -31.55
CA LEU A 327 -7.91 31.48 -30.41
C LEU A 327 -7.10 30.18 -30.49
N VAL A 328 -5.87 30.24 -29.98
CA VAL A 328 -5.00 29.08 -29.78
C VAL A 328 -4.44 29.08 -28.35
N HIS A 329 -4.43 27.91 -27.72
CA HIS A 329 -3.91 27.69 -26.37
C HIS A 329 -2.97 26.48 -26.39
N ALA A 330 -1.67 26.75 -26.41
CA ALA A 330 -0.64 25.71 -26.36
C ALA A 330 -0.41 25.22 -24.92
N ASP A 331 -0.14 23.93 -24.77
CA ASP A 331 0.47 23.37 -23.55
C ASP A 331 1.89 23.96 -23.36
N GLN A 332 2.44 23.92 -22.14
CA GLN A 332 3.77 24.49 -21.80
C GLN A 332 4.89 23.99 -22.74
N SER A 333 4.79 22.74 -23.20
CA SER A 333 5.72 22.13 -24.16
C SER A 333 5.49 22.47 -25.64
N GLY A 334 4.30 22.97 -26.00
CA GLY A 334 3.87 23.14 -27.40
C GLY A 334 3.45 21.84 -28.12
N ALA A 335 3.58 20.67 -27.49
CA ALA A 335 3.24 19.39 -28.09
C ALA A 335 1.73 19.17 -28.30
N ARG A 336 0.87 19.99 -27.68
CA ARG A 336 -0.59 19.95 -27.83
C ARG A 336 -1.13 21.36 -27.93
N LEU A 337 -2.11 21.53 -28.80
CA LEU A 337 -2.72 22.82 -29.09
C LEU A 337 -4.23 22.72 -28.98
N ILE A 338 -4.85 23.53 -28.15
CA ILE A 338 -6.29 23.74 -28.20
C ILE A 338 -6.59 24.88 -29.15
N VAL A 339 -7.50 24.62 -30.09
CA VAL A 339 -7.89 25.53 -31.17
C VAL A 339 -9.37 25.84 -30.99
N VAL A 340 -9.74 27.12 -31.01
CA VAL A 340 -11.13 27.56 -31.01
C VAL A 340 -11.43 28.23 -32.35
N ASP A 341 -12.37 27.66 -33.09
CA ASP A 341 -12.76 28.17 -34.40
C ASP A 341 -13.73 29.37 -34.31
N ASP A 342 -14.04 29.99 -35.44
CA ASP A 342 -14.99 31.10 -35.55
C ASP A 342 -16.45 30.69 -35.28
N LYS A 343 -16.75 29.38 -35.24
CA LYS A 343 -18.07 28.85 -34.86
C LYS A 343 -18.18 28.61 -33.35
N SER A 344 -17.15 29.00 -32.57
CA SER A 344 -17.03 28.72 -31.15
C SER A 344 -17.00 27.23 -30.80
N GLU A 345 -16.39 26.39 -31.66
CA GLU A 345 -16.10 24.99 -31.36
C GLU A 345 -14.63 24.80 -30.98
N GLY A 346 -14.39 23.94 -30.00
CA GLY A 346 -13.05 23.62 -29.50
C GLY A 346 -12.50 22.31 -30.04
N TYR A 347 -11.23 22.31 -30.42
CA TYR A 347 -10.49 21.16 -30.91
C TYR A 347 -9.14 21.01 -30.22
N ILE A 348 -8.68 19.78 -30.02
CA ILE A 348 -7.30 19.47 -29.61
C ILE A 348 -6.55 18.98 -30.84
N TYR A 349 -5.49 19.68 -31.21
CA TYR A 349 -4.59 19.33 -32.28
C TYR A 349 -3.26 18.82 -31.72
N ASN A 350 -2.83 17.66 -32.21
CA ASN A 350 -1.50 17.11 -31.94
C ASN A 350 -0.66 17.17 -33.22
N PRO A 351 0.38 18.03 -33.29
CA PRO A 351 1.21 18.19 -34.48
C PRO A 351 2.10 16.98 -34.78
N VAL A 352 2.33 16.09 -33.79
CA VAL A 352 3.19 14.90 -33.96
C VAL A 352 2.44 13.77 -34.67
N THR A 353 1.17 13.58 -34.33
CA THR A 353 0.32 12.54 -34.92
C THR A 353 -0.58 13.06 -36.04
N ASP A 354 -0.59 14.38 -36.26
CA ASP A 354 -1.51 15.11 -37.15
C ASP A 354 -3.00 14.79 -36.86
N GLU A 355 -3.31 14.50 -35.59
CA GLU A 355 -4.65 14.15 -35.13
C GLU A 355 -5.38 15.38 -34.59
N LEU A 356 -6.62 15.61 -35.06
CA LEU A 356 -7.52 16.67 -34.58
C LEU A 356 -8.74 16.04 -33.92
N LEU A 357 -8.87 16.24 -32.61
CA LEU A 357 -9.99 15.73 -31.81
C LEU A 357 -10.95 16.86 -31.44
N ARG A 358 -12.25 16.64 -31.61
CA ARG A 358 -13.28 17.59 -31.18
C ARG A 358 -13.55 17.46 -29.69
N ILE A 359 -13.59 18.57 -28.98
CA ILE A 359 -13.97 18.60 -27.55
C ILE A 359 -15.50 18.47 -27.47
N PRO A 360 -16.04 17.44 -26.78
CA PRO A 360 -17.47 17.29 -26.60
C PRO A 360 -18.02 18.40 -25.70
N GLU A 361 -19.22 18.92 -26.04
CA GLU A 361 -19.96 19.92 -25.26
C GLU A 361 -19.24 21.26 -25.02
N PHE A 362 -18.39 21.70 -25.96
CA PHE A 362 -17.68 22.97 -25.82
C PHE A 362 -18.64 24.18 -25.70
N PRO A 363 -18.44 25.08 -24.72
CA PRO A 363 -19.38 26.16 -24.46
C PRO A 363 -19.28 27.28 -25.54
N PRO A 364 -20.43 27.78 -26.04
CA PRO A 364 -20.46 28.68 -27.21
C PRO A 364 -19.88 30.07 -26.95
N ASN A 365 -19.79 30.48 -25.67
CA ASN A 365 -19.27 31.78 -25.23
C ASN A 365 -17.97 31.64 -24.44
N SER A 366 -17.15 30.64 -24.77
CA SER A 366 -15.84 30.41 -24.16
C SER A 366 -14.98 31.67 -24.18
N MET A 367 -14.56 32.11 -23.00
CA MET A 367 -13.63 33.23 -22.84
C MET A 367 -12.18 32.78 -22.98
N GLY A 368 -11.87 31.56 -22.59
CA GLY A 368 -10.52 31.02 -22.68
C GLY A 368 -10.40 29.60 -22.16
N VAL A 369 -9.16 29.11 -22.22
CA VAL A 369 -8.77 27.77 -21.79
C VAL A 369 -7.51 27.85 -20.94
N LEU A 370 -7.46 27.09 -19.85
CA LEU A 370 -6.28 26.98 -18.98
C LEU A 370 -5.83 25.52 -18.90
N TRP A 371 -4.56 25.27 -19.24
CA TRP A 371 -3.89 23.99 -18.96
C TRP A 371 -3.48 23.93 -17.48
N ASP A 372 -3.52 22.74 -16.87
CA ASP A 372 -2.98 22.57 -15.52
C ASP A 372 -1.45 22.71 -15.54
N SER A 373 -0.93 23.57 -14.67
CA SER A 373 0.51 23.83 -14.56
C SER A 373 1.28 22.75 -13.80
N LEU A 374 0.60 21.82 -13.09
CA LEU A 374 1.24 20.72 -12.37
C LEU A 374 1.56 19.54 -13.31
N ALA A 375 2.81 19.05 -13.24
CA ALA A 375 3.28 17.95 -14.07
C ALA A 375 2.47 16.64 -13.90
N GLN A 376 1.84 16.42 -12.74
CA GLN A 376 1.01 15.23 -12.47
C GLN A 376 -0.31 15.25 -13.24
N ASP A 377 -0.88 16.44 -13.51
CA ASP A 377 -2.18 16.62 -14.15
C ASP A 377 -2.05 17.30 -15.52
N ARG A 378 -0.91 17.15 -16.21
CA ARG A 378 -0.65 17.74 -17.54
C ARG A 378 -1.71 17.40 -18.60
N ASN A 379 -2.53 16.38 -18.36
CA ASN A 379 -3.61 15.93 -19.23
C ASN A 379 -4.95 16.61 -18.94
N VAL A 380 -5.03 17.46 -17.93
CA VAL A 380 -6.22 18.19 -17.52
C VAL A 380 -6.13 19.63 -18.00
N PHE A 381 -7.23 20.13 -18.53
CA PHE A 381 -7.41 21.55 -18.80
C PHE A 381 -8.85 21.95 -18.47
N VAL A 382 -9.07 23.25 -18.32
CA VAL A 382 -10.41 23.81 -18.09
C VAL A 382 -10.80 24.77 -19.19
N VAL A 383 -12.06 24.70 -19.60
CA VAL A 383 -12.69 25.69 -20.48
C VAL A 383 -13.61 26.54 -19.61
N PHE A 384 -13.58 27.86 -19.77
CA PHE A 384 -14.39 28.74 -18.94
C PHE A 384 -15.15 29.81 -19.73
N ASP A 385 -16.36 30.08 -19.24
CA ASP A 385 -17.28 31.12 -19.66
C ASP A 385 -17.44 32.16 -18.53
N ASN A 386 -18.27 33.18 -18.75
CA ASN A 386 -18.60 34.20 -17.72
C ASN A 386 -19.25 33.61 -16.45
N SER A 387 -19.77 32.38 -16.48
CA SER A 387 -20.54 31.78 -15.39
C SER A 387 -20.06 30.41 -14.91
N THR A 388 -19.31 29.67 -15.73
CA THR A 388 -18.99 28.27 -15.50
C THR A 388 -17.57 27.95 -15.93
N ILE A 389 -16.95 26.99 -15.24
CA ILE A 389 -15.67 26.37 -15.57
C ILE A 389 -15.97 24.88 -15.78
N GLU A 390 -15.59 24.34 -16.93
CA GLU A 390 -15.73 22.92 -17.29
C GLU A 390 -14.37 22.24 -17.23
N ASP A 391 -14.30 21.14 -16.46
CA ASP A 391 -13.09 20.36 -16.24
C ASP A 391 -13.02 19.26 -17.30
N VAL A 392 -12.02 19.35 -18.17
CA VAL A 392 -11.86 18.44 -19.30
C VAL A 392 -10.57 17.63 -19.12
N LEU A 393 -10.72 16.32 -19.16
CA LEU A 393 -9.60 15.37 -19.15
C LEU A 393 -9.31 14.92 -20.58
N HIS A 394 -8.09 15.15 -21.03
CA HIS A 394 -7.62 14.67 -22.32
C HIS A 394 -6.64 13.51 -22.18
N ILE A 395 -7.00 12.39 -22.76
CA ILE A 395 -6.24 11.16 -22.73
C ILE A 395 -5.51 11.05 -24.08
N SER A 396 -4.31 11.64 -24.13
CA SER A 396 -3.45 11.58 -25.31
C SER A 396 -2.66 10.27 -25.38
N GLN A 397 -2.49 9.72 -26.57
CA GLN A 397 -1.62 8.58 -26.86
C GLN A 397 -0.11 8.94 -26.94
N SER A 398 0.26 10.21 -26.76
CA SER A 398 1.61 10.70 -27.10
C SER A 398 2.66 10.48 -26.00
N LEU A 399 3.85 10.06 -26.45
CA LEU A 399 5.09 9.87 -25.69
C LEU A 399 5.48 11.11 -24.87
N LEU A 400 5.84 10.91 -23.61
CA LEU A 400 6.47 11.90 -22.76
C LEU A 400 7.85 12.28 -23.32
N MET A 401 7.97 13.49 -23.89
CA MET A 401 9.25 14.20 -23.89
C MET A 401 9.38 14.92 -22.54
N SER A 402 10.24 14.39 -21.66
CA SER A 402 10.66 15.06 -20.44
C SER A 402 11.80 16.02 -20.76
N SER A 403 11.66 17.28 -20.36
CA SER A 403 12.63 18.36 -20.54
C SER A 403 13.81 18.29 -19.56
N ASP A 404 14.48 17.13 -19.46
CA ASP A 404 15.75 17.04 -18.73
C ASP A 404 16.91 17.13 -19.70
N ARG A 405 17.72 18.18 -19.50
CA ARG A 405 18.88 18.58 -20.31
C ARG A 405 19.83 17.41 -20.58
N MET A 406 19.78 16.85 -21.77
CA MET A 406 20.91 16.13 -22.37
C MET A 406 21.41 16.92 -23.57
N LYS A 407 22.56 17.59 -23.42
CA LYS A 407 23.36 18.03 -24.57
C LYS A 407 24.01 16.79 -25.21
N PRO A 408 23.74 16.46 -26.49
CA PRO A 408 24.57 15.52 -27.22
C PRO A 408 25.81 16.26 -27.74
N ARG A 409 26.98 15.64 -27.59
CA ARG A 409 28.20 16.04 -28.28
C ARG A 409 28.16 15.50 -29.72
N SER A 410 28.62 16.35 -30.64
CA SER A 410 28.96 16.11 -32.05
C SER A 410 27.84 15.69 -32.99
N GLY A 411 27.81 16.39 -34.14
CA GLY A 411 26.73 16.38 -35.12
C GLY A 411 26.62 15.09 -35.91
N ASP A 412 25.38 14.78 -36.28
CA ASP A 412 24.95 14.40 -37.62
C ASP A 412 23.44 14.07 -37.57
N TRP A 413 22.58 14.98 -38.04
CA TRP A 413 21.14 14.74 -38.21
C TRP A 413 20.61 15.43 -39.48
N VAL A 414 21.06 14.97 -40.65
CA VAL A 414 20.44 15.34 -41.95
C VAL A 414 19.79 14.14 -42.65
N VAL A 415 19.73 12.95 -42.02
CA VAL A 415 19.13 11.77 -42.65
C VAL A 415 18.23 11.01 -41.68
N MET A 416 17.01 11.53 -41.46
CA MET A 416 15.79 10.74 -41.17
C MET A 416 14.57 11.66 -41.05
N ILE A 417 14.37 12.51 -42.06
CA ILE A 417 13.05 13.12 -42.34
C ILE A 417 12.77 12.84 -43.81
N THR A 418 12.51 11.58 -44.11
CA THR A 418 11.94 11.11 -45.38
C THR A 418 11.61 9.64 -45.17
N VAL A 419 10.44 9.22 -45.65
CA VAL A 419 9.76 7.93 -45.41
C VAL A 419 8.89 7.94 -44.14
N LEU A 420 7.73 8.59 -44.22
CA LEU A 420 6.44 7.99 -43.89
C LEU A 420 5.37 8.67 -44.74
N GLN A 421 5.32 8.30 -46.01
CA GLN A 421 4.18 8.52 -46.88
C GLN A 421 3.73 7.13 -47.34
N GLU A 422 2.41 6.89 -47.31
CA GLU A 422 1.67 5.65 -47.63
C GLU A 422 1.41 4.67 -46.47
N ALA A 423 0.23 4.79 -45.86
CA ALA A 423 -0.80 3.73 -45.91
C ALA A 423 -2.12 4.30 -45.37
N ALA A 424 -3.17 4.21 -46.18
CA ALA A 424 -4.52 4.65 -45.84
C ALA A 424 -5.05 3.91 -44.61
N ILE A 425 -5.30 4.67 -43.52
CA ILE A 425 -6.01 4.19 -42.34
C ILE A 425 -7.51 4.41 -42.59
N THR A 426 -8.24 3.32 -42.74
CA THR A 426 -9.68 3.31 -42.49
C THR A 426 -9.95 2.43 -41.28
N SER A 427 -10.54 3.07 -40.26
CA SER A 427 -11.18 2.52 -39.06
C SER A 427 -10.34 1.67 -38.08
N LEU A 428 -9.80 2.32 -37.06
CA LEU A 428 -9.50 1.74 -35.75
C LEU A 428 -10.43 2.40 -34.71
N PRO A 429 -11.36 1.68 -34.06
CA PRO A 429 -12.14 2.24 -32.97
C PRO A 429 -11.42 2.01 -31.62
N SER A 430 -10.44 2.87 -31.32
CA SER A 430 -10.12 3.42 -29.98
C SER A 430 -8.80 4.23 -30.03
N GLY A 431 -8.90 5.43 -30.58
CA GLY A 431 -7.84 6.47 -30.56
C GLY A 431 -7.85 7.30 -29.27
N SER A 432 -7.06 8.38 -29.25
CA SER A 432 -7.05 9.39 -28.18
C SER A 432 -8.47 9.86 -27.82
N MET A 433 -8.76 10.06 -26.53
CA MET A 433 -10.11 10.33 -26.03
C MET A 433 -10.16 11.59 -25.17
N ILE A 434 -11.29 12.30 -25.24
CA ILE A 434 -11.58 13.49 -24.43
C ILE A 434 -12.83 13.21 -23.62
N GLU A 435 -12.76 13.44 -22.31
CA GLU A 435 -13.88 13.24 -21.38
C GLU A 435 -14.09 14.52 -20.55
N VAL A 436 -15.33 15.01 -20.52
CA VAL A 436 -15.73 16.11 -19.62
C VAL A 436 -16.04 15.50 -18.26
N VAL A 437 -15.28 15.91 -17.24
CA VAL A 437 -15.28 15.27 -15.91
C VAL A 437 -16.20 15.98 -14.93
N GLY A 438 -16.33 17.32 -15.03
CA GLY A 438 -17.18 18.07 -14.12
C GLY A 438 -17.34 19.54 -14.49
N THR A 439 -18.28 20.22 -13.83
CA THR A 439 -18.59 21.63 -14.05
C THR A 439 -18.62 22.39 -12.72
N THR A 440 -17.89 23.49 -12.63
CA THR A 440 -17.78 24.35 -11.45
C THR A 440 -18.36 25.74 -11.76
N LYS A 441 -19.10 26.35 -10.82
CA LYS A 441 -19.68 27.69 -11.01
C LYS A 441 -18.64 28.78 -10.73
N LEU A 442 -18.50 29.73 -11.66
CA LEU A 442 -17.64 30.89 -11.52
C LEU A 442 -18.38 32.03 -10.79
N PRO A 443 -17.79 32.63 -9.73
CA PRO A 443 -18.35 33.83 -9.11
C PRO A 443 -18.38 35.03 -10.08
N SER A 444 -19.42 35.87 -9.98
CA SER A 444 -19.59 37.01 -10.88
C SER A 444 -18.42 38.01 -10.81
N ASN A 445 -18.02 38.56 -11.96
CA ASN A 445 -16.96 39.57 -12.11
C ASN A 445 -15.57 39.09 -11.64
N GLN A 446 -15.27 37.80 -11.77
CA GLN A 446 -13.96 37.21 -11.52
C GLN A 446 -13.44 36.50 -12.77
N VAL A 447 -12.13 36.56 -13.01
CA VAL A 447 -11.50 35.98 -14.21
C VAL A 447 -10.52 34.88 -13.80
N PRO A 448 -10.65 33.65 -14.34
CA PRO A 448 -9.66 32.58 -14.19
C PRO A 448 -8.31 32.93 -14.83
N LEU A 449 -7.23 32.81 -14.05
CA LEU A 449 -5.87 33.14 -14.46
C LEU A 449 -4.99 31.91 -14.60
N LEU A 450 -4.96 31.07 -13.57
CA LEU A 450 -4.03 29.94 -13.45
C LEU A 450 -4.77 28.73 -12.87
N LEU A 451 -4.56 27.56 -13.47
CA LEU A 451 -4.96 26.28 -12.92
C LEU A 451 -3.72 25.54 -12.41
N SER A 452 -3.76 25.10 -11.16
CA SER A 452 -2.71 24.27 -10.56
C SER A 452 -3.32 23.24 -9.62
N GLY A 453 -3.33 21.97 -10.01
CA GLY A 453 -3.68 20.84 -9.13
C GLY A 453 -5.12 20.92 -8.63
N GLY A 454 -6.02 21.38 -9.50
CA GLY A 454 -7.43 21.58 -9.18
C GLY A 454 -7.79 22.89 -8.48
N GLN A 455 -6.81 23.76 -8.21
CA GLN A 455 -7.06 25.11 -7.71
C GLN A 455 -6.98 26.10 -8.87
N VAL A 456 -8.06 26.85 -9.07
CA VAL A 456 -8.13 27.96 -10.02
C VAL A 456 -7.90 29.27 -9.26
N LEU A 457 -6.89 30.02 -9.68
CA LEU A 457 -6.66 31.36 -9.19
C LEU A 457 -7.51 32.34 -10.01
N LEU A 458 -8.27 33.17 -9.30
CA LEU A 458 -9.20 34.13 -9.85
C LEU A 458 -8.73 35.56 -9.53
N GLU A 459 -8.79 36.45 -10.51
CA GLU A 459 -8.68 37.89 -10.27
C GLU A 459 -10.06 38.47 -9.99
N THR A 460 -10.18 39.29 -8.94
CA THR A 460 -11.39 40.08 -8.68
C THR A 460 -11.30 41.46 -9.32
N SER A 461 -12.45 42.10 -9.57
CA SER A 461 -12.51 43.47 -10.09
C SER A 461 -11.82 44.55 -9.23
N SER A 462 -11.35 44.19 -8.02
CA SER A 462 -10.58 45.06 -7.13
C SER A 462 -9.06 44.85 -7.23
N GLY A 463 -8.58 44.06 -8.19
CA GLY A 463 -7.15 43.74 -8.34
C GLY A 463 -6.62 42.80 -7.23
N LYS A 464 -7.50 41.98 -6.63
CA LYS A 464 -7.11 40.98 -5.60
C LYS A 464 -7.23 39.58 -6.16
N LEU A 465 -6.38 38.68 -5.66
CA LEU A 465 -6.39 37.27 -6.01
C LEU A 465 -7.23 36.46 -5.02
N THR A 466 -8.13 35.66 -5.55
CA THR A 466 -8.95 34.68 -4.81
C THR A 466 -8.72 33.28 -5.37
N GLN A 467 -8.90 32.25 -4.55
CA GLN A 467 -8.73 30.86 -4.98
C GLN A 467 -10.08 30.15 -5.00
N LEU A 468 -10.34 29.37 -6.04
CA LEU A 468 -11.50 28.51 -6.21
C LEU A 468 -11.00 27.08 -6.40
N VAL A 469 -11.53 26.13 -5.63
CA VAL A 469 -11.25 24.71 -5.85
C VAL A 469 -12.28 24.18 -6.83
N LEU A 470 -11.84 23.42 -7.84
CA LEU A 470 -12.74 22.77 -8.78
C LEU A 470 -13.59 21.72 -8.06
N SER A 471 -14.85 21.56 -8.47
CA SER A 471 -15.77 20.57 -7.89
C SER A 471 -15.26 19.12 -7.98
N THR A 472 -14.46 18.83 -9.00
CA THR A 472 -13.77 17.55 -9.20
C THR A 472 -12.62 17.32 -8.21
N HIS A 473 -12.07 18.40 -7.65
CA HIS A 473 -10.93 18.42 -6.73
C HIS A 473 -11.32 18.81 -5.29
N GLU A 474 -12.59 19.12 -5.05
CA GLU A 474 -13.13 19.31 -3.71
C GLU A 474 -13.04 18.00 -2.92
N VAL A 475 -12.05 17.95 -2.04
CA VAL A 475 -11.98 17.00 -0.93
C VAL A 475 -12.73 17.65 0.23
N THR A 476 -13.89 17.10 0.59
CA THR A 476 -14.71 17.57 1.72
C THR A 476 -13.95 17.41 3.04
N SER A 477 -13.09 18.38 3.37
CA SER A 477 -12.36 18.44 4.63
C SER A 477 -12.74 19.70 5.39
N SER A 478 -13.91 19.69 6.02
CA SER A 478 -14.18 20.54 7.18
C SER A 478 -15.35 19.99 7.99
N ASN A 479 -14.99 19.28 9.08
CA ASN A 479 -15.77 18.99 10.29
C ASN A 479 -16.44 17.60 10.47
N ILE A 480 -15.82 16.85 11.41
CA ILE A 480 -16.40 16.17 12.59
C ILE A 480 -17.16 14.83 12.39
N HIS A 481 -16.38 13.76 12.64
CA HIS A 481 -16.65 12.56 13.45
C HIS A 481 -17.60 11.41 13.07
N ASP A 482 -18.43 11.43 12.02
CA ASP A 482 -19.16 10.18 11.65
C ASP A 482 -19.52 10.00 10.15
N SER A 483 -19.28 11.01 9.31
CA SER A 483 -19.63 11.02 7.87
C SER A 483 -18.49 10.55 6.93
N GLN A 484 -17.46 9.89 7.46
CA GLN A 484 -16.20 9.66 6.74
C GLN A 484 -16.30 8.69 5.56
N LYS A 485 -17.17 7.67 5.57
CA LYS A 485 -17.16 6.64 4.51
C LYS A 485 -17.70 7.16 3.18
N ASP A 486 -18.91 7.73 3.17
CA ASP A 486 -19.55 8.19 1.93
C ASP A 486 -18.77 9.34 1.27
N SER A 487 -18.22 10.26 2.08
CA SER A 487 -17.35 11.36 1.62
C SER A 487 -16.06 10.83 0.97
N LEU A 488 -15.41 9.83 1.59
CA LEU A 488 -14.20 9.22 1.06
C LEU A 488 -14.47 8.32 -0.15
N GLU A 489 -15.64 7.69 -0.24
CA GLU A 489 -16.06 6.92 -1.42
C GLU A 489 -16.35 7.84 -2.61
N GLN A 490 -16.95 9.00 -2.39
CA GLN A 490 -17.10 10.04 -3.42
C GLN A 490 -15.74 10.60 -3.83
N ALA A 491 -14.84 10.85 -2.89
CA ALA A 491 -13.47 11.27 -3.19
C ALA A 491 -12.71 10.19 -4.00
N LEU A 492 -12.87 8.91 -3.64
CA LEU A 492 -12.29 7.79 -4.38
C LEU A 492 -12.84 7.76 -5.81
N ALA A 493 -14.15 7.91 -6.00
CA ALA A 493 -14.75 7.95 -7.33
C ALA A 493 -14.15 9.09 -8.19
N LYS A 494 -14.03 10.31 -7.63
CA LYS A 494 -13.41 11.46 -8.31
C LYS A 494 -11.93 11.19 -8.65
N GLN A 495 -11.15 10.63 -7.71
CA GLN A 495 -9.74 10.29 -7.91
C GLN A 495 -9.54 9.23 -9.00
N LEU A 496 -10.44 8.23 -9.08
CA LEU A 496 -10.39 7.19 -10.10
C LEU A 496 -10.69 7.76 -11.49
N VAL A 497 -11.63 8.71 -11.61
CA VAL A 497 -11.93 9.39 -12.88
C VAL A 497 -10.76 10.29 -13.31
N LEU A 498 -10.14 11.01 -12.38
CA LEU A 498 -8.92 11.80 -12.62
C LEU A 498 -7.66 10.94 -12.81
N ARG A 499 -7.77 9.60 -12.75
CA ARG A 499 -6.66 8.64 -12.90
C ARG A 499 -5.53 8.83 -11.88
N ARG A 500 -5.83 9.40 -10.71
CA ARG A 500 -4.88 9.62 -9.60
C ARG A 500 -4.76 8.39 -8.72
N PHE A 501 -4.19 7.32 -9.26
CA PHE A 501 -4.13 6.02 -8.57
C PHE A 501 -3.30 6.05 -7.27
N GLY A 502 -2.29 6.92 -7.18
CA GLY A 502 -1.49 7.07 -5.97
C GLY A 502 -2.28 7.65 -4.79
N GLU A 503 -3.20 8.59 -5.06
CA GLU A 503 -4.11 9.14 -4.06
C GLU A 503 -5.23 8.15 -3.74
N ALA A 504 -5.81 7.53 -4.77
CA ALA A 504 -6.83 6.50 -4.62
C ALA A 504 -6.35 5.33 -3.77
N TRP A 505 -5.09 4.91 -3.89
CA TRP A 505 -4.48 3.90 -3.02
C TRP A 505 -4.54 4.33 -1.54
N LYS A 506 -4.18 5.57 -1.22
CA LYS A 506 -4.23 6.10 0.16
C LYS A 506 -5.67 6.16 0.68
N THR A 507 -6.61 6.61 -0.15
CA THR A 507 -8.04 6.62 0.20
C THR A 507 -8.56 5.20 0.47
N CYS A 508 -8.17 4.22 -0.36
CA CYS A 508 -8.48 2.81 -0.17
C CYS A 508 -7.82 2.22 1.10
N GLN A 509 -6.61 2.65 1.49
CA GLN A 509 -6.00 2.24 2.76
C GLN A 509 -6.79 2.74 3.97
N VAL A 510 -7.35 3.95 3.90
CA VAL A 510 -8.18 4.51 4.98
C VAL A 510 -9.55 3.84 5.04
N LEU A 511 -10.20 3.61 3.89
CA LEU A 511 -11.51 2.95 3.81
C LEU A 511 -11.43 1.45 4.13
N ASN A 512 -10.36 0.79 3.69
CA ASN A 512 -10.03 -0.64 3.84
C ASN A 512 -11.20 -1.62 3.59
N THR A 513 -12.08 -1.32 2.63
CA THR A 513 -13.15 -2.23 2.19
C THR A 513 -12.75 -2.96 0.91
N LYS A 514 -13.17 -4.22 0.78
CA LYS A 514 -12.88 -5.05 -0.40
C LYS A 514 -13.42 -4.43 -1.70
N GLU A 515 -14.58 -3.77 -1.63
CA GLU A 515 -15.22 -3.12 -2.78
C GLU A 515 -14.39 -1.93 -3.30
N CYS A 516 -13.88 -1.08 -2.41
CA CYS A 516 -13.02 0.05 -2.81
C CYS A 516 -11.71 -0.41 -3.45
N TRP A 517 -11.08 -1.43 -2.88
CA TRP A 517 -9.90 -2.05 -3.49
C TRP A 517 -10.20 -2.69 -4.85
N SER A 518 -11.38 -3.30 -5.01
CA SER A 518 -11.81 -3.89 -6.29
C SER A 518 -12.05 -2.81 -7.35
N ARG A 519 -12.69 -1.69 -6.98
CA ARG A 519 -12.89 -0.53 -7.89
C ARG A 519 -11.57 0.08 -8.33
N LEU A 520 -10.58 0.19 -7.43
CA LEU A 520 -9.23 0.62 -7.78
C LEU A 520 -8.56 -0.38 -8.74
N ALA A 521 -8.69 -1.69 -8.47
CA ALA A 521 -8.15 -2.74 -9.33
C ALA A 521 -8.75 -2.72 -10.74
N GLU A 522 -10.07 -2.65 -10.86
CA GLU A 522 -10.75 -2.54 -12.15
C GLU A 522 -10.39 -1.25 -12.89
N ALA A 523 -10.32 -0.11 -12.19
CA ALA A 523 -9.94 1.16 -12.80
C ALA A 523 -8.48 1.14 -13.30
N THR A 524 -7.57 0.48 -12.56
CA THR A 524 -6.18 0.30 -13.00
C THR A 524 -6.07 -0.63 -14.22
N LEU A 525 -6.89 -1.70 -14.27
CA LEU A 525 -6.98 -2.61 -15.43
C LEU A 525 -7.59 -1.94 -16.66
N LYS A 526 -8.69 -1.20 -16.53
CA LYS A 526 -9.28 -0.43 -17.65
C LYS A 526 -8.29 0.59 -18.22
N ASN A 527 -7.45 1.17 -17.38
CA ASN A 527 -6.46 2.18 -17.80
C ASN A 527 -5.10 1.58 -18.23
N LEU A 528 -4.93 0.25 -18.19
CA LEU A 528 -3.79 -0.42 -18.83
C LEU A 528 -3.89 -0.39 -20.36
N GLU A 529 -5.10 -0.16 -20.91
CA GLU A 529 -5.43 -0.29 -22.34
C GLU A 529 -4.70 0.69 -23.29
N ILE A 530 -4.03 1.76 -22.81
CA ILE A 530 -3.81 2.97 -23.64
C ILE A 530 -2.35 3.29 -24.03
N GLU A 531 -1.29 2.64 -23.52
CA GLU A 531 0.08 3.21 -23.64
C GLU A 531 1.16 2.45 -24.43
N LEU A 532 0.82 1.45 -25.26
CA LEU A 532 1.83 0.76 -26.09
C LEU A 532 1.53 0.91 -27.59
N GLY A 533 1.73 2.13 -28.09
CA GLY A 533 1.76 2.44 -29.53
C GLY A 533 3.12 2.09 -30.15
N LYS A 534 3.09 1.39 -31.28
CA LYS A 534 4.22 0.83 -32.04
C LYS A 534 5.26 1.87 -32.47
N SER A 535 6.53 1.49 -32.46
CA SER A 535 7.41 1.73 -33.60
C SER A 535 8.44 0.61 -33.71
N ASP A 536 8.49 -0.01 -34.89
CA ASP A 536 9.58 -0.87 -35.32
C ASP A 536 10.84 0.00 -35.55
N SER A 537 12.00 -0.56 -35.21
CA SER A 537 13.36 -0.11 -35.55
C SER A 537 14.20 0.61 -34.47
N TYR A 538 15.16 -0.16 -33.94
CA TYR A 538 16.54 0.17 -33.56
C TYR A 538 16.84 1.30 -32.54
N TYR A 539 17.35 0.84 -31.39
CA TYR A 539 18.32 1.45 -30.46
C TYR A 539 17.94 2.67 -29.59
N THR A 540 18.01 2.41 -28.27
CA THR A 540 18.44 3.33 -27.18
C THR A 540 17.59 4.57 -26.86
N SER A 541 16.38 4.37 -26.31
CA SER A 541 15.69 5.32 -25.40
C SER A 541 14.55 4.66 -24.58
N TYR A 542 14.71 3.41 -24.16
CA TYR A 542 13.61 2.54 -23.68
C TYR A 542 13.21 2.64 -22.19
N CYS A 543 13.69 3.62 -21.40
CA CYS A 543 13.53 3.55 -19.93
C CYS A 543 12.30 4.29 -19.35
N SER A 544 11.59 5.14 -20.10
CA SER A 544 10.48 5.94 -19.53
C SER A 544 9.08 5.38 -19.80
N ILE A 545 8.82 4.80 -20.97
CA ILE A 545 7.43 4.47 -21.40
C ILE A 545 7.05 3.03 -21.06
N VAL A 546 7.94 2.06 -21.27
CA VAL A 546 7.75 0.67 -20.79
C VAL A 546 7.64 0.64 -19.26
N SER A 547 8.27 1.61 -18.57
CA SER A 547 8.22 1.75 -17.12
C SER A 547 6.83 2.14 -16.59
N LEU A 548 6.03 2.88 -17.35
CA LEU A 548 4.71 3.37 -16.91
C LEU A 548 3.61 2.32 -17.05
N ALA A 549 3.61 1.54 -18.15
CA ALA A 549 2.73 0.38 -18.31
C ALA A 549 3.09 -0.73 -17.31
N LEU A 550 4.38 -1.02 -17.11
CA LEU A 550 4.85 -1.91 -16.05
C LEU A 550 4.49 -1.39 -14.66
N TYR A 551 4.53 -0.08 -14.42
CA TYR A 551 4.12 0.52 -13.16
C TYR A 551 2.62 0.32 -12.88
N LYS A 552 1.75 0.57 -13.87
CA LYS A 552 0.30 0.36 -13.74
C LYS A 552 -0.05 -1.11 -13.52
N LEU A 553 0.60 -2.03 -14.23
CA LEU A 553 0.42 -3.48 -14.04
C LEU A 553 0.93 -3.93 -12.65
N ARG A 554 2.10 -3.42 -12.21
CA ARG A 554 2.64 -3.67 -10.87
C ARG A 554 1.72 -3.13 -9.78
N LEU A 555 1.07 -1.98 -10.02
CA LEU A 555 0.07 -1.44 -9.10
C LEU A 555 -1.15 -2.34 -9.01
N ALA A 556 -1.68 -2.82 -10.14
CA ALA A 556 -2.78 -3.79 -10.15
C ALA A 556 -2.41 -5.08 -9.39
N ILE A 557 -1.22 -5.65 -9.64
CA ILE A 557 -0.68 -6.80 -8.89
C ILE A 557 -0.63 -6.49 -7.39
N ARG A 558 -0.18 -5.30 -7.00
CA ARG A 558 -0.11 -4.87 -5.59
C ARG A 558 -1.52 -4.76 -4.96
N VAL A 559 -2.50 -4.26 -5.70
CA VAL A 559 -3.90 -4.18 -5.24
C VAL A 559 -4.47 -5.58 -5.05
N TYR A 560 -4.34 -6.48 -6.02
CA TYR A 560 -4.85 -7.85 -5.90
C TYR A 560 -4.15 -8.67 -4.81
N ARG A 561 -2.85 -8.43 -4.57
CA ARG A 561 -2.14 -8.97 -3.39
C ARG A 561 -2.75 -8.48 -2.08
N HIS A 562 -3.16 -7.22 -2.01
CA HIS A 562 -3.82 -6.66 -0.83
C HIS A 562 -5.24 -7.21 -0.64
N ILE A 563 -5.97 -7.48 -1.72
CA ILE A 563 -7.29 -8.15 -1.68
C ILE A 563 -7.17 -9.62 -1.24
N GLY A 564 -6.00 -10.24 -1.46
CA GLY A 564 -5.76 -11.67 -1.22
C GLY A 564 -6.19 -12.56 -2.39
N ASP A 565 -6.37 -11.99 -3.59
CA ASP A 565 -6.71 -12.75 -4.80
C ASP A 565 -5.43 -13.29 -5.45
N VAL A 566 -4.99 -14.46 -4.99
CA VAL A 566 -3.77 -15.12 -5.47
C VAL A 566 -3.89 -15.50 -6.96
N GLY A 567 -5.08 -15.90 -7.40
CA GLY A 567 -5.32 -16.30 -8.78
C GLY A 567 -5.11 -15.14 -9.75
N MET A 568 -5.70 -13.98 -9.44
CA MET A 568 -5.51 -12.79 -10.27
C MET A 568 -4.06 -12.29 -10.27
N VAL A 569 -3.35 -12.42 -9.14
CA VAL A 569 -1.93 -12.05 -9.07
C VAL A 569 -1.09 -12.89 -10.02
N TRP A 570 -1.32 -14.21 -10.09
CA TRP A 570 -0.59 -15.08 -11.02
C TRP A 570 -0.93 -14.76 -12.47
N LEU A 571 -2.21 -14.59 -12.79
CA LEU A 571 -2.66 -14.22 -14.13
C LEU A 571 -2.05 -12.89 -14.61
N LEU A 572 -1.97 -11.88 -13.74
CA LEU A 572 -1.34 -10.59 -14.06
C LEU A 572 0.18 -10.67 -14.18
N GLN A 573 0.82 -11.60 -13.46
CA GLN A 573 2.26 -11.86 -13.58
C GLN A 573 2.59 -12.58 -14.90
N ASP A 574 1.72 -13.49 -15.36
CA ASP A 574 1.90 -14.22 -16.62
C ASP A 574 1.85 -13.29 -17.83
N ILE A 575 0.99 -12.27 -17.80
CA ILE A 575 0.87 -11.28 -18.90
C ILE A 575 1.92 -10.16 -18.84
N GLN A 576 2.76 -10.10 -17.80
CA GLN A 576 3.75 -9.03 -17.62
C GLN A 576 4.77 -8.96 -18.77
N HIS A 577 5.00 -10.09 -19.44
CA HIS A 577 5.96 -10.21 -20.54
C HIS A 577 5.32 -10.17 -21.93
N VAL A 578 4.00 -9.93 -22.02
CA VAL A 578 3.29 -9.89 -23.31
C VAL A 578 3.48 -8.51 -23.95
N GLU A 579 4.21 -8.49 -25.07
CA GLU A 579 4.48 -7.26 -25.84
C GLU A 579 3.38 -6.94 -26.86
N ASP A 580 2.61 -7.94 -27.32
CA ASP A 580 1.51 -7.74 -28.27
C ASP A 580 0.33 -7.05 -27.58
N GLN A 581 0.08 -5.79 -27.95
CA GLN A 581 -1.00 -4.97 -27.43
C GLN A 581 -2.39 -5.61 -27.61
N LYS A 582 -2.65 -6.27 -28.75
CA LYS A 582 -3.96 -6.87 -29.01
C LYS A 582 -4.19 -8.11 -28.16
N LEU A 583 -3.13 -8.90 -27.95
CA LEU A 583 -3.16 -10.05 -27.05
C LEU A 583 -3.32 -9.62 -25.59
N LEU A 584 -2.57 -8.58 -25.17
CA LEU A 584 -2.68 -8.00 -23.83
C LEU A 584 -4.08 -7.44 -23.57
N ASN A 585 -4.66 -6.71 -24.52
CA ASN A 585 -6.03 -6.20 -24.44
C ASN A 585 -7.06 -7.35 -24.39
N GLY A 586 -6.82 -8.44 -25.11
CA GLY A 586 -7.63 -9.66 -25.01
C GLY A 586 -7.63 -10.24 -23.59
N HIS A 587 -6.45 -10.36 -22.97
CA HIS A 587 -6.32 -10.83 -21.59
C HIS A 587 -6.94 -9.87 -20.57
N VAL A 588 -6.75 -8.56 -20.72
CA VAL A 588 -7.36 -7.55 -19.83
C VAL A 588 -8.89 -7.57 -19.95
N ALA A 589 -9.44 -7.63 -21.16
CA ALA A 589 -10.88 -7.74 -21.37
C ALA A 589 -11.45 -9.02 -20.77
N MET A 590 -10.74 -10.14 -20.88
CA MET A 590 -11.10 -11.41 -20.24
C MET A 590 -11.14 -11.27 -18.70
N PHE A 591 -10.17 -10.57 -18.10
CA PHE A 591 -10.14 -10.28 -16.67
C PHE A 591 -11.27 -9.35 -16.20
N LEU A 592 -11.68 -8.40 -17.06
CA LEU A 592 -12.84 -7.54 -16.85
C LEU A 592 -14.18 -8.23 -17.18
N GLN A 593 -14.16 -9.51 -17.54
CA GLN A 593 -15.32 -10.34 -17.92
C GLN A 593 -16.06 -9.87 -19.19
N ASP A 594 -15.41 -9.07 -20.04
CA ASP A 594 -15.93 -8.66 -21.35
C ASP A 594 -15.47 -9.66 -22.42
N PHE A 595 -16.09 -10.85 -22.43
CA PHE A 595 -15.66 -11.98 -23.25
C PHE A 595 -15.86 -11.77 -24.75
N GLU A 596 -16.80 -10.93 -25.16
CA GLU A 596 -17.04 -10.61 -26.56
C GLU A 596 -15.89 -9.75 -27.11
N LYS A 597 -15.56 -8.65 -26.41
CA LYS A 597 -14.39 -7.85 -26.78
C LYS A 597 -13.10 -8.63 -26.66
N ALA A 598 -12.95 -9.47 -25.63
CA ALA A 598 -11.78 -10.33 -25.50
C ALA A 598 -11.60 -11.25 -26.72
N GLN A 599 -12.68 -11.86 -27.21
CA GLN A 599 -12.65 -12.68 -28.42
C GLN A 599 -12.24 -11.87 -29.65
N GLU A 600 -12.81 -10.68 -29.85
CA GLU A 600 -12.44 -9.80 -30.97
C GLU A 600 -10.95 -9.44 -30.92
N TRP A 601 -10.45 -9.03 -29.74
CA TRP A 601 -9.04 -8.72 -29.53
C TRP A 601 -8.13 -9.92 -29.76
N TYR A 602 -8.47 -11.11 -29.25
CA TYR A 602 -7.70 -12.32 -29.49
C TYR A 602 -7.67 -12.71 -30.96
N LEU A 603 -8.80 -12.63 -31.68
CA LEU A 603 -8.85 -12.95 -33.12
C LEU A 603 -8.02 -11.97 -33.96
N MET A 604 -7.88 -10.72 -33.53
CA MET A 604 -7.01 -9.71 -34.15
C MET A 604 -5.53 -9.79 -33.70
N SER A 605 -5.21 -10.61 -32.69
CA SER A 605 -3.88 -10.69 -32.08
C SER A 605 -2.95 -11.68 -32.80
N SER A 606 -1.68 -11.71 -32.37
CA SER A 606 -0.69 -12.71 -32.80
C SER A 606 -1.06 -14.15 -32.43
N ARG A 607 -1.96 -14.38 -31.46
CA ARG A 607 -2.37 -15.71 -31.00
C ARG A 607 -3.91 -15.86 -30.96
N PRO A 608 -4.56 -16.08 -32.11
CA PRO A 608 -6.02 -16.25 -32.18
C PRO A 608 -6.54 -17.51 -31.47
N VAL A 609 -5.69 -18.50 -31.24
CA VAL A 609 -6.02 -19.73 -30.48
C VAL A 609 -6.41 -19.40 -29.03
N ALA A 610 -5.95 -18.28 -28.47
CA ALA A 610 -6.34 -17.85 -27.13
C ALA A 610 -7.87 -17.63 -27.00
N ALA A 611 -8.55 -17.23 -28.08
CA ALA A 611 -10.01 -17.12 -28.11
C ALA A 611 -10.69 -18.49 -27.96
N LEU A 612 -10.11 -19.53 -28.58
CA LEU A 612 -10.60 -20.90 -28.45
C LEU A 612 -10.39 -21.42 -27.03
N ASP A 613 -9.18 -21.25 -26.49
CA ASP A 613 -8.84 -21.66 -25.12
C ASP A 613 -9.79 -20.99 -24.11
N MET A 614 -10.04 -19.68 -24.26
CA MET A 614 -11.00 -18.94 -23.43
C MET A 614 -12.42 -19.54 -23.51
N ARG A 615 -12.94 -19.82 -24.70
CA ARG A 615 -14.31 -20.38 -24.86
C ARG A 615 -14.42 -21.81 -24.33
N ARG A 616 -13.34 -22.60 -24.45
CA ARG A 616 -13.22 -23.93 -23.84
C ARG A 616 -13.27 -23.82 -22.32
N ASP A 617 -12.51 -22.90 -21.73
CA ASP A 617 -12.43 -22.69 -20.28
C ASP A 617 -13.76 -22.16 -19.69
N LEU A 618 -14.50 -21.36 -20.46
CA LEU A 618 -15.87 -20.92 -20.12
C LEU A 618 -16.94 -22.02 -20.32
N LEU A 619 -16.55 -23.22 -20.74
CA LEU A 619 -17.42 -24.37 -21.02
C LEU A 619 -18.48 -24.10 -22.10
N GLN A 620 -18.19 -23.17 -23.02
CA GLN A 620 -19.06 -22.84 -24.17
C GLN A 620 -18.71 -23.72 -25.36
N TRP A 621 -18.97 -25.02 -25.22
CA TRP A 621 -18.48 -26.08 -26.11
C TRP A 621 -18.87 -25.91 -27.58
N ASP A 622 -20.08 -25.44 -27.88
CA ASP A 622 -20.50 -25.24 -29.27
C ASP A 622 -19.69 -24.13 -29.96
N GLN A 623 -19.45 -23.01 -29.26
CA GLN A 623 -18.63 -21.91 -29.77
C GLN A 623 -17.16 -22.34 -29.85
N ALA A 624 -16.67 -23.11 -28.87
CA ALA A 624 -15.33 -23.66 -28.88
C ALA A 624 -15.12 -24.64 -30.06
N LEU A 625 -16.06 -25.56 -30.33
CA LEU A 625 -15.98 -26.48 -31.46
C LEU A 625 -16.06 -25.75 -32.81
N GLN A 626 -16.88 -24.69 -32.91
CA GLN A 626 -16.91 -23.84 -34.10
C GLN A 626 -15.58 -23.10 -34.31
N LEU A 627 -14.99 -22.52 -33.26
CA LEU A 627 -13.69 -21.85 -33.34
C LEU A 627 -12.57 -22.85 -33.63
N ALA A 628 -12.58 -24.03 -33.01
CA ALA A 628 -11.61 -25.10 -33.26
C ALA A 628 -11.68 -25.62 -34.69
N SER A 629 -12.87 -25.76 -35.27
CA SER A 629 -13.03 -26.15 -36.69
C SER A 629 -12.35 -25.16 -37.66
N LYS A 630 -12.22 -23.88 -37.28
CA LYS A 630 -11.61 -22.83 -38.11
C LYS A 630 -10.13 -22.61 -37.79
N LEU A 631 -9.75 -22.68 -36.51
CA LEU A 631 -8.42 -22.28 -36.01
C LEU A 631 -7.49 -23.47 -35.73
N ALA A 632 -8.01 -24.57 -35.19
CA ALA A 632 -7.23 -25.71 -34.69
C ALA A 632 -8.01 -27.04 -34.77
N PRO A 633 -8.16 -27.63 -35.96
CA PRO A 633 -8.94 -28.87 -36.13
C PRO A 633 -8.37 -30.05 -35.35
N ASP A 634 -7.06 -30.07 -35.11
CA ASP A 634 -6.36 -31.11 -34.35
C ASP A 634 -6.80 -31.18 -32.88
N GLN A 635 -7.33 -30.08 -32.31
CA GLN A 635 -7.82 -30.03 -30.93
C GLN A 635 -9.27 -30.52 -30.77
N MET A 636 -10.01 -30.67 -31.87
CA MET A 636 -11.41 -31.10 -31.87
C MET A 636 -11.68 -32.42 -31.13
N PRO A 637 -10.87 -33.50 -31.30
CA PRO A 637 -11.12 -34.77 -30.63
C PRO A 637 -11.02 -34.64 -29.10
N TYR A 638 -10.09 -33.80 -28.63
CA TYR A 638 -9.87 -33.53 -27.22
C TYR A 638 -11.03 -32.72 -26.63
N ILE A 639 -11.45 -31.64 -27.29
CA ILE A 639 -12.58 -30.81 -26.88
C ILE A 639 -13.89 -31.62 -26.86
N ALA A 640 -14.13 -32.46 -27.87
CA ALA A 640 -15.30 -33.34 -27.92
C ALA A 640 -15.31 -34.36 -26.77
N CYS A 641 -14.14 -34.89 -26.39
CA CYS A 641 -14.02 -35.82 -25.26
C CYS A 641 -14.29 -35.12 -23.90
N GLU A 642 -13.82 -33.89 -23.72
CA GLU A 642 -14.10 -33.08 -22.51
C GLU A 642 -15.58 -32.69 -22.43
N TYR A 643 -16.17 -32.30 -23.56
CA TYR A 643 -17.60 -32.04 -23.65
C TYR A 643 -18.44 -33.27 -23.27
N ALA A 644 -18.06 -34.45 -23.79
CA ALA A 644 -18.69 -35.72 -23.44
C ALA A 644 -18.58 -36.05 -21.94
N GLN A 645 -17.45 -35.74 -21.30
CA GLN A 645 -17.26 -35.94 -19.86
C GLN A 645 -18.17 -35.03 -19.03
N GLN A 646 -18.32 -33.77 -19.43
CA GLN A 646 -19.24 -32.85 -18.76
C GLN A 646 -20.70 -33.32 -18.91
N LEU A 647 -21.10 -33.77 -20.10
CA LEU A 647 -22.43 -34.37 -20.29
C LEU A 647 -22.62 -35.62 -19.42
N GLU A 648 -21.60 -36.48 -19.28
CA GLU A 648 -21.62 -37.64 -18.37
C GLU A 648 -21.74 -37.23 -16.88
N PHE A 649 -21.19 -36.07 -16.50
CA PHE A 649 -21.23 -35.53 -15.13
C PHE A 649 -22.57 -34.86 -14.80
N ILE A 650 -23.05 -33.93 -15.63
CA ILE A 650 -24.33 -33.23 -15.42
C ILE A 650 -25.50 -34.21 -15.27
N THR A 651 -25.44 -35.31 -16.03
CA THR A 651 -26.46 -36.36 -15.99
C THR A 651 -26.37 -37.28 -14.76
N LYS A 652 -25.26 -37.27 -13.98
CA LYS A 652 -25.14 -38.04 -12.72
C LYS A 652 -25.89 -37.40 -11.54
N ASP A 653 -25.93 -36.06 -11.46
CA ASP A 653 -26.48 -35.33 -10.31
C ASP A 653 -28.01 -35.13 -10.36
N SER A 654 -28.64 -35.36 -11.51
CA SER A 654 -30.10 -35.27 -11.68
C SER A 654 -30.79 -36.54 -11.16
N GLN A 655 -30.82 -36.70 -9.84
CA GLN A 655 -31.37 -37.86 -9.14
C GLN A 655 -32.92 -37.95 -9.17
N VAL A 656 -33.62 -37.14 -9.99
CA VAL A 656 -35.08 -37.03 -9.96
C VAL A 656 -35.68 -37.11 -11.37
N HIS A 657 -36.31 -38.26 -11.65
CA HIS A 657 -37.50 -38.44 -12.48
C HIS A 657 -37.42 -38.06 -13.99
N TYR A 658 -37.03 -39.02 -14.84
CA TYR A 658 -37.65 -39.45 -16.14
C TYR A 658 -36.63 -40.19 -17.03
N MET A 659 -36.80 -41.51 -17.20
CA MET A 659 -35.88 -42.42 -17.91
C MET A 659 -35.78 -42.24 -19.45
N SER A 660 -36.65 -41.44 -20.09
CA SER A 660 -36.63 -41.26 -21.56
C SER A 660 -35.74 -40.12 -22.04
N VAL A 661 -35.64 -39.03 -21.27
CA VAL A 661 -34.88 -37.83 -21.66
C VAL A 661 -33.37 -38.04 -21.45
N HIS A 662 -32.98 -38.69 -20.35
CA HIS A 662 -31.56 -38.92 -20.05
C HIS A 662 -30.88 -39.98 -20.94
N ARG A 663 -31.64 -40.89 -21.57
CA ARG A 663 -31.09 -41.75 -22.63
C ARG A 663 -30.59 -40.92 -23.81
N GLY A 664 -31.24 -39.79 -24.11
CA GLY A 664 -30.80 -38.83 -25.12
C GLY A 664 -29.44 -38.22 -24.79
N SER A 665 -29.26 -37.69 -23.59
CA SER A 665 -27.99 -37.06 -23.18
C SER A 665 -26.83 -38.05 -23.04
N TYR A 666 -27.08 -39.30 -22.57
CA TYR A 666 -26.04 -40.34 -22.58
C TYR A 666 -25.71 -40.83 -24.00
N SER A 667 -26.69 -40.83 -24.92
CA SER A 667 -26.44 -41.15 -26.33
C SER A 667 -25.65 -40.06 -27.05
N GLU A 668 -25.87 -38.79 -26.69
CA GLU A 668 -25.11 -37.64 -27.19
C GLU A 668 -23.67 -37.65 -26.67
N ALA A 669 -23.47 -37.90 -25.37
CA ALA A 669 -22.15 -38.12 -24.79
C ALA A 669 -21.42 -39.31 -25.44
N LEU A 670 -22.12 -40.42 -25.71
CA LEU A 670 -21.57 -41.57 -26.41
C LEU A 670 -21.16 -41.22 -27.84
N SER A 671 -21.97 -40.44 -28.56
CA SER A 671 -21.64 -39.93 -29.90
C SER A 671 -20.35 -39.09 -29.89
N HIS A 672 -20.20 -38.18 -28.93
CA HIS A 672 -18.99 -37.35 -28.82
C HIS A 672 -17.74 -38.15 -28.44
N TYR A 673 -17.87 -39.17 -27.57
CA TYR A 673 -16.75 -40.11 -27.31
C TYR A 673 -16.39 -40.95 -28.54
N GLU A 674 -17.37 -41.37 -29.33
CA GLU A 674 -17.12 -42.11 -30.57
C GLU A 674 -16.51 -41.19 -31.66
N GLN A 675 -16.92 -39.92 -31.74
CA GLN A 675 -16.31 -38.90 -32.61
C GLN A 675 -14.83 -38.64 -32.25
N GLY A 676 -14.52 -38.57 -30.95
CA GLY A 676 -13.13 -38.45 -30.46
C GLY A 676 -12.27 -39.67 -30.84
N LEU A 677 -12.86 -40.87 -30.92
CA LEU A 677 -12.15 -42.08 -31.35
C LEU A 677 -11.99 -42.21 -32.87
N LEU A 678 -12.91 -41.65 -33.66
CA LEU A 678 -12.91 -41.74 -35.13
C LEU A 678 -11.88 -40.80 -35.76
N SER A 679 -11.79 -39.58 -35.26
CA SER A 679 -10.90 -38.53 -35.77
C SER A 679 -9.41 -38.83 -35.59
N ILE A 680 -9.04 -39.67 -34.62
CA ILE A 680 -7.64 -40.08 -34.37
C ILE A 680 -7.17 -41.17 -35.35
N ARG A 681 -8.08 -41.92 -35.98
CA ARG A 681 -7.70 -42.98 -36.95
C ARG A 681 -7.04 -42.46 -38.22
N GLU A 682 -7.10 -41.16 -38.48
CA GLU A 682 -6.54 -40.52 -39.68
C GLU A 682 -5.14 -39.88 -39.45
N GLY A 683 -4.63 -39.86 -38.20
CA GLY A 683 -3.32 -39.26 -37.82
C GLY A 683 -2.21 -40.27 -37.47
N LYS A 684 -0.93 -39.86 -37.55
CA LYS A 684 0.25 -40.69 -37.26
C LYS A 684 0.45 -40.93 -35.75
N PRO A 685 0.85 -42.16 -35.32
CA PRO A 685 0.87 -42.54 -33.91
C PRO A 685 1.91 -41.81 -33.05
N GLY A 686 1.45 -41.15 -31.98
CA GLY A 686 2.26 -40.58 -30.89
C GLY A 686 1.82 -41.07 -29.50
N SER A 687 2.70 -41.00 -28.48
CA SER A 687 2.45 -41.54 -27.13
C SER A 687 1.29 -40.86 -26.37
N MET A 688 0.95 -39.62 -26.73
CA MET A 688 -0.17 -38.86 -26.14
C MET A 688 -1.55 -39.34 -26.65
N GLU A 689 -1.60 -40.09 -27.75
CA GLU A 689 -2.85 -40.59 -28.34
C GLU A 689 -3.36 -41.85 -27.62
N GLU A 690 -2.47 -42.63 -27.02
CA GLU A 690 -2.83 -43.87 -26.34
C GLU A 690 -3.62 -43.60 -25.05
N THR A 691 -3.22 -42.56 -24.30
CA THR A 691 -3.94 -42.11 -23.08
C THR A 691 -5.32 -41.55 -23.40
N HIS A 692 -5.43 -40.72 -24.44
CA HIS A 692 -6.71 -40.20 -24.92
C HIS A 692 -7.63 -41.32 -25.40
N THR A 693 -7.09 -42.28 -26.16
CA THR A 693 -7.83 -43.45 -26.64
C THR A 693 -8.35 -44.30 -25.48
N ILE A 694 -7.55 -44.49 -24.44
CA ILE A 694 -7.97 -45.19 -23.21
C ILE A 694 -9.10 -44.42 -22.51
N GLN A 695 -9.01 -43.09 -22.43
CA GLN A 695 -10.02 -42.23 -21.81
C GLN A 695 -11.35 -42.24 -22.57
N CYS A 696 -11.32 -42.14 -23.89
CA CYS A 696 -12.53 -42.26 -24.71
C CYS A 696 -13.12 -43.67 -24.65
N ARG A 697 -12.30 -44.73 -24.69
CA ARG A 697 -12.78 -46.13 -24.52
C ARG A 697 -13.41 -46.35 -23.15
N ALA A 698 -12.85 -45.75 -22.10
CA ALA A 698 -13.42 -45.77 -20.76
C ALA A 698 -14.77 -45.04 -20.71
N GLY A 699 -14.88 -43.86 -21.34
CA GLY A 699 -16.13 -43.12 -21.52
C GLY A 699 -17.18 -43.93 -22.27
N VAL A 700 -16.82 -44.56 -23.39
CA VAL A 700 -17.70 -45.46 -24.17
C VAL A 700 -18.15 -46.65 -23.33
N ALA A 701 -17.28 -47.29 -22.55
CA ALA A 701 -17.66 -48.43 -21.72
C ALA A 701 -18.72 -48.02 -20.66
N ARG A 702 -18.51 -46.90 -19.95
CA ARG A 702 -19.46 -46.40 -18.95
C ARG A 702 -20.79 -45.99 -19.55
N THR A 703 -20.77 -45.20 -20.64
CA THR A 703 -21.98 -44.72 -21.31
C THR A 703 -22.73 -45.87 -21.98
N SER A 704 -22.04 -46.88 -22.54
CA SER A 704 -22.67 -48.08 -23.11
C SER A 704 -23.44 -48.89 -22.05
N ILE A 705 -22.87 -49.08 -20.86
CA ILE A 705 -23.59 -49.73 -19.75
C ILE A 705 -24.85 -48.92 -19.42
N ARG A 706 -24.73 -47.59 -19.26
CA ARG A 706 -25.87 -46.69 -18.93
C ARG A 706 -26.95 -46.63 -20.02
N CYS A 707 -26.57 -46.73 -21.29
CA CYS A 707 -27.48 -46.80 -22.43
C CYS A 707 -28.17 -48.17 -22.57
N GLY A 708 -27.74 -49.19 -21.82
CA GLY A 708 -28.37 -50.51 -21.74
C GLY A 708 -27.64 -51.63 -22.46
N ASP A 709 -26.52 -51.36 -23.14
CA ASP A 709 -25.65 -52.38 -23.74
C ASP A 709 -24.58 -52.85 -22.73
N ILE A 710 -25.05 -53.59 -21.72
CA ILE A 710 -24.24 -54.08 -20.60
C ILE A 710 -23.13 -55.01 -21.10
N ARG A 711 -23.37 -55.78 -22.17
CA ARG A 711 -22.39 -56.74 -22.68
C ARG A 711 -21.19 -56.03 -23.26
N ARG A 712 -21.40 -55.06 -24.17
CA ARG A 712 -20.34 -54.25 -24.78
C ARG A 712 -19.51 -53.52 -23.71
N GLY A 713 -20.19 -52.93 -22.72
CA GLY A 713 -19.51 -52.20 -21.65
C GLY A 713 -18.71 -53.09 -20.70
N VAL A 714 -19.23 -54.26 -20.29
CA VAL A 714 -18.52 -55.19 -19.40
C VAL A 714 -17.34 -55.85 -20.09
N THR A 715 -17.43 -56.19 -21.39
CA THR A 715 -16.28 -56.71 -22.14
C THR A 715 -15.16 -55.68 -22.21
N MET A 716 -15.48 -54.43 -22.56
CA MET A 716 -14.49 -53.35 -22.64
C MET A 716 -13.87 -53.02 -21.27
N ALA A 717 -14.64 -53.14 -20.18
CA ALA A 717 -14.13 -52.95 -18.81
C ALA A 717 -13.37 -54.18 -18.26
N ALA A 718 -13.60 -55.38 -18.80
CA ALA A 718 -12.93 -56.60 -18.35
C ALA A 718 -11.59 -56.86 -19.06
N ASP A 719 -11.31 -56.15 -20.14
CA ASP A 719 -10.06 -56.25 -20.90
C ASP A 719 -8.83 -55.93 -20.05
N ALA A 720 -7.70 -56.59 -20.34
CA ALA A 720 -6.46 -56.42 -19.57
C ALA A 720 -5.88 -55.00 -19.68
N SER A 721 -6.12 -54.32 -20.80
CA SER A 721 -5.70 -52.93 -21.07
C SER A 721 -6.55 -51.87 -20.36
N SER A 722 -7.65 -52.26 -19.70
CA SER A 722 -8.55 -51.33 -19.04
C SER A 722 -8.07 -50.96 -17.63
N SER A 723 -8.28 -49.70 -17.26
CA SER A 723 -7.80 -49.17 -15.98
C SER A 723 -8.52 -49.81 -14.78
N ARG A 724 -7.80 -49.89 -13.66
CA ARG A 724 -8.35 -50.33 -12.37
C ARG A 724 -9.59 -49.49 -11.98
N THR A 725 -9.52 -48.18 -12.19
CA THR A 725 -10.61 -47.24 -11.89
C THR A 725 -11.86 -47.50 -12.74
N LEU A 726 -11.71 -47.77 -14.04
CA LEU A 726 -12.84 -48.08 -14.92
C LEU A 726 -13.58 -49.34 -14.46
N LYS A 727 -12.85 -50.38 -14.02
CA LYS A 727 -13.44 -51.62 -13.48
C LYS A 727 -14.32 -51.37 -12.27
N LYS A 728 -13.88 -50.49 -11.37
CA LYS A 728 -14.66 -50.06 -10.19
C LYS A 728 -15.88 -49.25 -10.59
N GLU A 729 -15.72 -48.25 -11.47
CA GLU A 729 -16.82 -47.40 -11.91
C GLU A 729 -17.90 -48.20 -12.64
N CYS A 730 -17.51 -49.14 -13.50
CA CYS A 730 -18.44 -50.06 -14.14
C CYS A 730 -19.11 -51.00 -13.11
N GLY A 731 -18.36 -51.51 -12.13
CA GLY A 731 -18.91 -52.29 -11.02
C GLY A 731 -19.92 -51.51 -10.18
N ASP A 732 -19.63 -50.24 -9.86
CA ASP A 732 -20.51 -49.33 -9.12
C ASP A 732 -21.78 -49.03 -9.91
N ILE A 733 -21.68 -48.80 -11.24
CA ILE A 733 -22.84 -48.60 -12.12
C ILE A 733 -23.72 -49.86 -12.12
N LEU A 734 -23.13 -51.06 -12.23
CA LEU A 734 -23.86 -52.33 -12.22
C LEU A 734 -24.53 -52.61 -10.87
N GLU A 735 -23.88 -52.27 -9.75
CA GLU A 735 -24.45 -52.39 -8.42
C GLU A 735 -25.63 -51.41 -8.21
N ASN A 736 -25.51 -50.18 -8.71
CA ASN A 736 -26.53 -49.13 -8.57
C ASN A 736 -27.71 -49.29 -9.53
N MET A 737 -27.53 -49.91 -10.71
CA MET A 737 -28.63 -50.27 -11.62
C MET A 737 -29.72 -51.12 -10.95
N LYS A 738 -29.38 -51.79 -9.85
CA LYS A 738 -30.25 -52.65 -9.04
C LYS A 738 -31.43 -51.92 -8.39
N ILE A 739 -31.29 -50.63 -8.07
CA ILE A 739 -32.37 -49.87 -7.39
C ILE A 739 -33.59 -49.72 -8.31
N LEU A 740 -33.37 -49.62 -9.63
CA LEU A 740 -34.43 -49.43 -10.61
C LEU A 740 -35.21 -50.71 -10.92
N VAL A 741 -34.57 -51.87 -10.91
CA VAL A 741 -35.25 -53.17 -11.14
C VAL A 741 -36.14 -53.57 -9.95
N ALA A 742 -35.73 -53.19 -8.72
CA ALA A 742 -36.55 -53.39 -7.52
C ALA A 742 -37.82 -52.50 -7.51
N TRP A 743 -37.72 -51.26 -8.01
CA TRP A 743 -38.88 -50.37 -8.20
C TRP A 743 -39.82 -50.87 -9.31
N TRP A 744 -39.26 -51.41 -10.40
CA TRP A 744 -40.05 -52.03 -11.47
C TRP A 744 -40.82 -53.28 -11.01
N LEU A 745 -40.26 -54.06 -10.07
CA LEU A 745 -40.89 -55.26 -9.52
C LEU A 745 -42.17 -54.97 -8.70
N GLN A 746 -42.37 -53.71 -8.27
CA GLN A 746 -43.54 -53.31 -7.48
C GLN A 746 -44.76 -52.96 -8.34
N THR A 747 -44.60 -52.81 -9.66
CA THR A 747 -45.69 -52.37 -10.58
C THR A 747 -46.32 -53.49 -11.43
N GLU A 748 -45.69 -54.65 -11.61
CA GLU A 748 -46.29 -55.77 -12.37
C GLU A 748 -46.60 -57.00 -11.50
N LYS A 749 -47.87 -57.12 -11.08
CA LYS A 749 -48.43 -58.30 -10.40
C LYS A 749 -48.84 -59.43 -11.38
N THR A 750 -48.04 -59.79 -12.39
CA THR A 750 -48.35 -61.00 -13.20
C THR A 750 -47.09 -61.73 -13.67
N GLY A 751 -47.01 -63.04 -13.40
CA GLY A 751 -46.02 -63.96 -14.00
C GLY A 751 -44.87 -64.44 -13.09
N ASN A 752 -45.04 -65.63 -12.50
CA ASN A 752 -44.04 -66.27 -11.61
C ASN A 752 -42.75 -66.70 -12.33
N THR A 753 -42.77 -66.83 -13.66
CA THR A 753 -41.61 -67.27 -14.48
C THR A 753 -40.66 -66.12 -14.85
N ARG A 754 -41.16 -64.88 -15.01
CA ARG A 754 -40.30 -63.70 -15.22
C ARG A 754 -39.52 -63.30 -13.97
N LYS A 755 -40.10 -63.48 -12.78
CA LYS A 755 -39.45 -63.18 -11.48
C LYS A 755 -38.17 -63.99 -11.24
N ASN A 756 -38.19 -65.27 -11.59
CA ASN A 756 -37.01 -66.14 -11.48
C ASN A 756 -35.92 -65.77 -12.49
N LEU A 757 -36.30 -65.39 -13.73
CA LEU A 757 -35.35 -64.96 -14.75
C LEU A 757 -34.71 -63.61 -14.40
N SER A 758 -35.47 -62.67 -13.83
CA SER A 758 -34.97 -61.36 -13.38
C SER A 758 -34.12 -61.45 -12.11
N PHE A 759 -34.45 -62.35 -11.18
CA PHE A 759 -33.62 -62.61 -9.99
C PHE A 759 -32.30 -63.31 -10.37
N LEU A 760 -32.32 -64.24 -11.33
CA LEU A 760 -31.12 -64.83 -11.92
C LEU A 760 -30.26 -63.78 -12.66
N LEU A 761 -30.88 -62.87 -13.41
CA LEU A 761 -30.17 -61.76 -14.05
C LEU A 761 -29.51 -60.84 -13.01
N LEU A 762 -30.18 -60.63 -11.87
CA LEU A 762 -29.69 -59.81 -10.76
C LEU A 762 -28.52 -60.45 -10.02
N LEU A 763 -28.58 -61.75 -9.76
CA LEU A 763 -27.47 -62.52 -9.20
C LEU A 763 -26.28 -62.54 -10.16
N LYS A 764 -26.55 -62.64 -11.47
CA LYS A 764 -25.52 -62.55 -12.50
C LYS A 764 -24.86 -61.16 -12.53
N GLN A 765 -25.64 -60.07 -12.46
CA GLN A 765 -25.12 -58.71 -12.40
C GLN A 765 -24.27 -58.44 -11.14
N LEU A 766 -24.68 -58.95 -9.97
CA LEU A 766 -23.90 -58.84 -8.74
C LEU A 766 -22.61 -59.67 -8.79
N ASN A 767 -22.65 -60.82 -9.45
CA ASN A 767 -21.48 -61.65 -9.65
C ASN A 767 -20.51 -61.00 -10.66
N ASP A 768 -21.04 -60.38 -11.73
CA ASP A 768 -20.26 -59.61 -12.70
C ASP A 768 -19.63 -58.37 -12.03
N ALA A 769 -20.37 -57.68 -11.13
CA ALA A 769 -19.86 -56.58 -10.34
C ALA A 769 -18.77 -57.02 -9.34
N ALA A 770 -19.00 -58.12 -8.60
CA ALA A 770 -18.02 -58.69 -7.67
C ALA A 770 -16.75 -59.14 -8.40
N MET A 771 -16.88 -59.75 -9.58
CA MET A 771 -15.77 -60.12 -10.45
C MET A 771 -15.00 -58.89 -10.95
N LEU A 772 -15.69 -57.80 -11.34
CA LEU A 772 -15.04 -56.56 -11.74
C LEU A 772 -14.29 -55.90 -10.58
N TYR A 773 -14.83 -55.94 -9.36
CA TYR A 773 -14.12 -55.47 -8.16
C TYR A 773 -12.91 -56.34 -7.83
N GLU A 774 -13.00 -57.66 -7.98
CA GLU A 774 -11.89 -58.61 -7.78
C GLU A 774 -10.77 -58.39 -8.81
N LYS A 775 -11.12 -58.32 -10.11
CA LYS A 775 -10.17 -57.97 -11.18
C LYS A 775 -9.61 -56.56 -11.05
N GLY A 776 -10.36 -55.66 -10.42
CA GLY A 776 -9.94 -54.32 -10.06
C GLY A 776 -9.16 -54.24 -8.74
N GLN A 777 -8.85 -55.36 -8.08
CA GLN A 777 -8.17 -55.41 -6.77
C GLN A 777 -8.86 -54.53 -5.70
N TYR A 778 -10.17 -54.31 -5.80
CA TYR A 778 -10.95 -53.61 -4.77
C TYR A 778 -11.56 -54.64 -3.83
N PHE A 779 -10.70 -55.26 -3.04
CA PHE A 779 -11.04 -56.42 -2.21
C PHE A 779 -12.10 -56.10 -1.14
N ASP A 780 -12.12 -54.90 -0.56
CA ASP A 780 -13.15 -54.48 0.40
C ASP A 780 -14.56 -54.45 -0.22
N LYS A 781 -14.68 -53.88 -1.42
CA LYS A 781 -15.95 -53.84 -2.16
C LYS A 781 -16.34 -55.24 -2.60
N ALA A 782 -15.40 -55.99 -3.17
CA ALA A 782 -15.60 -57.38 -3.57
C ALA A 782 -16.10 -58.24 -2.40
N ALA A 783 -15.46 -58.15 -1.24
CA ALA A 783 -15.83 -58.87 -0.03
C ALA A 783 -17.19 -58.45 0.52
N SER A 784 -17.53 -57.16 0.51
CA SER A 784 -18.87 -56.73 0.91
C SER A 784 -19.97 -57.25 -0.04
N THR A 785 -19.71 -57.29 -1.36
CA THR A 785 -20.59 -57.95 -2.32
C THR A 785 -20.63 -59.48 -2.13
N TYR A 786 -19.51 -60.12 -1.78
CA TYR A 786 -19.45 -61.56 -1.49
C TYR A 786 -20.14 -61.94 -0.18
N ILE A 787 -20.10 -61.08 0.85
CA ILE A 787 -20.88 -61.21 2.09
C ILE A 787 -22.38 -61.15 1.77
N ARG A 788 -22.81 -60.25 0.88
CA ARG A 788 -24.21 -60.18 0.39
C ARG A 788 -24.60 -61.42 -0.41
N LEU A 789 -23.66 -62.04 -1.11
CA LEU A 789 -23.81 -63.32 -1.80
C LEU A 789 -23.66 -64.54 -0.83
N LYS A 790 -23.41 -64.30 0.47
CA LYS A 790 -23.15 -65.30 1.52
C LYS A 790 -21.99 -66.26 1.23
N ASN A 791 -21.00 -65.81 0.46
CA ASN A 791 -19.83 -66.62 0.12
C ASN A 791 -18.67 -66.35 1.09
N TRP A 792 -18.72 -66.95 2.29
CA TRP A 792 -17.75 -66.74 3.36
C TRP A 792 -16.36 -67.33 3.08
N VAL A 793 -16.26 -68.30 2.17
CA VAL A 793 -14.98 -68.91 1.76
C VAL A 793 -14.15 -67.91 0.96
N LYS A 794 -14.75 -67.29 -0.07
CA LYS A 794 -14.10 -66.21 -0.81
C LYS A 794 -13.81 -64.99 0.06
N VAL A 795 -14.66 -64.70 1.05
CA VAL A 795 -14.38 -63.60 2.01
C VAL A 795 -13.13 -63.91 2.82
N GLY A 796 -13.00 -65.15 3.35
CA GLY A 796 -11.82 -65.60 4.07
C GLY A 796 -10.52 -65.54 3.26
N GLU A 797 -10.56 -65.94 1.98
CA GLU A 797 -9.43 -65.79 1.04
C GLU A 797 -9.05 -64.32 0.81
N LEU A 798 -10.03 -63.42 0.84
CA LEU A 798 -9.80 -61.99 0.65
C LEU A 798 -9.39 -61.25 1.93
N LEU A 799 -9.60 -61.82 3.14
CA LEU A 799 -9.35 -61.14 4.42
C LEU A 799 -7.91 -60.65 4.59
N HIS A 800 -6.93 -61.39 4.05
CA HIS A 800 -5.51 -60.98 4.13
C HIS A 800 -5.22 -59.68 3.34
N ASN A 801 -6.08 -59.34 2.37
CA ASN A 801 -5.98 -58.12 1.56
C ASN A 801 -6.96 -57.03 2.02
N ILE A 802 -7.81 -57.30 3.00
CA ILE A 802 -8.86 -56.39 3.48
C ILE A 802 -8.38 -55.67 4.71
N THR A 803 -8.44 -54.34 4.69
CA THR A 803 -8.08 -53.50 5.84
C THR A 803 -9.30 -52.98 6.60
N SER A 804 -10.52 -53.25 6.10
CA SER A 804 -11.75 -52.69 6.66
C SER A 804 -12.17 -53.37 7.97
N SER A 805 -12.09 -52.61 9.07
CA SER A 805 -12.53 -53.02 10.42
C SER A 805 -13.99 -53.51 10.45
N LYS A 806 -14.90 -52.92 9.66
CA LYS A 806 -16.32 -53.34 9.62
C LYS A 806 -16.50 -54.75 9.06
N ILE A 807 -15.70 -55.12 8.05
CA ILE A 807 -15.74 -56.44 7.43
C ILE A 807 -15.13 -57.46 8.39
N HIS A 808 -14.00 -57.13 9.01
CA HIS A 808 -13.38 -57.93 10.06
C HIS A 808 -14.30 -58.12 11.27
N LEU A 809 -15.07 -57.11 11.69
CA LEU A 809 -16.06 -57.22 12.77
C LEU A 809 -17.23 -58.13 12.41
N GLN A 810 -17.76 -58.04 11.18
CA GLN A 810 -18.83 -58.91 10.70
C GLN A 810 -18.35 -60.37 10.59
N TYR A 811 -17.09 -60.56 10.21
CA TYR A 811 -16.43 -61.86 10.21
C TYR A 811 -16.17 -62.38 11.64
N ALA A 812 -15.66 -61.54 12.54
CA ALA A 812 -15.36 -61.87 13.94
C ALA A 812 -16.63 -62.31 14.70
N LYS A 813 -17.74 -61.57 14.53
CA LYS A 813 -19.05 -61.93 15.12
C LYS A 813 -19.57 -63.26 14.58
N ALA A 814 -19.38 -63.53 13.30
CA ALA A 814 -19.74 -64.82 12.72
C ALA A 814 -18.87 -65.96 13.32
N LYS A 815 -17.59 -65.71 13.57
CA LYS A 815 -16.66 -66.68 14.18
C LYS A 815 -16.82 -66.87 15.69
N GLU A 816 -17.18 -65.82 16.43
CA GLU A 816 -17.56 -65.91 17.85
C GLU A 816 -18.86 -66.72 18.00
N ALA A 817 -19.83 -66.54 17.10
CA ALA A 817 -21.05 -67.37 17.04
C ALA A 817 -20.76 -68.84 16.67
N ASP A 818 -19.73 -69.09 15.85
CA ASP A 818 -19.21 -70.44 15.54
C ASP A 818 -18.37 -71.05 16.69
N GLY A 819 -18.16 -70.33 17.82
CA GLY A 819 -17.44 -70.81 19.00
C GLY A 819 -15.91 -70.79 18.90
N LYS A 820 -15.34 -70.13 17.89
CA LYS A 820 -13.90 -70.06 17.65
C LYS A 820 -13.30 -68.78 18.23
N TYR A 821 -13.12 -68.74 19.56
CA TYR A 821 -12.72 -67.53 20.28
C TYR A 821 -11.32 -66.98 19.94
N GLN A 822 -10.37 -67.81 19.52
CA GLN A 822 -9.02 -67.36 19.09
C GLN A 822 -9.06 -66.64 17.73
N GLU A 823 -9.68 -67.26 16.70
CA GLU A 823 -9.90 -66.62 15.39
C GLU A 823 -10.76 -65.35 15.53
N ALA A 824 -11.72 -65.35 16.47
CA ALA A 824 -12.52 -64.18 16.78
C ALA A 824 -11.71 -63.08 17.48
N ALA A 825 -10.84 -63.41 18.45
CA ALA A 825 -9.97 -62.44 19.11
C ALA A 825 -8.97 -61.78 18.14
N GLU A 826 -8.38 -62.56 17.23
CA GLU A 826 -7.53 -62.03 16.15
C GLU A 826 -8.31 -61.14 15.17
N ALA A 827 -9.54 -61.54 14.81
CA ALA A 827 -10.41 -60.74 13.98
C ALA A 827 -10.92 -59.46 14.69
N TYR A 828 -11.16 -59.50 16.00
CA TYR A 828 -11.52 -58.32 16.79
C TYR A 828 -10.33 -57.37 17.01
N MET A 829 -9.13 -57.93 17.20
CA MET A 829 -7.88 -57.18 17.31
C MET A 829 -7.55 -56.46 15.99
N THR A 830 -7.70 -57.14 14.86
CA THR A 830 -7.57 -56.52 13.53
C THR A 830 -8.69 -55.53 13.24
N ALA A 831 -9.91 -55.77 13.76
CA ALA A 831 -11.02 -54.81 13.69
C ALA A 831 -10.89 -53.60 14.64
N ARG A 832 -9.87 -53.58 15.51
CA ARG A 832 -9.63 -52.57 16.55
C ARG A 832 -10.76 -52.43 17.58
N ASP A 833 -11.53 -53.50 17.79
CA ASP A 833 -12.51 -53.57 18.88
C ASP A 833 -11.84 -54.11 20.14
N PHE A 834 -11.01 -53.27 20.75
CA PHE A 834 -10.16 -53.65 21.87
C PHE A 834 -10.95 -53.99 23.13
N ASP A 835 -12.13 -53.39 23.32
CA ASP A 835 -12.99 -53.70 24.47
C ASP A 835 -13.51 -55.13 24.40
N SER A 836 -13.90 -55.59 23.20
CA SER A 836 -14.26 -56.98 22.95
C SER A 836 -13.07 -57.94 23.11
N VAL A 837 -11.86 -57.53 22.71
CA VAL A 837 -10.63 -58.31 22.93
C VAL A 837 -10.29 -58.40 24.42
N ILE A 838 -10.33 -57.30 25.16
CA ILE A 838 -10.08 -57.24 26.60
C ILE A 838 -11.11 -58.11 27.34
N ARG A 839 -12.38 -58.05 26.95
CA ARG A 839 -13.44 -58.90 27.50
C ARG A 839 -13.16 -60.37 27.23
N VAL A 840 -12.89 -60.75 25.98
CA VAL A 840 -12.60 -62.15 25.61
C VAL A 840 -11.33 -62.65 26.31
N ASN A 841 -10.30 -61.80 26.47
CA ASN A 841 -9.06 -62.12 27.17
C ASN A 841 -9.21 -62.26 28.69
N LEU A 842 -10.04 -61.43 29.33
CA LEU A 842 -10.30 -61.49 30.77
C LEU A 842 -11.32 -62.57 31.16
N ASP A 843 -12.36 -62.80 30.35
CA ASP A 843 -13.47 -63.71 30.70
C ASP A 843 -13.32 -65.13 30.13
N HIS A 844 -12.74 -65.30 28.93
CA HIS A 844 -12.72 -66.58 28.22
C HIS A 844 -11.32 -67.16 28.00
N LEU A 845 -10.30 -66.33 27.76
CA LEU A 845 -8.92 -66.77 27.50
C LEU A 845 -7.99 -66.67 28.73
N ASN A 846 -8.43 -66.01 29.81
CA ASN A 846 -7.74 -65.89 31.11
C ASN A 846 -6.30 -65.32 31.03
N ASN A 847 -6.08 -64.33 30.15
CA ASN A 847 -4.79 -63.66 29.90
C ASN A 847 -4.81 -62.19 30.36
N PRO A 848 -4.55 -61.89 31.66
CA PRO A 848 -4.64 -60.52 32.18
C PRO A 848 -3.48 -59.61 31.74
N GLU A 849 -2.31 -60.16 31.42
CA GLU A 849 -1.14 -59.37 30.98
C GLU A 849 -1.40 -58.68 29.63
N GLU A 850 -1.95 -59.44 28.69
CA GLU A 850 -2.33 -58.93 27.36
C GLU A 850 -3.43 -57.88 27.47
N ALA A 851 -4.42 -58.09 28.35
CA ALA A 851 -5.46 -57.10 28.63
C ALA A 851 -4.89 -55.79 29.21
N VAL A 852 -3.94 -55.86 30.14
CA VAL A 852 -3.27 -54.69 30.72
C VAL A 852 -2.44 -53.93 29.70
N GLN A 853 -1.71 -54.65 28.84
CA GLN A 853 -0.92 -54.05 27.77
C GLN A 853 -1.82 -53.33 26.76
N ILE A 854 -2.90 -53.99 26.31
CA ILE A 854 -3.88 -53.39 25.41
C ILE A 854 -4.50 -52.14 26.05
N VAL A 855 -4.84 -52.14 27.34
CA VAL A 855 -5.39 -50.95 28.02
C VAL A 855 -4.37 -49.80 28.11
N LYS A 856 -3.09 -50.08 28.36
CA LYS A 856 -2.04 -49.05 28.37
C LYS A 856 -1.82 -48.44 26.98
N ASP A 857 -1.86 -49.28 25.95
CA ASP A 857 -1.65 -48.85 24.56
C ASP A 857 -2.87 -48.12 23.99
N THR A 858 -4.09 -48.54 24.35
CA THR A 858 -5.34 -48.02 23.80
C THR A 858 -5.97 -46.90 24.64
N LYS A 859 -5.60 -46.79 25.92
CA LYS A 859 -6.20 -45.88 26.92
C LYS A 859 -7.74 -45.98 26.97
N SER A 860 -8.31 -47.15 26.69
CA SER A 860 -9.77 -47.35 26.75
C SER A 860 -10.30 -47.16 28.18
N THR A 861 -11.34 -46.33 28.35
CA THR A 861 -11.95 -46.04 29.67
C THR A 861 -12.65 -47.26 30.25
N GLU A 862 -13.41 -47.99 29.43
CA GLU A 862 -14.14 -49.19 29.87
C GLU A 862 -13.18 -50.37 30.06
N GLY A 863 -12.17 -50.49 29.20
CA GLY A 863 -11.04 -51.42 29.40
C GLY A 863 -10.32 -51.19 30.72
N ALA A 864 -9.99 -49.93 31.04
CA ALA A 864 -9.32 -49.55 32.29
C ALA A 864 -10.19 -49.83 33.53
N LYS A 865 -11.52 -49.67 33.46
CA LYS A 865 -12.44 -50.08 34.55
C LYS A 865 -12.46 -51.59 34.75
N MET A 866 -12.49 -52.37 33.67
CA MET A 866 -12.47 -53.83 33.75
C MET A 866 -11.18 -54.33 34.41
N VAL A 867 -10.05 -53.72 34.03
CA VAL A 867 -8.73 -53.99 34.63
C VAL A 867 -8.64 -53.49 36.08
N ALA A 868 -9.17 -52.30 36.40
CA ALA A 868 -9.18 -51.77 37.77
C ALA A 868 -10.00 -52.67 38.72
N ARG A 869 -11.18 -53.14 38.30
CA ARG A 869 -12.01 -54.10 39.06
C ARG A 869 -11.33 -55.45 39.23
N PHE A 870 -10.48 -55.85 38.29
CA PHE A 870 -9.66 -57.04 38.41
C PHE A 870 -8.57 -56.86 39.47
N PHE A 871 -7.84 -55.72 39.47
CA PHE A 871 -6.83 -55.42 40.50
C PHE A 871 -7.40 -55.17 41.90
N GLN A 872 -8.61 -54.61 42.00
CA GLN A 872 -9.35 -54.52 43.26
C GLN A 872 -9.64 -55.91 43.85
N ARG A 873 -10.00 -56.90 43.01
CA ARG A 873 -10.18 -58.29 43.45
C ARG A 873 -8.87 -58.95 43.91
N LEU A 874 -7.73 -58.45 43.45
CA LEU A 874 -6.38 -58.92 43.82
C LEU A 874 -5.74 -58.15 44.99
N ASN A 875 -6.44 -57.19 45.60
CA ASN A 875 -5.94 -56.31 46.68
C ASN A 875 -4.73 -55.41 46.30
N ASP A 876 -4.45 -55.17 45.01
CA ASP A 876 -3.44 -54.18 44.59
C ASP A 876 -4.09 -52.80 44.37
N TYR A 877 -4.23 -52.06 45.47
CA TYR A 877 -4.86 -50.74 45.47
C TYR A 877 -4.03 -49.68 44.74
N SER A 878 -2.71 -49.84 44.67
CA SER A 878 -1.82 -48.87 44.00
C SER A 878 -1.99 -48.89 42.47
N SER A 879 -2.10 -50.09 41.89
CA SER A 879 -2.40 -50.27 40.47
C SER A 879 -3.87 -49.97 40.18
N ALA A 880 -4.78 -50.32 41.10
CA ALA A 880 -6.19 -49.96 40.97
C ALA A 880 -6.41 -48.44 40.91
N ILE A 881 -5.76 -47.65 41.78
CA ILE A 881 -5.84 -46.17 41.73
C ILE A 881 -5.32 -45.64 40.39
N LYS A 882 -4.18 -46.16 39.89
CA LYS A 882 -3.63 -45.78 38.58
C LYS A 882 -4.62 -46.05 37.44
N PHE A 883 -5.21 -47.24 37.37
CA PHE A 883 -6.19 -47.58 36.33
C PHE A 883 -7.54 -46.90 36.51
N LEU A 884 -7.95 -46.58 37.74
CA LEU A 884 -9.17 -45.80 38.01
C LEU A 884 -9.01 -44.35 37.54
N VAL A 885 -7.85 -43.73 37.79
CA VAL A 885 -7.53 -42.39 37.26
C VAL A 885 -7.46 -42.41 35.74
N LEU A 886 -6.81 -43.42 35.14
CA LEU A 886 -6.82 -43.63 33.68
C LEU A 886 -8.24 -43.84 33.12
N SER A 887 -9.14 -44.45 33.90
CA SER A 887 -10.53 -44.66 33.51
C SER A 887 -11.47 -43.46 33.73
N ARG A 888 -10.94 -42.33 34.22
CA ARG A 888 -11.66 -41.08 34.54
C ARG A 888 -12.65 -41.19 35.72
N CYS A 889 -12.47 -42.18 36.59
CA CYS A 889 -13.25 -42.35 37.82
C CYS A 889 -12.52 -41.70 39.01
N HIS A 890 -12.40 -40.37 39.01
CA HIS A 890 -11.65 -39.62 40.03
C HIS A 890 -12.25 -39.74 41.44
N ASP A 891 -13.58 -39.77 41.56
CA ASP A 891 -14.26 -39.89 42.86
C ASP A 891 -13.97 -41.23 43.55
N GLU A 892 -14.02 -42.33 42.80
CA GLU A 892 -13.69 -43.67 43.31
C GLU A 892 -12.19 -43.77 43.64
N ALA A 893 -11.32 -43.20 42.80
CA ALA A 893 -9.88 -43.16 43.03
C ALA A 893 -9.51 -42.33 44.27
N PHE A 894 -10.17 -41.18 44.48
CA PHE A 894 -9.96 -40.30 45.64
C PHE A 894 -10.41 -40.96 46.95
N GLN A 895 -11.58 -41.61 46.95
CA GLN A 895 -12.05 -42.36 48.12
C GLN A 895 -11.11 -43.51 48.46
N LEU A 896 -10.64 -44.24 47.46
CA LEU A 896 -9.70 -45.35 47.63
C LEU A 896 -8.33 -44.86 48.14
N ALA A 897 -7.82 -43.76 47.59
CA ALA A 897 -6.57 -43.13 48.04
C ALA A 897 -6.67 -42.60 49.48
N ARG A 898 -7.81 -42.00 49.87
CA ARG A 898 -8.05 -41.49 51.22
C ARG A 898 -8.17 -42.60 52.26
N GLN A 899 -8.84 -43.71 51.92
CA GLN A 899 -8.99 -44.86 52.83
C GLN A 899 -7.66 -45.56 53.10
N HIS A 900 -6.75 -45.59 52.11
CA HIS A 900 -5.47 -46.29 52.21
C HIS A 900 -4.25 -45.35 52.43
N GLY A 901 -4.46 -44.04 52.64
CA GLY A 901 -3.40 -43.08 52.91
C GLY A 901 -2.46 -42.79 51.73
N GLN A 902 -2.90 -43.01 50.49
CA GLN A 902 -2.11 -42.83 49.26
C GLN A 902 -2.45 -41.52 48.52
N MET A 903 -2.70 -40.44 49.26
CA MET A 903 -3.12 -39.14 48.71
C MET A 903 -2.02 -38.41 47.93
N GLU A 904 -0.76 -38.58 48.32
CA GLU A 904 0.40 -38.01 47.60
C GLU A 904 0.58 -38.69 46.24
N LEU A 905 0.50 -40.03 46.20
CA LEU A 905 0.53 -40.82 44.97
C LEU A 905 -0.63 -40.47 44.03
N TYR A 906 -1.83 -40.23 44.58
CA TYR A 906 -2.97 -39.73 43.80
C TYR A 906 -2.72 -38.34 43.20
N GLY A 907 -2.17 -37.41 43.98
CA GLY A 907 -1.81 -36.07 43.51
C GLY A 907 -0.70 -36.05 42.45
N GLU A 908 0.30 -36.92 42.58
CA GLU A 908 1.36 -37.09 41.58
C GLU A 908 0.85 -37.74 40.29
N ILE A 909 -0.03 -38.73 40.39
CA ILE A 909 -0.67 -39.36 39.23
C ILE A 909 -1.56 -38.35 38.50
N LEU A 910 -2.32 -37.51 39.22
CA LEU A 910 -3.12 -36.44 38.62
C LEU A 910 -2.26 -35.34 37.98
N ALA A 911 -1.13 -35.00 38.57
CA ALA A 911 -0.20 -34.01 38.02
C ALA A 911 0.62 -34.55 36.83
N SER A 912 0.85 -35.86 36.76
CA SER A 912 1.59 -36.53 35.68
C SER A 912 0.70 -37.03 34.54
N SER A 913 -0.60 -37.22 34.77
CA SER A 913 -1.58 -37.48 33.72
C SER A 913 -1.79 -36.21 32.89
N LEU A 914 -0.94 -36.03 31.88
CA LEU A 914 -0.92 -34.94 30.89
C LEU A 914 -2.17 -34.86 29.97
N ASP A 915 -3.35 -35.24 30.47
CA ASP A 915 -4.60 -35.11 29.73
C ASP A 915 -5.28 -33.77 30.08
N SER A 916 -5.71 -33.03 29.07
CA SER A 916 -6.30 -31.69 29.12
C SER A 916 -7.68 -31.58 29.84
N GLU A 917 -8.07 -32.58 30.62
CA GLU A 917 -9.41 -32.72 31.21
C GLU A 917 -9.38 -32.98 32.73
N VAL A 918 -8.29 -32.65 33.44
CA VAL A 918 -8.28 -32.73 34.92
C VAL A 918 -9.15 -31.63 35.51
N ARG A 919 -10.09 -31.98 36.39
CA ARG A 919 -11.00 -31.00 37.01
C ARG A 919 -10.23 -30.19 38.06
N PRO A 920 -10.29 -28.84 38.02
CA PRO A 920 -9.71 -27.99 39.05
C PRO A 920 -10.22 -28.29 40.47
N ASP A 921 -11.45 -28.81 40.57
CA ASP A 921 -12.07 -29.22 41.84
C ASP A 921 -11.34 -30.40 42.52
N ASP A 922 -10.73 -31.30 41.75
CA ASP A 922 -9.98 -32.45 42.29
C ASP A 922 -8.70 -31.95 42.99
N PHE A 923 -8.00 -30.99 42.38
CA PHE A 923 -6.85 -30.31 42.99
C PHE A 923 -7.26 -29.46 44.21
N ARG A 924 -8.45 -28.85 44.20
CA ARG A 924 -8.98 -28.12 45.37
C ARG A 924 -9.19 -29.06 46.55
N SER A 925 -9.76 -30.24 46.34
CA SER A 925 -9.97 -31.23 47.40
C SER A 925 -8.66 -31.75 48.00
N LEU A 926 -7.63 -31.93 47.16
CA LEU A 926 -6.26 -32.26 47.59
C LEU A 926 -5.62 -31.12 48.36
N ALA A 927 -5.75 -29.88 47.87
CA ALA A 927 -5.20 -28.71 48.52
C ALA A 927 -5.79 -28.52 49.93
N LEU A 928 -7.12 -28.66 50.09
CA LEU A 928 -7.79 -28.60 51.40
C LEU A 928 -7.33 -29.69 52.37
N HIS A 929 -7.06 -30.91 51.85
CA HIS A 929 -6.50 -32.00 52.66
C HIS A 929 -5.12 -31.64 53.20
N PHE A 930 -4.19 -31.19 52.34
CA PHE A 930 -2.83 -30.82 52.75
C PHE A 930 -2.78 -29.54 53.61
N ASP A 931 -3.72 -28.62 53.42
CA ASP A 931 -3.91 -27.43 54.26
C ASP A 931 -4.34 -27.84 55.68
N SER A 932 -5.21 -28.87 55.80
CA SER A 932 -5.59 -29.44 57.10
C SER A 932 -4.44 -30.18 57.81
N GLU A 933 -3.52 -30.77 57.05
CA GLU A 933 -2.30 -31.42 57.56
C GLU A 933 -1.16 -30.43 57.88
N ARG A 934 -1.35 -29.12 57.64
CA ARG A 934 -0.33 -28.05 57.78
C ARG A 934 0.88 -28.21 56.85
N LYS A 935 0.75 -28.94 55.73
CA LYS A 935 1.78 -29.04 54.69
C LYS A 935 1.64 -27.89 53.68
N SER A 936 2.01 -26.68 54.09
CA SER A 936 1.77 -25.43 53.35
C SER A 936 2.39 -25.36 51.94
N LEU A 937 3.54 -26.01 51.70
CA LEU A 937 4.19 -26.05 50.39
C LEU A 937 3.37 -26.88 49.37
N LEU A 938 2.97 -28.08 49.76
CA LEU A 938 2.12 -28.96 48.93
C LEU A 938 0.72 -28.37 48.76
N ALA A 939 0.15 -27.77 49.82
CA ALA A 939 -1.11 -27.05 49.72
C ALA A 939 -1.01 -25.89 48.72
N GLY A 940 0.05 -25.09 48.77
CA GLY A 940 0.32 -24.03 47.79
C GLY A 940 0.43 -24.54 46.35
N LYS A 941 1.14 -25.65 46.14
CA LYS A 941 1.28 -26.32 44.83
C LYS A 941 -0.06 -26.79 44.27
N TYR A 942 -0.90 -27.45 45.08
CA TYR A 942 -2.20 -27.93 44.61
C TYR A 942 -3.24 -26.80 44.46
N TYR A 943 -3.20 -25.75 45.29
CA TYR A 943 -4.03 -24.55 45.07
C TYR A 943 -3.66 -23.82 43.77
N PHE A 944 -2.37 -23.84 43.38
CA PHE A 944 -1.93 -23.32 42.08
C PHE A 944 -2.54 -24.12 40.92
N HIS A 945 -2.47 -25.45 40.95
CA HIS A 945 -3.10 -26.31 39.95
C HIS A 945 -4.64 -26.23 39.95
N ALA A 946 -5.25 -25.86 41.08
CA ALA A 946 -6.70 -25.62 41.20
C ALA A 946 -7.16 -24.24 40.69
N GLY A 947 -6.24 -23.35 40.29
CA GLY A 947 -6.55 -21.99 39.84
C GLY A 947 -6.89 -21.00 40.96
N GLU A 948 -6.68 -21.35 42.24
CA GLU A 948 -6.90 -20.47 43.39
C GLU A 948 -5.63 -19.70 43.77
N TYR A 949 -5.23 -18.78 42.90
CA TYR A 949 -3.95 -18.08 42.98
C TYR A 949 -3.76 -17.26 44.28
N GLN A 950 -4.82 -16.68 44.84
CA GLN A 950 -4.73 -15.89 46.08
C GLN A 950 -4.38 -16.75 47.31
N LYS A 951 -4.98 -17.94 47.43
CA LYS A 951 -4.68 -18.86 48.53
C LYS A 951 -3.34 -19.55 48.33
N ALA A 952 -3.01 -19.90 47.08
CA ALA A 952 -1.71 -20.43 46.71
C ALA A 952 -0.59 -19.47 47.11
N LEU A 953 -0.68 -18.19 46.70
CA LEU A 953 0.31 -17.17 47.02
C LEU A 953 0.42 -16.94 48.53
N LYS A 954 -0.69 -16.86 49.25
CA LYS A 954 -0.69 -16.69 50.71
C LYS A 954 0.01 -17.84 51.43
N ASN A 955 -0.27 -19.09 51.05
CA ASN A 955 0.36 -20.27 51.66
C ASN A 955 1.84 -20.37 51.31
N LEU A 956 2.24 -20.03 50.08
CA LEU A 956 3.64 -19.97 49.67
C LEU A 956 4.39 -18.82 50.38
N MET A 957 3.80 -17.64 50.53
CA MET A 957 4.39 -16.53 51.29
C MET A 957 4.55 -16.87 52.77
N ASN A 958 3.61 -17.60 53.37
CA ASN A 958 3.75 -18.07 54.76
C ASN A 958 4.92 -19.04 54.93
N VAL A 959 5.19 -19.90 53.95
CA VAL A 959 6.38 -20.78 53.95
C VAL A 959 7.65 -19.93 53.88
N VAL A 960 7.71 -18.96 52.97
CA VAL A 960 8.90 -18.12 52.79
C VAL A 960 9.15 -17.19 54.00
N LYS A 961 8.09 -16.77 54.71
CA LYS A 961 8.21 -16.03 55.98
C LYS A 961 8.69 -16.89 57.14
N ALA A 962 8.38 -18.18 57.11
CA ALA A 962 8.87 -19.14 58.11
C ALA A 962 10.33 -19.52 57.84
N ASN A 963 10.71 -19.69 56.57
CA ASN A 963 12.05 -20.03 56.11
C ASN A 963 12.46 -19.13 54.92
N SER A 964 13.37 -18.18 55.14
CA SER A 964 13.79 -17.22 54.12
C SER A 964 14.64 -17.83 52.99
N GLU A 965 15.15 -19.05 53.16
CA GLU A 965 16.04 -19.75 52.22
C GLU A 965 15.32 -20.71 51.24
N ASP A 966 14.00 -20.91 51.38
CA ASP A 966 13.23 -21.84 50.54
C ASP A 966 13.03 -21.27 49.11
N THR A 967 14.05 -21.41 48.28
CA THR A 967 14.08 -20.96 46.87
C THR A 967 12.98 -21.59 46.02
N GLU A 968 12.57 -22.83 46.33
CA GLU A 968 11.48 -23.53 45.65
C GLU A 968 10.14 -22.83 45.86
N ALA A 969 9.83 -22.43 47.10
CA ALA A 969 8.59 -21.72 47.43
C ALA A 969 8.51 -20.34 46.75
N ILE A 970 9.65 -19.63 46.65
CA ILE A 970 9.73 -18.34 45.93
C ILE A 970 9.53 -18.54 44.42
N SER A 971 10.12 -19.58 43.83
CA SER A 971 9.94 -19.87 42.41
C SER A 971 8.49 -20.23 42.06
N LEU A 972 7.84 -21.06 42.89
CA LEU A 972 6.42 -21.40 42.74
C LEU A 972 5.52 -20.17 42.94
N ALA A 973 5.86 -19.26 43.85
CA ALA A 973 5.12 -18.02 44.04
C ALA A 973 5.20 -17.09 42.80
N ILE A 974 6.37 -17.03 42.14
CA ILE A 974 6.54 -16.30 40.88
C ILE A 974 5.69 -16.93 39.77
N ASP A 975 5.70 -18.26 39.66
CA ASP A 975 4.91 -18.98 38.64
C ASP A 975 3.39 -18.82 38.89
N VAL A 976 2.96 -18.77 40.16
CA VAL A 976 1.57 -18.44 40.57
C VAL A 976 1.16 -17.06 40.08
N VAL A 977 1.98 -16.03 40.31
CA VAL A 977 1.68 -14.65 39.88
C VAL A 977 1.75 -14.52 38.35
N GLY A 978 2.70 -15.20 37.71
CA GLY A 978 2.82 -15.26 36.26
C GLY A 978 1.58 -15.86 35.59
N ALA A 979 1.02 -16.93 36.17
CA ALA A 979 -0.20 -17.56 35.68
C ALA A 979 -1.48 -16.77 36.01
N ALA A 980 -1.53 -16.11 37.18
CA ALA A 980 -2.69 -15.34 37.62
C ALA A 980 -2.93 -14.07 36.79
N ASN A 981 -1.86 -13.48 36.26
CA ASN A 981 -1.86 -12.21 35.53
C ASN A 981 -2.62 -11.06 36.23
N ASP A 982 -2.66 -11.08 37.57
CA ASP A 982 -3.30 -10.07 38.43
C ASP A 982 -2.26 -9.08 38.97
N ASP A 983 -2.50 -7.78 38.74
CA ASP A 983 -1.63 -6.70 39.21
C ASP A 983 -1.58 -6.58 40.73
N PHE A 984 -2.67 -6.91 41.44
CA PHE A 984 -2.70 -6.82 42.90
C PHE A 984 -1.79 -7.85 43.56
N LEU A 985 -1.88 -9.11 43.11
CA LEU A 985 -1.02 -10.19 43.58
C LEU A 985 0.44 -9.98 43.19
N ALA A 986 0.68 -9.40 42.02
CA ALA A 986 2.03 -9.05 41.59
C ALA A 986 2.65 -7.94 42.44
N ASN A 987 1.92 -6.87 42.73
CA ASN A 987 2.42 -5.80 43.60
C ASN A 987 2.69 -6.33 45.02
N GLN A 988 1.81 -7.19 45.56
CA GLN A 988 2.03 -7.85 46.84
C GLN A 988 3.32 -8.70 46.87
N LEU A 989 3.64 -9.39 45.77
CA LEU A 989 4.89 -10.15 45.65
C LEU A 989 6.10 -9.23 45.40
N ILE A 990 5.96 -8.13 44.67
CA ILE A 990 7.02 -7.15 44.41
C ILE A 990 7.43 -6.44 45.69
N GLU A 991 6.47 -5.94 46.48
CA GLU A 991 6.72 -5.34 47.81
C GLU A 991 7.49 -6.31 48.73
N PHE A 992 7.13 -7.60 48.66
CA PHE A 992 7.82 -8.65 49.39
C PHE A 992 9.25 -8.93 48.89
N LEU A 993 9.48 -8.93 47.57
CA LEU A 993 10.81 -9.13 46.97
C LEU A 993 11.74 -7.93 47.21
N LEU A 994 11.20 -6.71 47.20
CA LEU A 994 11.93 -5.47 47.52
C LEU A 994 12.21 -5.32 49.02
N GLY A 995 11.60 -6.16 49.86
CA GLY A 995 11.82 -6.16 51.30
C GLY A 995 11.02 -5.10 52.06
N GLU A 996 9.98 -4.50 51.46
CA GLU A 996 9.14 -3.50 52.14
C GLU A 996 8.28 -4.12 53.25
N SER A 997 7.95 -5.42 53.14
CA SER A 997 7.20 -6.15 54.15
C SER A 997 8.07 -6.82 55.23
N ASP A 998 9.29 -7.24 54.87
CA ASP A 998 10.15 -8.12 55.67
C ASP A 998 11.49 -7.44 56.07
N ASN A 999 11.73 -6.19 55.64
CA ASN A 999 12.95 -5.39 55.81
C ASN A 999 14.24 -5.99 55.23
N ILE A 1000 14.16 -7.10 54.50
CA ILE A 1000 15.30 -7.77 53.87
C ILE A 1000 15.05 -7.81 52.36
N PRO A 1001 15.79 -7.03 51.54
CA PRO A 1001 15.68 -7.12 50.09
C PRO A 1001 16.20 -8.48 49.62
N LYS A 1002 15.43 -9.14 48.75
CA LYS A 1002 15.81 -10.44 48.18
C LYS A 1002 16.66 -10.26 46.92
N ASP A 1003 17.28 -11.35 46.47
CA ASP A 1003 18.11 -11.35 45.26
C ASP A 1003 17.32 -10.78 44.05
N PRO A 1004 17.83 -9.73 43.37
CA PRO A 1004 17.23 -9.15 42.17
C PRO A 1004 16.90 -10.15 41.06
N LYS A 1005 17.54 -11.34 41.05
CA LYS A 1005 17.24 -12.44 40.12
C LYS A 1005 15.78 -12.91 40.21
N PHE A 1006 15.19 -12.90 41.41
CA PHE A 1006 13.78 -13.28 41.58
C PHE A 1006 12.83 -12.20 41.03
N LEU A 1007 13.18 -10.92 41.21
CA LEU A 1007 12.42 -9.81 40.65
C LEU A 1007 12.50 -9.79 39.12
N PHE A 1008 13.69 -10.05 38.57
CA PHE A 1008 13.88 -10.23 37.13
C PHE A 1008 13.01 -11.36 36.58
N ARG A 1009 13.05 -12.54 37.21
CA ARG A 1009 12.22 -13.70 36.80
C ARG A 1009 10.71 -13.39 36.88
N LEU A 1010 10.27 -12.62 37.87
CA LEU A 1010 8.88 -12.19 38.00
C LEU A 1010 8.45 -11.27 36.85
N TYR A 1011 9.24 -10.23 36.55
CA TYR A 1011 8.93 -9.34 35.42
C TYR A 1011 8.94 -10.08 34.08
N MET A 1012 9.82 -11.06 33.92
CA MET A 1012 9.85 -11.93 32.75
C MET A 1012 8.61 -12.81 32.64
N ALA A 1013 8.17 -13.44 33.74
CA ALA A 1013 6.96 -14.24 33.79
C ALA A 1013 5.70 -13.42 33.45
N ARG A 1014 5.64 -12.15 33.90
CA ARG A 1014 4.55 -11.21 33.60
C ARG A 1014 4.67 -10.51 32.24
N ARG A 1015 5.71 -10.80 31.44
CA ARG A 1015 6.00 -10.10 30.17
C ARG A 1015 6.19 -8.58 30.32
N GLN A 1016 6.59 -8.11 31.50
CA GLN A 1016 6.92 -6.71 31.78
C GLN A 1016 8.37 -6.42 31.38
N TYR A 1017 8.66 -6.46 30.08
CA TYR A 1017 10.03 -6.40 29.56
C TYR A 1017 10.78 -5.10 29.86
N ARG A 1018 10.07 -3.97 30.02
CA ARG A 1018 10.69 -2.66 30.34
C ARG A 1018 11.28 -2.63 31.75
N GLU A 1019 10.56 -3.15 32.72
CA GLU A 1019 11.04 -3.22 34.10
C GLU A 1019 12.07 -4.34 34.26
N ALA A 1020 11.88 -5.49 33.58
CA ALA A 1020 12.89 -6.54 33.49
C ALA A 1020 14.23 -6.02 32.95
N ALA A 1021 14.22 -5.15 31.92
CA ALA A 1021 15.43 -4.57 31.35
C ALA A 1021 16.21 -3.70 32.36
N LYS A 1022 15.52 -2.93 33.21
CA LYS A 1022 16.18 -2.15 34.27
C LYS A 1022 16.80 -3.06 35.32
N THR A 1023 16.07 -4.10 35.75
CA THR A 1023 16.58 -5.09 36.70
C THR A 1023 17.77 -5.86 36.14
N ALA A 1024 17.77 -6.21 34.85
CA ALA A 1024 18.90 -6.85 34.18
C ALA A 1024 20.17 -6.00 34.21
N ILE A 1025 20.05 -4.67 34.05
CA ILE A 1025 21.19 -3.74 34.16
C ILE A 1025 21.74 -3.74 35.61
N ILE A 1026 20.86 -3.78 36.61
CA ILE A 1026 21.27 -3.86 38.02
C ILE A 1026 22.05 -5.15 38.29
N ILE A 1027 21.51 -6.31 37.86
CA ILE A 1027 22.16 -7.61 38.00
C ILE A 1027 23.53 -7.60 37.29
N ALA A 1028 23.59 -7.07 36.06
CA ALA A 1028 24.84 -7.00 35.31
C ALA A 1028 25.90 -6.12 35.99
N ASN A 1029 25.50 -4.97 36.55
CA ASN A 1029 26.41 -4.10 37.30
C ASN A 1029 26.93 -4.79 38.58
N GLU A 1030 26.09 -5.53 39.29
CA GLU A 1030 26.49 -6.32 40.47
C GLU A 1030 27.51 -7.41 40.10
N GLU A 1031 27.23 -8.18 39.05
CA GLU A 1031 28.14 -9.21 38.54
C GLU A 1031 29.46 -8.61 38.00
N GLN A 1032 29.44 -7.38 37.44
CA GLN A 1032 30.64 -6.65 37.05
C GLN A 1032 31.52 -6.25 38.25
N ILE A 1033 30.90 -5.83 39.37
CA ILE A 1033 31.60 -5.52 40.61
C ILE A 1033 32.23 -6.79 41.20
N ASN A 1034 31.50 -7.91 41.14
CA ASN A 1034 31.96 -9.22 41.61
C ASN A 1034 33.08 -9.83 40.72
N GLY A 1035 33.37 -9.25 39.55
CA GLY A 1035 34.39 -9.73 38.62
C GLY A 1035 33.92 -10.84 37.67
N SER A 1036 32.62 -11.17 37.67
CA SER A 1036 31.98 -12.17 36.83
C SER A 1036 31.49 -11.58 35.50
N TYR A 1037 32.41 -11.07 34.69
CA TYR A 1037 32.09 -10.34 33.44
C TYR A 1037 31.33 -11.15 32.40
N ARG A 1038 31.53 -12.48 32.36
CA ARG A 1038 30.81 -13.37 31.43
C ARG A 1038 29.34 -13.49 31.81
N ASN A 1039 29.04 -13.68 33.09
CA ASN A 1039 27.64 -13.75 33.55
C ASN A 1039 26.92 -12.41 33.33
N ALA A 1040 27.60 -11.28 33.59
CA ALA A 1040 27.06 -9.95 33.31
C ALA A 1040 26.75 -9.77 31.80
N HIS A 1041 27.62 -10.27 30.94
CA HIS A 1041 27.45 -10.25 29.49
C HIS A 1041 26.27 -11.12 29.03
N ASP A 1042 26.17 -12.36 29.53
CA ASP A 1042 25.10 -13.30 29.18
C ASP A 1042 23.72 -12.79 29.62
N VAL A 1043 23.61 -12.18 30.81
CA VAL A 1043 22.36 -11.57 31.31
C VAL A 1043 21.90 -10.40 30.43
N LEU A 1044 22.82 -9.49 30.08
CA LEU A 1044 22.49 -8.36 29.20
C LEU A 1044 22.15 -8.82 27.79
N PHE A 1045 22.85 -9.83 27.27
CA PHE A 1045 22.60 -10.38 25.95
C PHE A 1045 21.26 -11.11 25.86
N GLY A 1046 20.91 -11.92 26.87
CA GLY A 1046 19.61 -12.58 26.95
C GLY A 1046 18.47 -11.58 26.90
N MET A 1047 18.54 -10.54 27.74
CA MET A 1047 17.55 -9.46 27.76
C MET A 1047 17.52 -8.66 26.44
N TYR A 1048 18.68 -8.41 25.84
CA TYR A 1048 18.78 -7.74 24.54
C TYR A 1048 18.04 -8.51 23.44
N GLN A 1049 18.18 -9.84 23.39
CA GLN A 1049 17.45 -10.69 22.44
C GLN A 1049 15.94 -10.65 22.69
N GLU A 1050 15.52 -10.69 23.96
CA GLU A 1050 14.09 -10.66 24.33
C GLU A 1050 13.43 -9.32 23.99
N LEU A 1051 14.11 -8.19 24.20
CA LEU A 1051 13.61 -6.88 23.78
C LEU A 1051 13.46 -6.80 22.27
N ARG A 1052 14.44 -7.34 21.53
CA ARG A 1052 14.41 -7.35 20.06
C ARG A 1052 13.30 -8.25 19.50
N ARG A 1053 13.12 -9.46 20.05
CA ARG A 1053 12.01 -10.38 19.65
C ARG A 1053 10.63 -9.75 19.86
N ASN A 1054 10.49 -8.88 20.87
CA ASN A 1054 9.24 -8.18 21.18
C ASN A 1054 9.15 -6.77 20.56
N ASN A 1055 10.10 -6.36 19.71
CA ASN A 1055 10.16 -5.03 19.08
C ASN A 1055 10.12 -3.86 20.08
N ILE A 1056 10.78 -4.01 21.23
CA ILE A 1056 10.84 -2.98 22.28
C ILE A 1056 12.18 -2.24 22.18
N LYS A 1057 12.13 -0.89 22.31
CA LYS A 1057 13.33 -0.05 22.30
C LYS A 1057 14.34 -0.50 23.36
N ILE A 1058 15.54 -0.82 22.91
CA ILE A 1058 16.64 -1.22 23.76
C ILE A 1058 17.20 0.02 24.50
N PRO A 1059 17.37 -0.04 25.82
CA PRO A 1059 18.02 1.03 26.58
C PRO A 1059 19.47 1.28 26.12
N THR A 1060 19.84 2.54 25.95
CA THR A 1060 21.20 2.92 25.51
C THR A 1060 22.27 2.47 26.49
N GLU A 1061 21.97 2.49 27.79
CA GLU A 1061 22.88 2.00 28.84
C GLU A 1061 23.15 0.49 28.72
N MET A 1062 22.12 -0.31 28.40
CA MET A 1062 22.27 -1.75 28.17
C MET A 1062 23.17 -2.03 26.96
N GLN A 1063 22.96 -1.28 25.86
CA GLN A 1063 23.79 -1.40 24.67
C GLN A 1063 25.24 -1.01 24.94
N ALA A 1064 25.48 0.09 25.68
CA ALA A 1064 26.82 0.52 26.06
C ALA A 1064 27.53 -0.51 26.95
N ASN A 1065 26.87 -1.02 27.99
CA ASN A 1065 27.45 -2.03 28.89
C ASN A 1065 27.73 -3.35 28.16
N LEU A 1066 26.83 -3.80 27.29
CA LEU A 1066 27.03 -5.00 26.46
C LEU A 1066 28.22 -4.83 25.51
N THR A 1067 28.33 -3.67 24.86
CA THR A 1067 29.46 -3.33 23.96
C THR A 1067 30.80 -3.38 24.70
N LEU A 1068 30.86 -2.80 25.90
CA LEU A 1068 32.07 -2.76 26.73
C LEU A 1068 32.48 -4.15 27.22
N LEU A 1069 31.54 -4.94 27.72
CA LEU A 1069 31.78 -6.31 28.18
C LEU A 1069 32.20 -7.23 27.03
N HIS A 1070 31.52 -7.12 25.89
CA HIS A 1070 31.87 -7.91 24.71
C HIS A 1070 33.25 -7.53 24.17
N SER A 1071 33.61 -6.24 24.17
CA SER A 1071 34.94 -5.77 23.81
C SER A 1071 36.02 -6.40 24.70
N TYR A 1072 35.78 -6.53 26.01
CA TYR A 1072 36.69 -7.18 26.94
C TYR A 1072 36.85 -8.70 26.66
N ILE A 1073 35.76 -9.40 26.33
CA ILE A 1073 35.78 -10.84 26.01
C ILE A 1073 36.56 -11.12 24.71
N LEU A 1074 36.38 -10.28 23.68
CA LEU A 1074 37.04 -10.42 22.38
C LEU A 1074 38.57 -10.20 22.43
N VAL A 1075 39.09 -9.45 23.40
CA VAL A 1075 40.54 -9.24 23.55
C VAL A 1075 41.28 -10.59 23.67
N ARG A 1076 40.75 -11.52 24.47
CA ARG A 1076 41.38 -12.84 24.66
C ARG A 1076 41.37 -13.67 23.37
N LEU A 1077 40.35 -13.50 22.53
CA LEU A 1077 40.27 -14.14 21.22
C LEU A 1077 41.37 -13.63 20.29
N HIS A 1078 41.48 -12.31 20.13
CA HIS A 1078 42.48 -11.69 19.25
C HIS A 1078 43.92 -11.90 19.67
N VAL A 1079 44.20 -11.83 20.98
CA VAL A 1079 45.55 -12.06 21.50
C VAL A 1079 46.01 -13.50 21.24
N ARG A 1080 45.11 -14.49 21.28
CA ARG A 1080 45.43 -15.89 20.91
C ARG A 1080 45.74 -16.05 19.42
N ARG A 1081 45.16 -15.22 18.56
CA ARG A 1081 45.38 -15.22 17.10
C ARG A 1081 46.61 -14.40 16.66
N GLY A 1082 47.32 -13.76 17.60
CA GLY A 1082 48.51 -12.94 17.30
C GLY A 1082 48.19 -11.52 16.79
N GLU A 1083 46.92 -11.10 16.84
CA GLU A 1083 46.46 -9.81 16.33
C GLU A 1083 46.55 -8.72 17.41
N HIS A 1084 47.79 -8.36 17.77
CA HIS A 1084 48.08 -7.45 18.89
C HIS A 1084 47.48 -6.05 18.73
N LEU A 1085 47.38 -5.51 17.51
CA LEU A 1085 46.78 -4.20 17.24
C LEU A 1085 45.27 -4.17 17.54
N LYS A 1086 44.55 -5.24 17.16
CA LYS A 1086 43.10 -5.39 17.41
C LYS A 1086 42.82 -5.52 18.91
N GLY A 1087 43.59 -6.37 19.60
CA GLY A 1087 43.54 -6.48 21.06
C GLY A 1087 43.87 -5.16 21.77
N ALA A 1088 44.87 -4.41 21.29
CA ALA A 1088 45.27 -3.13 21.87
C ALA A 1088 44.18 -2.06 21.78
N ARG A 1089 43.54 -1.83 20.62
CA ARG A 1089 42.48 -0.80 20.51
C ARG A 1089 41.23 -1.16 21.33
N MET A 1090 40.86 -2.44 21.42
CA MET A 1090 39.77 -2.88 22.30
C MET A 1090 40.10 -2.64 23.77
N LEU A 1091 41.34 -2.93 24.17
CA LEU A 1091 41.83 -2.65 25.52
C LEU A 1091 41.88 -1.16 25.84
N ILE A 1092 42.14 -0.29 24.86
CA ILE A 1092 42.03 1.18 25.02
C ILE A 1092 40.58 1.58 25.32
N ARG A 1093 39.60 1.05 24.57
CA ARG A 1093 38.16 1.30 24.81
C ARG A 1093 37.73 0.86 26.22
N VAL A 1094 38.20 -0.30 26.67
CA VAL A 1094 37.94 -0.81 28.03
C VAL A 1094 38.67 0.03 29.08
N ALA A 1095 39.94 0.40 28.85
CA ALA A 1095 40.74 1.21 29.78
C ALA A 1095 40.20 2.63 29.95
N ASN A 1096 39.57 3.21 28.92
CA ASN A 1096 38.86 4.48 29.04
C ASN A 1096 37.62 4.40 29.96
N ASN A 1097 37.06 3.19 30.14
CA ASN A 1097 35.90 2.91 30.99
C ASN A 1097 36.26 2.04 32.21
N ILE A 1098 37.48 2.19 32.73
CA ILE A 1098 38.05 1.30 33.77
C ILE A 1098 37.26 1.30 35.09
N SER A 1099 36.48 2.36 35.37
CA SER A 1099 35.60 2.44 36.55
C SER A 1099 34.53 1.35 36.57
N LYS A 1100 34.18 0.77 35.42
CA LYS A 1100 33.23 -0.35 35.29
C LYS A 1100 33.86 -1.73 35.56
N PHE A 1101 35.18 -1.80 35.79
CA PHE A 1101 35.93 -3.04 36.01
C PHE A 1101 36.77 -2.99 37.31
N PRO A 1102 36.14 -2.81 38.48
CA PRO A 1102 36.85 -2.50 39.74
C PRO A 1102 37.78 -3.61 40.22
N SER A 1103 37.44 -4.88 40.02
CA SER A 1103 38.26 -6.02 40.46
C SER A 1103 39.48 -6.28 39.55
N HIS A 1104 39.41 -5.91 38.27
CA HIS A 1104 40.46 -6.17 37.27
C HIS A 1104 41.19 -4.92 36.76
N ILE A 1105 41.14 -3.80 37.49
CA ILE A 1105 41.79 -2.53 37.09
C ILE A 1105 43.27 -2.74 36.70
N VAL A 1106 44.05 -3.31 37.62
CA VAL A 1106 45.49 -3.50 37.41
C VAL A 1106 45.77 -4.51 36.28
N PRO A 1107 45.19 -5.72 36.25
CA PRO A 1107 45.36 -6.66 35.14
C PRO A 1107 45.02 -6.06 33.76
N ILE A 1108 43.89 -5.34 33.64
CA ILE A 1108 43.44 -4.73 32.38
C ILE A 1108 44.47 -3.69 31.92
N LEU A 1109 44.80 -2.71 32.76
CA LEU A 1109 45.77 -1.67 32.41
C LEU A 1109 47.15 -2.27 32.08
N THR A 1110 47.58 -3.32 32.80
CA THR A 1110 48.86 -4.01 32.54
C THR A 1110 48.85 -4.64 31.14
N SER A 1111 47.73 -5.30 30.77
CA SER A 1111 47.56 -5.86 29.43
C SER A 1111 47.49 -4.78 28.35
N THR A 1112 46.83 -3.65 28.60
CA THR A 1112 46.75 -2.51 27.69
C THR A 1112 48.15 -1.97 27.38
N VAL A 1113 49.01 -1.76 28.38
CA VAL A 1113 50.38 -1.25 28.16
C VAL A 1113 51.23 -2.23 27.35
N ILE A 1114 51.13 -3.53 27.63
CA ILE A 1114 51.90 -4.55 26.94
C ILE A 1114 51.47 -4.67 25.48
N GLU A 1115 50.17 -4.73 25.22
CA GLU A 1115 49.63 -4.89 23.87
C GLU A 1115 49.80 -3.60 23.04
N CYS A 1116 49.59 -2.41 23.61
CA CYS A 1116 49.89 -1.15 22.93
C CYS A 1116 51.39 -1.03 22.58
N SER A 1117 52.29 -1.47 23.47
CA SER A 1117 53.74 -1.48 23.19
C SER A 1117 54.13 -2.49 22.11
N ARG A 1118 53.40 -3.60 21.96
CA ARG A 1118 53.62 -4.60 20.88
C ARG A 1118 53.05 -4.13 19.55
N ALA A 1119 51.92 -3.42 19.59
CA ALA A 1119 51.21 -2.89 18.44
C ALA A 1119 51.80 -1.58 17.89
N GLY A 1120 52.86 -1.02 18.50
CA GLY A 1120 53.49 0.22 18.04
C GLY A 1120 52.80 1.51 18.52
N LEU A 1121 51.73 1.42 19.31
CA LEU A 1121 50.99 2.56 19.88
C LEU A 1121 51.71 3.13 21.11
N LYS A 1122 52.81 3.84 20.89
CA LYS A 1122 53.72 4.27 21.98
C LYS A 1122 53.14 5.38 22.88
N SER A 1123 52.28 6.26 22.36
CA SER A 1123 51.66 7.34 23.15
C SER A 1123 50.64 6.81 24.16
N SER A 1124 49.72 5.94 23.71
CA SER A 1124 48.73 5.31 24.55
C SER A 1124 49.38 4.33 25.53
N ALA A 1125 50.40 3.58 25.10
CA ALA A 1125 51.21 2.78 26.01
C ALA A 1125 51.85 3.63 27.13
N PHE A 1126 52.38 4.82 26.80
CA PHE A 1126 52.96 5.73 27.77
C PHE A 1126 51.92 6.31 28.73
N SER A 1127 50.74 6.73 28.24
CA SER A 1127 49.69 7.32 29.08
C SER A 1127 49.15 6.34 30.11
N TYR A 1128 48.83 5.10 29.71
CA TYR A 1128 48.37 4.06 30.64
C TYR A 1128 49.49 3.52 31.52
N ALA A 1129 50.74 3.48 31.04
CA ALA A 1129 51.89 3.14 31.89
C ALA A 1129 52.13 4.20 32.98
N ALA A 1130 51.97 5.48 32.66
CA ALA A 1130 52.01 6.56 33.65
C ALA A 1130 50.86 6.46 34.66
N MET A 1131 49.66 6.06 34.22
CA MET A 1131 48.52 5.80 35.11
C MET A 1131 48.78 4.63 36.07
N LEU A 1132 49.37 3.54 35.61
CA LEU A 1132 49.75 2.38 36.44
C LEU A 1132 50.84 2.70 37.48
N MET A 1133 51.74 3.63 37.17
CA MET A 1133 52.85 4.01 38.06
C MET A 1133 52.43 4.94 39.21
N ARG A 1134 51.15 5.32 39.29
CA ARG A 1134 50.57 6.02 40.45
C ARG A 1134 50.71 5.16 41.72
N PRO A 1135 50.84 5.80 42.91
CA PRO A 1135 51.09 5.08 44.18
C PRO A 1135 49.99 4.07 44.53
N GLU A 1136 48.76 4.27 44.04
CA GLU A 1136 47.59 3.40 44.23
C GLU A 1136 47.76 2.01 43.57
N TYR A 1137 48.28 1.96 42.35
CA TYR A 1137 48.31 0.75 41.52
C TYR A 1137 49.66 0.04 41.51
N ARG A 1138 50.75 0.80 41.71
CA ARG A 1138 52.13 0.29 41.67
C ARG A 1138 52.42 -0.98 42.51
N PRO A 1139 51.92 -1.15 43.75
CA PRO A 1139 52.23 -2.35 44.54
C PRO A 1139 51.50 -3.62 44.08
N HIS A 1140 50.44 -3.48 43.28
CA HIS A 1140 49.61 -4.59 42.79
C HIS A 1140 50.07 -5.13 41.42
N ILE A 1141 51.11 -4.54 40.82
CA ILE A 1141 51.67 -4.97 39.53
C ILE A 1141 52.60 -6.17 39.75
N ASP A 1142 52.41 -7.22 38.94
CA ASP A 1142 53.30 -8.38 38.96
C ASP A 1142 54.77 -7.96 38.64
N PRO A 1143 55.74 -8.35 39.48
CA PRO A 1143 57.16 -8.01 39.30
C PRO A 1143 57.74 -8.43 37.93
N LYS A 1144 57.12 -9.41 37.25
CA LYS A 1144 57.50 -9.84 35.88
C LYS A 1144 57.28 -8.75 34.84
N TYR A 1145 56.26 -7.91 34.99
CA TYR A 1145 55.90 -6.86 34.03
C TYR A 1145 56.32 -5.46 34.51
N ALA A 1146 56.48 -5.27 35.82
CA ALA A 1146 56.88 -3.99 36.42
C ALA A 1146 58.13 -3.37 35.76
N LYS A 1147 59.19 -4.16 35.54
CA LYS A 1147 60.44 -3.66 34.90
C LYS A 1147 60.23 -3.21 33.44
N LYS A 1148 59.32 -3.86 32.71
CA LYS A 1148 59.00 -3.50 31.31
C LYS A 1148 58.18 -2.22 31.25
N ILE A 1149 57.20 -2.06 32.15
CA ILE A 1149 56.34 -0.88 32.25
C ILE A 1149 57.15 0.34 32.69
N GLU A 1150 58.05 0.18 33.67
CA GLU A 1150 59.00 1.23 34.07
C GLU A 1150 59.90 1.67 32.91
N ALA A 1151 60.32 0.75 32.04
CA ALA A 1151 61.14 1.08 30.87
C ALA A 1151 60.37 1.92 29.83
N VAL A 1152 59.07 1.66 29.64
CA VAL A 1152 58.19 2.45 28.76
C VAL A 1152 58.05 3.89 29.27
N VAL A 1153 57.88 4.09 30.58
CA VAL A 1153 57.77 5.44 31.18
C VAL A 1153 59.11 6.20 31.16
N ARG A 1154 60.25 5.51 31.30
CA ARG A 1154 61.59 6.14 31.31
C ARG A 1154 62.09 6.57 29.92
N LYS A 1155 61.57 6.00 28.83
CA LYS A 1155 61.94 6.35 27.45
C LYS A 1155 60.72 6.82 26.64
N PRO A 1156 60.22 8.04 26.87
CA PRO A 1156 59.17 8.62 26.04
C PRO A 1156 59.70 8.85 24.62
N SER A 1157 59.09 8.24 23.61
CA SER A 1157 59.40 8.47 22.21
C SER A 1157 58.91 9.86 21.79
N ARG A 1158 59.77 10.87 21.81
CA ARG A 1158 59.48 12.16 21.17
C ARG A 1158 59.59 11.98 19.65
N GLY A 1159 58.46 12.00 18.95
CA GLY A 1159 58.41 12.20 17.50
C GLY A 1159 58.27 10.97 16.59
N SER A 1160 57.75 9.83 17.07
CA SER A 1160 57.24 8.81 16.14
C SER A 1160 55.83 9.18 15.70
N GLN A 1161 55.63 9.49 14.41
CA GLN A 1161 54.29 9.55 13.82
C GLN A 1161 53.58 8.23 14.10
N GLU A 1162 52.47 8.29 14.84
CA GLU A 1162 51.56 7.16 14.95
C GLU A 1162 50.95 6.90 13.57
N GLU A 1163 50.77 5.63 13.21
CA GLU A 1163 50.02 5.29 12.01
C GLU A 1163 48.60 5.84 12.15
N VAL A 1164 48.23 6.76 11.25
CA VAL A 1164 46.90 7.38 11.21
C VAL A 1164 45.89 6.28 10.92
N GLU A 1165 44.85 6.23 11.75
CA GLU A 1165 43.77 5.26 11.61
C GLU A 1165 43.04 5.47 10.27
N PRO A 1166 42.79 4.41 9.47
CA PRO A 1166 41.98 4.53 8.26
C PRO A 1166 40.54 4.93 8.59
N GLU A 1167 39.97 5.79 7.73
CA GLU A 1167 38.60 6.25 7.84
C GLU A 1167 37.68 5.42 6.95
N THR A 1168 36.55 4.97 7.48
CA THR A 1168 35.50 4.25 6.74
C THR A 1168 34.19 5.02 6.81
N PRO A 1169 33.31 4.91 5.79
CA PRO A 1169 32.09 5.72 5.73
C PRO A 1169 31.13 5.36 6.87
N CYS A 1170 30.53 6.38 7.48
CA CYS A 1170 29.46 6.22 8.45
C CYS A 1170 28.20 5.64 7.77
N PRO A 1171 27.57 4.58 8.30
CA PRO A 1171 26.39 3.98 7.67
C PRO A 1171 25.12 4.84 7.77
N TYR A 1172 25.15 5.99 8.44
CA TYR A 1172 24.03 6.92 8.48
C TYR A 1172 24.20 8.12 7.54
N CYS A 1173 25.39 8.70 7.46
CA CYS A 1173 25.64 9.96 6.74
C CYS A 1173 26.82 9.90 5.75
N ASP A 1174 27.42 8.72 5.55
CA ASP A 1174 28.53 8.44 4.65
C ASP A 1174 29.79 9.31 4.86
N SER A 1175 29.86 10.06 5.97
CA SER A 1175 31.04 10.83 6.36
C SER A 1175 32.19 9.92 6.80
N PRO A 1176 33.45 10.28 6.54
CA PRO A 1176 34.60 9.51 7.01
C PRO A 1176 34.62 9.46 8.54
N LEU A 1177 34.69 8.25 9.10
CA LEU A 1177 34.77 7.97 10.54
C LEU A 1177 35.95 7.02 10.80
N PRO A 1178 36.81 7.28 11.80
CA PRO A 1178 37.85 6.33 12.19
C PRO A 1178 37.23 4.98 12.54
N GLU A 1179 37.80 3.89 12.02
CA GLU A 1179 37.23 2.54 12.17
C GLU A 1179 36.89 2.16 13.63
N SER A 1180 37.68 2.59 14.61
CA SER A 1180 37.47 2.22 16.01
C SER A 1180 36.41 3.04 16.76
N GLU A 1181 35.88 4.11 16.15
CA GLU A 1181 34.90 5.00 16.76
C GLU A 1181 33.47 4.57 16.46
N LEU A 1182 32.65 4.49 17.52
CA LEU A 1182 31.23 4.11 17.40
C LEU A 1182 30.30 5.32 17.42
N ASN A 1183 30.81 6.53 17.63
CA ASN A 1183 30.00 7.74 17.64
C ASN A 1183 30.45 8.62 16.49
N CYS A 1184 29.54 8.95 15.57
CA CYS A 1184 29.86 9.83 14.46
C CYS A 1184 29.67 11.30 14.85
N ASP A 1185 30.72 12.12 14.69
CA ASP A 1185 30.68 13.55 15.03
C ASP A 1185 29.73 14.36 14.13
N GLN A 1186 29.52 13.93 12.89
CA GLN A 1186 28.66 14.62 11.91
C GLN A 1186 27.17 14.35 12.15
N CYS A 1187 26.77 13.08 12.32
CA CYS A 1187 25.37 12.72 12.54
C CYS A 1187 24.99 12.52 14.02
N LYS A 1188 25.95 12.66 14.95
CA LYS A 1188 25.79 12.47 16.41
C LYS A 1188 25.12 11.15 16.81
N THR A 1189 25.15 10.15 15.92
CA THR A 1189 24.46 8.87 16.10
C THR A 1189 25.50 7.80 16.45
N THR A 1190 25.15 6.92 17.39
CA THR A 1190 25.98 5.77 17.75
C THR A 1190 25.78 4.66 16.72
N VAL A 1191 26.84 4.34 15.98
CA VAL A 1191 26.88 3.29 14.98
C VAL A 1191 26.90 1.91 15.65
N PRO A 1192 26.11 0.92 15.18
CA PRO A 1192 26.17 -0.41 15.76
C PRO A 1192 27.54 -1.07 15.48
N PHE A 1193 28.02 -1.86 16.45
CA PHE A 1193 29.34 -2.49 16.40
C PHE A 1193 29.28 -3.90 15.80
N CYS A 1194 30.40 -4.34 15.19
CA CYS A 1194 30.53 -5.67 14.59
C CYS A 1194 30.72 -6.78 15.65
N LEU A 1195 30.04 -7.92 15.45
CA LEU A 1195 30.14 -9.14 16.27
C LEU A 1195 31.49 -9.87 16.20
N VAL A 1196 32.10 -9.91 15.00
CA VAL A 1196 33.22 -10.82 14.68
C VAL A 1196 34.42 -10.11 14.12
N THR A 1197 34.66 -8.88 14.57
CA THR A 1197 35.99 -8.26 14.47
C THR A 1197 36.26 -7.52 13.15
N VAL A 1198 37.50 -7.06 13.00
CA VAL A 1198 38.05 -6.13 11.99
C VAL A 1198 38.98 -6.85 11.07
N SER A 1199 39.01 -6.47 9.79
CA SER A 1199 39.59 -7.26 8.71
C SER A 1199 41.11 -7.39 8.54
N LEU A 1200 41.46 -8.48 7.86
CA LEU A 1200 42.74 -8.85 7.25
C LEU A 1200 42.54 -9.05 5.73
N VAL A 1201 42.30 -7.99 4.97
CA VAL A 1201 42.69 -7.93 3.54
C VAL A 1201 43.03 -6.47 3.19
N GLY A 1202 44.32 -6.18 3.01
CA GLY A 1202 44.83 -4.88 2.55
C GLY A 1202 46.06 -4.40 3.34
N PRO A 1203 46.94 -3.57 2.76
CA PRO A 1203 48.21 -3.14 3.37
C PRO A 1203 48.01 -2.04 4.42
N SER A 1204 47.03 -2.20 5.32
CA SER A 1204 46.67 -1.23 6.35
C SER A 1204 46.50 -1.91 7.72
N PRO A 1205 47.22 -1.45 8.75
CA PRO A 1205 47.07 -1.95 10.11
C PRO A 1205 45.94 -1.19 10.84
N ALA A 1206 44.78 -1.83 11.07
CA ALA A 1206 43.68 -1.20 11.82
C ALA A 1206 42.80 -2.18 12.63
N ALA A 1207 42.01 -1.64 13.57
CA ALA A 1207 41.36 -2.34 14.68
C ALA A 1207 39.97 -1.76 15.03
N GLY A 1208 39.09 -2.57 15.67
CA GLY A 1208 37.79 -2.19 16.30
C GLY A 1208 36.56 -1.61 15.52
N ARG A 1209 36.25 -2.02 14.27
CA ARG A 1209 35.29 -1.47 13.28
C ARG A 1209 33.83 -1.32 13.73
N HIS A 1210 33.24 -0.17 13.38
CA HIS A 1210 31.80 -0.03 13.15
C HIS A 1210 31.36 -0.77 11.88
N ILE A 1211 30.05 -1.02 11.75
CA ILE A 1211 29.49 -1.72 10.58
C ILE A 1211 29.59 -0.83 9.33
N VAL A 1212 29.93 -1.46 8.19
CA VAL A 1212 29.89 -0.85 6.85
C VAL A 1212 28.71 -1.43 6.07
N LYS A 1213 27.97 -0.58 5.34
CA LYS A 1213 26.77 -0.99 4.57
C LYS A 1213 27.05 -2.14 3.58
N ASP A 1214 28.19 -2.08 2.90
CA ASP A 1214 28.52 -2.97 1.78
C ASP A 1214 29.02 -4.37 2.21
N ASP A 1215 29.38 -4.55 3.49
CA ASP A 1215 29.97 -5.79 4.02
C ASP A 1215 29.20 -6.27 5.27
N LEU A 1216 27.89 -6.01 5.35
CA LEU A 1216 27.05 -6.38 6.49
C LEU A 1216 26.50 -7.81 6.36
N THR A 1217 26.71 -8.62 7.40
CA THR A 1217 26.04 -9.91 7.64
C THR A 1217 25.37 -9.91 9.01
N ALA A 1218 24.49 -10.87 9.26
CA ALA A 1218 24.03 -11.19 10.61
C ALA A 1218 24.37 -12.63 10.98
N CYS A 1219 24.55 -12.89 12.27
CA CYS A 1219 24.63 -14.26 12.77
C CYS A 1219 23.27 -14.97 12.57
N PRO A 1220 23.20 -16.17 11.95
CA PRO A 1220 21.93 -16.85 11.69
C PRO A 1220 21.19 -17.29 12.96
N ASN A 1221 21.89 -17.33 14.09
CA ASN A 1221 21.35 -17.83 15.34
C ASN A 1221 20.95 -16.73 16.33
N CYS A 1222 21.81 -15.72 16.50
CA CYS A 1222 21.52 -14.57 17.38
C CYS A 1222 21.12 -13.29 16.65
N ASP A 1223 21.07 -13.31 15.31
CA ASP A 1223 20.66 -12.21 14.43
C ASP A 1223 21.44 -10.91 14.68
N PHE A 1224 22.62 -10.99 15.26
CA PHE A 1224 23.38 -9.81 15.66
C PHE A 1224 24.34 -9.40 14.53
N PRO A 1225 24.45 -8.09 14.21
CA PRO A 1225 25.15 -7.66 13.01
C PRO A 1225 26.68 -7.84 13.11
N ALA A 1226 27.27 -8.25 12.01
CA ALA A 1226 28.70 -8.49 11.87
C ALA A 1226 29.17 -8.06 10.48
N ILE A 1227 30.47 -7.96 10.31
CA ILE A 1227 31.10 -7.77 9.00
C ILE A 1227 31.23 -9.16 8.35
N PHE A 1228 30.74 -9.32 7.10
CA PHE A 1228 30.65 -10.62 6.43
C PHE A 1228 32.01 -11.25 6.21
N SER A 1229 32.98 -10.48 5.71
CA SER A 1229 34.37 -10.91 5.55
C SER A 1229 34.96 -11.47 6.84
N GLU A 1230 34.67 -10.83 7.98
CA GLU A 1230 35.26 -11.17 9.28
C GLU A 1230 34.60 -12.33 10.01
N LEU A 1231 33.27 -12.40 9.93
CA LEU A 1231 32.53 -13.53 10.49
C LEU A 1231 33.02 -14.85 9.87
N ARG A 1232 33.30 -14.84 8.57
CA ARG A 1232 33.80 -16.01 7.85
C ARG A 1232 35.20 -16.44 8.32
N ILE A 1233 36.14 -15.50 8.46
CA ILE A 1233 37.52 -15.82 8.87
C ILE A 1233 37.56 -16.41 10.28
N ILE A 1234 36.70 -15.95 11.20
CA ILE A 1234 36.67 -16.51 12.56
C ILE A 1234 36.02 -17.89 12.57
N LEU A 1235 34.93 -18.09 11.80
CA LEU A 1235 34.30 -19.40 11.65
C LEU A 1235 35.19 -20.44 10.96
N GLU A 1236 36.23 -20.02 10.22
CA GLU A 1236 37.26 -20.94 9.70
C GLU A 1236 38.23 -21.45 10.78
N SER A 1237 38.28 -20.79 11.95
CA SER A 1237 39.21 -21.12 13.05
C SER A 1237 38.53 -21.59 14.34
N GLU A 1238 37.38 -21.00 14.69
CA GLU A 1238 36.52 -21.38 15.81
C GLU A 1238 35.08 -21.50 15.26
N ASP A 1239 34.51 -22.72 15.27
CA ASP A 1239 33.17 -23.00 14.70
C ASP A 1239 32.00 -22.34 15.46
N ALA A 1240 32.27 -21.47 16.44
CA ALA A 1240 31.30 -20.89 17.35
C ALA A 1240 31.24 -19.36 17.28
N CYS A 1241 30.03 -18.84 17.39
CA CYS A 1241 29.75 -17.41 17.47
C CYS A 1241 30.35 -16.79 18.75
N PRO A 1242 31.18 -15.72 18.68
CA PRO A 1242 31.70 -15.05 19.87
C PRO A 1242 30.63 -14.37 20.77
N MET A 1243 29.41 -14.22 20.26
CA MET A 1243 28.32 -13.49 20.91
C MET A 1243 27.32 -14.42 21.60
N CYS A 1244 26.86 -15.49 20.92
CA CYS A 1244 25.97 -16.50 21.52
C CYS A 1244 26.66 -17.81 21.91
N SER A 1245 27.94 -18.00 21.59
CA SER A 1245 28.68 -19.26 21.79
C SER A 1245 28.11 -20.49 21.06
N GLU A 1246 27.10 -20.31 20.19
CA GLU A 1246 26.50 -21.40 19.42
C GLU A 1246 27.26 -21.65 18.12
N THR A 1247 27.23 -22.90 17.64
CA THR A 1247 27.97 -23.31 16.44
C THR A 1247 27.28 -22.82 15.17
N ILE A 1248 28.05 -22.23 14.25
CA ILE A 1248 27.52 -21.71 12.99
C ILE A 1248 28.19 -22.46 11.82
N PRO A 1249 27.43 -23.15 10.97
CA PRO A 1249 28.00 -23.71 9.75
C PRO A 1249 28.33 -22.58 8.76
N LEU A 1250 29.54 -22.58 8.19
CA LEU A 1250 30.01 -21.57 7.22
C LEU A 1250 29.04 -21.32 6.04
N LYS A 1251 28.21 -22.31 5.67
CA LYS A 1251 27.23 -22.20 4.58
C LYS A 1251 25.99 -21.35 4.92
N SER A 1252 25.69 -21.13 6.20
CA SER A 1252 24.50 -20.39 6.62
C SER A 1252 24.73 -18.88 6.77
N VAL A 1253 25.93 -18.39 6.46
CA VAL A 1253 26.27 -16.97 6.54
C VAL A 1253 26.13 -16.34 5.14
N SER A 1254 25.29 -15.31 5.02
CA SER A 1254 25.03 -14.57 3.77
C SER A 1254 24.97 -13.07 4.02
N LEU A 1255 25.32 -12.28 3.01
CA LEU A 1255 25.16 -10.82 3.03
C LEU A 1255 23.69 -10.43 3.24
N VAL A 1256 23.45 -9.38 4.03
CA VAL A 1256 22.11 -8.85 4.29
C VAL A 1256 21.69 -7.96 3.12
N GLU A 1257 20.60 -8.29 2.44
CA GLU A 1257 20.06 -7.50 1.32
C GLU A 1257 19.42 -6.18 1.78
N ASP A 1258 18.80 -6.15 2.96
CA ASP A 1258 18.17 -4.96 3.54
C ASP A 1258 18.86 -4.50 4.82
N THR A 1259 19.84 -3.61 4.66
CA THR A 1259 20.66 -3.04 5.75
C THR A 1259 19.86 -2.13 6.70
N ARG A 1260 18.65 -1.71 6.33
CA ARG A 1260 17.83 -0.78 7.14
C ARG A 1260 17.36 -1.40 8.44
N THR A 1261 17.11 -2.71 8.47
CA THR A 1261 16.65 -3.44 9.66
C THR A 1261 17.63 -3.37 10.84
N TYR A 1262 18.93 -3.25 10.57
CA TYR A 1262 19.98 -3.19 11.59
C TYR A 1262 20.42 -1.75 11.90
N LEU A 1263 20.30 -0.83 10.93
CA LEU A 1263 20.66 0.58 11.08
C LEU A 1263 19.51 1.41 11.68
N HIS A 1264 18.28 1.06 11.35
CA HIS A 1264 17.06 1.66 11.88
C HIS A 1264 16.17 0.58 12.51
N PRO A 1265 16.55 0.05 13.69
CA PRO A 1265 15.71 -0.91 14.43
C PRO A 1265 14.40 -0.28 14.96
N GLN A 1266 14.13 0.98 14.60
CA GLN A 1266 12.91 1.72 14.91
C GLN A 1266 12.15 1.87 13.60
N GLY A 1267 10.96 1.28 13.54
CA GLY A 1267 9.92 1.71 12.61
C GLY A 1267 9.60 3.17 12.90
N ASN A 1268 10.28 4.07 12.21
CA ASN A 1268 9.66 5.31 11.79
C ASN A 1268 8.91 4.96 10.50
N ASP A 1269 7.70 4.43 10.68
CA ASP A 1269 6.66 4.44 9.65
C ASP A 1269 6.31 5.89 9.26
#